data_AF-A0A0D9X3N7-F1
#
_entry.id   AF-A0A0D9X3N7-F1
#
_cell.length_a   1.000
_cell.length_b   1.000
_cell.length_c   1.000
_cell.angle_alpha   90.00
_cell.angle_beta   90.00
_cell.angle_gamma   90.00
#
_symmetry.space_group_name_H-M   'P 1'
#
loop_
_entity.id
_entity.type
_entity.pdbx_description
1 polymer ?
#
loop_
_entity_poly.entity_id
_entity_poly.type
_entity_poly.pdbx_seq_one_letter_code
_entity_poly.pdbx_strand_id
1 'polypeptide(L)'
;MTAAEAEADDPTAADTLEKFRLYETRARFYLIGTSREKRWFQVLKIDRSERSELNISEDPVWYSQQEVKNLLHRISEGNRSTGGLTFVTKAYGIAGCIKFLESYYLILVTKRRQIGCICGHPIYCIDESQMITIPHSSVQTDVATSKNELRYKKLLASVDLTKDFFYSYTYPIMQSLQQNVTSAGLKEMPYENLFVWNTFLTEPVRSRCRNTLWTLALVHGHFKQVKLSIFGRELNVVLISRRSRHFAGTRFLKRGVNDHGKVANDVETEQIVLEEEAGSWKGRMSAIVQMRGSIPLFWSQEAGRLSPKPDIFVQRYDPTYEATKLHFDDLAQRYGHPIIILNLIKTVEKRPREMMLRREYFNAVGYLNQNVPEEKKLRFIHWDFHKFAKSKSANVLGVLGGVASEILDLTGFYYSGKPKVQKKRSTQLSRTSTARDGSIDVRASSGDLSRLSSNADTLGSTASQDGRKDDSKQELPGYAPCYQTGVLRTNCIDCLDRTNVAQYAYGLAALGRQLHAMGVTDVSKIHPDSSIASALMEMYQSMGDALAHQYGGSAAHNTVFPERQGKWKATTQSREFLKSIKRYYSNAYTDGEKQDAINLFLGYFQPQDGKPALWELDTDYYLHVTTSADDLTSDSYHMTSSTGNSAAGEAGVALSPRATLSPVPACKEDFSRMKLTSFDKLIQRTCSLIRNVRLHCDADLKQSGTVGTSGMAPDAAYLAFTTADVENGWYGGTLIYDQDENSGAYKHYSEFCQGSVMDPFEHDSENERHYAEALSLDIDITDDSRVEAEMQDALDDYQIIGSDLSIIPSCGLLAEDPSQLTRLHRHKPCKITQPVFLSILLGANRHCWSLGGKPPFHSMSISSASRRAGGLLRRIVGGALRRPFSSEPDAAASAAAGYHVAGGPSFMRGAVFWEPGRPLTVEEFRMPRPKAGELLIKTKACGVCHSDLHVLKGELPFSSPCVVGHEITGEVVDHGTHTPAEIINRFPVGSHVVGAFIMPCGNCFYCVKGQEDLCESFFAYNRAKGTLYDGETRLFLRSNGKPVYMYSMGGLAEYCVVPANALAVLPNSLPYTESAILGCAVFTAYGALRHAAEMRAGDSVAVIGVGGVGSSCLQIAKAFGASEVIAVDVLDEKLESARTLGATHTVNAAKEDAVERIKEITDGRGVDVAVEALGKALTFSQCAKSVRDGGKAVMIGLAAANVMGEVDITRLVRRQVKIIGSYGARARQDLPQIVKLAESGVFNLKNTISRKCKFEEANSAYEDLDHGKIIGRAVVEIMS
;
A
#
# COMPACT_ATOMS: atom_id res chain seq x y z
N MET A 1 8.78 -65.06 -17.35
CA MET A 1 7.59 -64.24 -17.68
C MET A 1 6.51 -64.48 -16.64
N THR A 2 6.70 -63.87 -15.47
CA THR A 2 5.72 -63.71 -14.40
C THR A 2 4.96 -62.41 -14.60
N ALA A 3 3.84 -62.20 -13.89
CA ALA A 3 3.06 -60.96 -14.01
C ALA A 3 3.88 -59.69 -13.71
N ALA A 4 4.86 -59.78 -12.79
CA ALA A 4 5.76 -58.67 -12.46
C ALA A 4 6.73 -58.28 -13.60
N GLU A 5 6.94 -59.15 -14.60
CA GLU A 5 7.69 -58.81 -15.81
C GLU A 5 6.81 -58.14 -16.88
N ALA A 6 5.48 -58.18 -16.74
CA ALA A 6 4.52 -57.55 -17.66
C ALA A 6 4.14 -56.11 -17.24
N GLU A 7 4.08 -55.82 -15.94
CA GLU A 7 3.88 -54.44 -15.44
C GLU A 7 5.10 -53.52 -15.71
N ALA A 8 6.26 -54.08 -16.09
CA ALA A 8 7.50 -53.34 -16.34
C ALA A 8 7.63 -52.73 -17.76
N ASP A 9 6.63 -52.91 -18.62
CA ASP A 9 6.64 -52.44 -20.02
C ASP A 9 5.43 -51.52 -20.37
N ASP A 10 4.65 -51.07 -19.38
CA ASP A 10 3.69 -49.97 -19.55
C ASP A 10 4.42 -48.61 -19.41
N PRO A 11 4.57 -47.81 -20.48
CA PRO A 11 5.28 -46.53 -20.42
C PRO A 11 4.52 -45.47 -19.61
N THR A 12 3.23 -45.65 -19.35
CA THR A 12 2.39 -44.64 -18.68
C THR A 12 2.56 -44.62 -17.16
N ALA A 13 3.16 -45.66 -16.57
CA ALA A 13 3.11 -45.88 -15.13
C ALA A 13 4.14 -45.09 -14.30
N ALA A 14 5.25 -44.62 -14.90
CA ALA A 14 6.42 -44.12 -14.15
C ALA A 14 7.22 -42.96 -14.77
N ASP A 15 7.15 -42.73 -16.09
CA ASP A 15 8.18 -41.93 -16.80
C ASP A 15 7.80 -40.44 -16.94
N THR A 16 8.52 -39.55 -16.24
CA THR A 16 8.36 -38.09 -16.38
C THR A 16 9.17 -37.54 -17.55
N LEU A 17 8.57 -36.62 -18.34
CA LEU A 17 9.23 -35.97 -19.46
C LEU A 17 10.18 -34.87 -18.96
N GLU A 18 11.49 -35.11 -19.08
CA GLU A 18 12.52 -34.20 -18.56
C GLU A 18 13.19 -33.33 -19.63
N LYS A 19 13.15 -33.75 -20.90
CA LYS A 19 13.90 -33.13 -22.00
C LYS A 19 13.07 -33.13 -23.28
N PHE A 20 13.02 -32.00 -23.96
CA PHE A 20 12.15 -31.75 -25.10
C PHE A 20 12.94 -31.20 -26.30
N ARG A 21 12.49 -31.50 -27.52
CA ARG A 21 13.00 -30.88 -28.77
C ARG A 21 11.85 -30.30 -29.58
N LEU A 22 11.92 -29.02 -29.90
CA LEU A 22 10.96 -28.36 -30.78
C LEU A 22 11.45 -28.43 -32.22
N TYR A 23 10.61 -28.95 -33.10
CA TYR A 23 10.74 -28.90 -34.55
C TYR A 23 9.56 -28.13 -35.14
N GLU A 24 9.73 -27.56 -36.33
CA GLU A 24 8.66 -26.84 -37.02
C GLU A 24 8.53 -27.24 -38.50
N THR A 25 7.31 -27.10 -39.00
CA THR A 25 6.97 -27.00 -40.42
C THR A 25 6.14 -25.74 -40.62
N ARG A 26 5.85 -25.37 -41.88
CA ARG A 26 4.98 -24.23 -42.20
C ARG A 26 3.61 -24.29 -41.49
N ALA A 27 3.07 -25.49 -41.28
CA ALA A 27 1.73 -25.69 -40.73
C ALA A 27 1.72 -26.07 -39.23
N ARG A 28 2.77 -26.72 -38.70
CA ARG A 28 2.75 -27.27 -37.32
C ARG A 28 4.10 -27.17 -36.61
N PHE A 29 4.06 -26.99 -35.29
CA PHE A 29 5.15 -27.34 -34.41
C PHE A 29 4.99 -28.79 -33.92
N TYR A 30 6.14 -29.47 -33.74
CA TYR A 30 6.23 -30.80 -33.16
C TYR A 30 7.20 -30.74 -31.97
N LEU A 31 6.68 -30.87 -30.75
CA LEU A 31 7.47 -30.91 -29.52
C LEU A 31 7.64 -32.37 -29.09
N ILE A 32 8.87 -32.88 -29.20
CA ILE A 32 9.22 -34.26 -28.88
C ILE A 32 9.69 -34.32 -27.43
N GLY A 33 8.84 -34.80 -26.53
CA GLY A 33 9.16 -35.04 -25.12
C GLY A 33 9.90 -36.36 -24.95
N THR A 34 10.84 -36.42 -24.00
CA THR A 34 11.67 -37.60 -23.72
C THR A 34 11.88 -37.77 -22.22
N SER A 35 11.80 -39.02 -21.76
CA SER A 35 12.03 -39.33 -20.34
C SER A 35 13.51 -39.23 -19.96
N ARG A 36 13.80 -39.23 -18.65
CA ARG A 36 15.15 -39.06 -18.10
C ARG A 36 16.15 -40.05 -18.70
N GLU A 37 15.75 -41.31 -18.85
CA GLU A 37 16.54 -42.41 -19.40
C GLU A 37 16.61 -42.40 -20.94
N LYS A 38 15.70 -41.68 -21.60
CA LYS A 38 15.49 -41.66 -23.05
C LYS A 38 15.02 -43.01 -23.62
N ARG A 39 14.36 -43.86 -22.82
CA ARG A 39 13.74 -45.11 -23.28
C ARG A 39 12.54 -44.79 -24.19
N TRP A 40 11.67 -43.90 -23.73
CA TRP A 40 10.41 -43.55 -24.38
C TRP A 40 10.35 -42.07 -24.79
N PHE A 41 9.60 -41.83 -25.88
CA PHE A 41 9.42 -40.53 -26.54
C PHE A 41 7.93 -40.29 -26.79
N GLN A 42 7.43 -39.10 -26.43
CA GLN A 42 6.05 -38.67 -26.69
C GLN A 42 6.05 -37.46 -27.63
N VAL A 43 4.95 -37.21 -28.35
CA VAL A 43 4.88 -36.17 -29.39
C VAL A 43 3.68 -35.27 -29.19
N LEU A 44 3.91 -33.99 -28.90
CA LEU A 44 2.89 -32.95 -28.91
C LEU A 44 2.91 -32.21 -30.24
N LYS A 45 1.74 -32.04 -30.85
CA LYS A 45 1.53 -31.36 -32.13
C LYS A 45 0.75 -30.07 -31.85
N ILE A 46 1.29 -28.95 -32.28
CA ILE A 46 0.66 -27.63 -32.11
C ILE A 46 0.45 -27.03 -33.50
N ASP A 47 -0.76 -26.58 -33.80
CA ASP A 47 -1.09 -26.00 -35.09
C ASP A 47 -0.58 -24.56 -35.23
N ARG A 48 -0.32 -24.14 -36.48
CA ARG A 48 0.22 -22.81 -36.85
C ARG A 48 -0.52 -22.19 -38.05
N SER A 49 -1.47 -22.89 -38.67
CA SER A 49 -2.30 -22.29 -39.73
C SER A 49 -3.42 -21.42 -39.17
N GLU A 50 -3.86 -21.69 -37.93
CA GLU A 50 -4.81 -20.82 -37.24
C GLU A 50 -4.16 -19.56 -36.68
N ARG A 51 -4.91 -18.45 -36.71
CA ARG A 51 -4.47 -17.13 -36.25
C ARG A 51 -4.58 -16.96 -34.73
N SER A 52 -5.78 -17.26 -34.23
CA SER A 52 -6.31 -16.71 -32.98
C SER A 52 -6.82 -17.78 -32.01
N GLU A 53 -6.75 -19.06 -32.41
CA GLU A 53 -7.11 -20.23 -31.62
C GLU A 53 -5.88 -21.11 -31.37
N LEU A 54 -5.81 -21.72 -30.18
CA LEU A 54 -4.75 -22.64 -29.80
C LEU A 54 -5.22 -24.08 -30.06
N ASN A 55 -4.74 -24.70 -31.14
CA ASN A 55 -5.01 -26.10 -31.45
C ASN A 55 -3.80 -26.98 -31.11
N ILE A 56 -3.97 -27.85 -30.10
CA ILE A 56 -2.95 -28.75 -29.57
C ILE A 56 -3.52 -30.18 -29.60
N SER A 57 -2.71 -31.14 -30.04
CA SER A 57 -3.02 -32.58 -29.92
C SER A 57 -1.79 -33.37 -29.48
N GLU A 58 -1.98 -34.23 -28.50
CA GLU A 58 -0.99 -35.22 -28.07
C GLU A 58 -1.09 -36.45 -28.98
N ASP A 59 0.04 -37.06 -29.35
CA ASP A 59 0.07 -38.39 -29.97
C ASP A 59 -0.08 -39.45 -28.87
N PRO A 60 -1.09 -40.33 -28.91
CA PRO A 60 -1.28 -41.36 -27.90
C PRO A 60 -0.23 -42.48 -27.97
N VAL A 61 0.59 -42.53 -29.02
CA VAL A 61 1.66 -43.51 -29.18
C VAL A 61 2.93 -43.04 -28.48
N TRP A 62 3.42 -43.86 -27.55
CA TRP A 62 4.79 -43.76 -27.05
C TRP A 62 5.75 -44.43 -28.04
N TYR A 63 6.78 -43.71 -28.47
CA TYR A 63 7.74 -44.16 -29.48
C TYR A 63 9.08 -44.55 -28.84
N SER A 64 9.74 -45.56 -29.41
CA SER A 64 11.17 -45.79 -29.15
C SER A 64 12.05 -44.76 -29.87
N GLN A 65 13.35 -44.72 -29.51
CA GLN A 65 14.32 -43.82 -30.13
C GLN A 65 14.46 -44.02 -31.65
N GLN A 66 14.16 -45.21 -32.21
CA GLN A 66 14.24 -45.42 -33.65
C GLN A 66 12.94 -45.05 -34.37
N GLU A 67 11.79 -45.34 -33.78
CA GLU A 67 10.49 -45.00 -34.37
C GLU A 67 10.28 -43.49 -34.43
N VAL A 68 10.70 -42.74 -33.41
CA VAL A 68 10.61 -41.28 -33.42
C VAL A 68 11.51 -40.65 -34.49
N LYS A 69 12.69 -41.23 -34.78
CA LYS A 69 13.52 -40.79 -35.94
C LYS A 69 12.79 -41.07 -37.25
N ASN A 70 12.22 -42.26 -37.41
CA ASN A 70 11.47 -42.65 -38.59
C ASN A 70 10.20 -41.79 -38.78
N LEU A 71 9.58 -41.34 -37.69
CA LEU A 71 8.48 -40.37 -37.70
C LEU A 71 8.94 -38.99 -38.19
N LEU A 72 9.99 -38.43 -37.57
CA LEU A 72 10.54 -37.13 -37.96
C LEU A 72 11.01 -37.11 -39.43
N HIS A 73 11.63 -38.20 -39.92
CA HIS A 73 11.99 -38.35 -41.33
C HIS A 73 10.76 -38.35 -42.26
N ARG A 74 9.70 -39.09 -41.91
CA ARG A 74 8.44 -39.10 -42.69
C ARG A 74 7.76 -37.73 -42.71
N ILE A 75 7.77 -37.00 -41.60
CA ILE A 75 7.26 -35.62 -41.52
C ILE A 75 8.10 -34.69 -42.41
N SER A 76 9.43 -34.82 -42.40
CA SER A 76 10.33 -34.01 -43.23
C SER A 76 10.07 -34.19 -44.72
N GLU A 77 10.07 -35.43 -45.22
CA GLU A 77 9.78 -35.70 -46.64
C GLU A 77 8.36 -35.29 -47.03
N GLY A 78 7.36 -35.53 -46.16
CA GLY A 78 5.98 -35.11 -46.39
C GLY A 78 5.77 -33.59 -46.44
N ASN A 79 6.70 -32.79 -45.89
CA ASN A 79 6.68 -31.32 -45.94
C ASN A 79 7.76 -30.74 -46.87
N ARG A 80 8.44 -31.56 -47.67
CA ARG A 80 9.61 -31.15 -48.48
C ARG A 80 9.30 -30.03 -49.49
N SER A 81 8.06 -29.93 -49.96
CA SER A 81 7.57 -28.83 -50.82
C SER A 81 7.32 -27.50 -50.08
N THR A 82 7.27 -27.50 -48.75
CA THR A 82 6.98 -26.33 -47.90
C THR A 82 8.15 -25.99 -46.95
N GLY A 83 9.35 -26.54 -47.21
CA GLY A 83 10.57 -26.30 -46.43
C GLY A 83 11.07 -27.50 -45.61
N GLY A 84 10.33 -28.60 -45.59
CA GLY A 84 10.65 -29.80 -44.81
C GLY A 84 10.31 -29.66 -43.32
N LEU A 85 11.10 -30.30 -42.47
CA LEU A 85 11.01 -30.21 -41.01
C LEU A 85 12.31 -29.60 -40.46
N THR A 86 12.24 -28.37 -39.94
CA THR A 86 13.39 -27.69 -39.34
C THR A 86 13.44 -27.90 -37.83
N PHE A 87 14.64 -27.87 -37.26
CA PHE A 87 14.85 -27.91 -35.81
C PHE A 87 14.91 -26.48 -35.25
N VAL A 88 14.17 -26.21 -34.18
CA VAL A 88 14.04 -24.86 -33.60
C VAL A 88 14.88 -24.73 -32.33
N THR A 89 14.58 -25.51 -31.29
CA THR A 89 15.27 -25.38 -29.99
C THR A 89 15.18 -26.64 -29.13
N LYS A 90 16.05 -26.72 -28.11
CA LYS A 90 15.97 -27.70 -27.02
C LYS A 90 15.27 -27.05 -25.85
N ALA A 91 14.38 -27.77 -25.19
CA ALA A 91 13.68 -27.27 -24.01
C ALA A 91 13.67 -28.32 -22.88
N TYR A 92 13.34 -27.85 -21.69
CA TYR A 92 13.19 -28.65 -20.47
C TYR A 92 11.75 -28.64 -19.94
N GLY A 93 10.85 -27.92 -20.60
CA GLY A 93 9.40 -27.96 -20.35
C GLY A 93 8.73 -26.66 -20.80
N ILE A 94 7.41 -26.66 -20.85
CA ILE A 94 6.59 -25.48 -21.14
C ILE A 94 6.38 -24.71 -19.82
N ALA A 95 6.91 -23.48 -19.75
CA ALA A 95 6.63 -22.55 -18.67
C ALA A 95 5.27 -21.86 -18.85
N GLY A 96 4.75 -21.79 -20.08
CA GLY A 96 3.40 -21.31 -20.34
C GLY A 96 3.05 -21.18 -21.82
N CYS A 97 1.78 -20.88 -22.09
CA CYS A 97 1.26 -20.42 -23.36
C CYS A 97 0.21 -19.34 -23.10
N ILE A 98 0.32 -18.19 -23.77
CA ILE A 98 -0.53 -17.02 -23.55
C ILE A 98 -0.91 -16.38 -24.88
N LYS A 99 -2.10 -15.79 -24.96
CA LYS A 99 -2.52 -14.91 -26.05
C LYS A 99 -2.60 -13.48 -25.55
N PHE A 100 -2.20 -12.54 -26.39
CA PHE A 100 -2.46 -11.10 -26.17
C PHE A 100 -3.68 -10.70 -26.99
N LEU A 101 -3.52 -9.99 -28.11
CA LEU A 101 -4.63 -9.58 -28.98
C LEU A 101 -4.92 -10.63 -30.05
N GLU A 102 -3.96 -10.92 -30.93
CA GLU A 102 -4.11 -11.94 -32.00
C GLU A 102 -3.38 -13.23 -31.65
N SER A 103 -2.07 -13.14 -31.43
CA SER A 103 -1.18 -14.32 -31.44
C SER A 103 -1.11 -15.04 -30.11
N TYR A 104 -1.10 -16.37 -30.16
CA TYR A 104 -0.59 -17.19 -29.07
C TYR A 104 0.95 -17.24 -29.10
N TYR A 105 1.56 -17.19 -27.92
CA TYR A 105 2.99 -17.32 -27.68
C TYR A 105 3.26 -18.51 -26.75
N LEU A 106 4.25 -19.33 -27.08
CA LEU A 106 4.72 -20.47 -26.28
C LEU A 106 5.99 -20.06 -25.52
N ILE A 107 6.01 -20.28 -24.21
CA ILE A 107 7.14 -19.94 -23.32
C ILE A 107 7.83 -21.25 -22.90
N LEU A 108 9.07 -21.44 -23.33
CA LEU A 108 9.86 -22.65 -23.10
C LEU A 108 11.08 -22.36 -22.21
N VAL A 109 11.39 -23.26 -21.29
CA VAL A 109 12.66 -23.25 -20.56
C VAL A 109 13.74 -23.89 -21.43
N THR A 110 14.69 -23.11 -21.94
CA THR A 110 15.76 -23.60 -22.83
C THR A 110 17.02 -24.02 -22.09
N LYS A 111 17.27 -23.47 -20.89
CA LYS A 111 18.34 -23.94 -19.96
C LYS A 111 17.83 -24.03 -18.53
N ARG A 112 18.28 -25.07 -17.82
CA ARG A 112 18.08 -25.28 -16.37
C ARG A 112 19.36 -25.74 -15.70
N ARG A 113 19.47 -25.48 -14.40
CA ARG A 113 20.57 -25.93 -13.53
C ARG A 113 20.01 -26.45 -12.23
N GLN A 114 20.61 -27.53 -11.72
CA GLN A 114 20.20 -28.10 -10.44
C GLN A 114 20.76 -27.23 -9.31
N ILE A 115 19.88 -26.80 -8.41
CA ILE A 115 20.22 -25.95 -7.25
C ILE A 115 20.18 -26.70 -5.92
N GLY A 116 19.60 -27.91 -5.91
CA GLY A 116 19.57 -28.76 -4.72
C GLY A 116 18.87 -30.11 -4.93
N CYS A 117 18.57 -30.75 -3.81
CA CYS A 117 17.94 -32.06 -3.69
C CYS A 117 17.13 -32.11 -2.38
N ILE A 118 15.87 -32.53 -2.43
CA ILE A 118 15.03 -32.83 -1.26
C ILE A 118 14.65 -34.31 -1.33
N CYS A 119 15.05 -35.11 -0.34
CA CYS A 119 14.72 -36.55 -0.27
C CYS A 119 15.02 -37.34 -1.57
N GLY A 120 16.13 -37.04 -2.25
CA GLY A 120 16.48 -37.63 -3.56
C GLY A 120 15.87 -36.94 -4.79
N HIS A 121 14.90 -36.04 -4.62
CA HIS A 121 14.28 -35.31 -5.72
C HIS A 121 15.07 -34.05 -6.09
N PRO A 122 15.53 -33.91 -7.35
CA PRO A 122 16.33 -32.77 -7.78
C PRO A 122 15.47 -31.50 -7.96
N ILE A 123 15.99 -30.37 -7.50
CA ILE A 123 15.37 -29.04 -7.62
C ILE A 123 16.15 -28.20 -8.63
N TYR A 124 15.45 -27.52 -9.54
CA TYR A 124 16.03 -26.77 -10.66
C TYR A 124 15.63 -25.30 -10.65
N CYS A 125 16.58 -24.42 -10.99
CA CYS A 125 16.29 -23.07 -11.47
C CYS A 125 16.26 -23.03 -13.00
N ILE A 126 15.70 -21.96 -13.54
CA ILE A 126 15.79 -21.60 -14.97
C ILE A 126 17.06 -20.78 -15.16
N ASP A 127 17.90 -21.12 -16.15
CA ASP A 127 19.04 -20.31 -16.57
C ASP A 127 18.77 -19.55 -17.88
N GLU A 128 17.79 -20.00 -18.67
CA GLU A 128 17.37 -19.34 -19.92
C GLU A 128 15.94 -19.78 -20.28
N SER A 129 15.16 -18.86 -20.84
CA SER A 129 13.83 -19.14 -21.39
C SER A 129 13.62 -18.40 -22.71
N GLN A 130 12.72 -18.91 -23.56
CA GLN A 130 12.45 -18.39 -24.90
C GLN A 130 10.94 -18.31 -25.14
N MET A 131 10.48 -17.17 -25.68
CA MET A 131 9.09 -16.95 -26.09
C MET A 131 8.97 -17.03 -27.62
N ILE A 132 8.17 -17.97 -28.12
CA ILE A 132 8.03 -18.30 -29.55
C ILE A 132 6.58 -18.03 -29.99
N THR A 133 6.39 -17.27 -31.06
CA THR A 133 5.05 -17.05 -31.65
C THR A 133 4.52 -18.34 -32.29
N ILE A 134 3.27 -18.72 -32.01
CA ILE A 134 2.69 -19.97 -32.51
C ILE A 134 2.25 -19.86 -33.99
N PRO A 135 1.33 -18.94 -34.38
CA PRO A 135 0.89 -18.79 -35.77
C PRO A 135 2.05 -18.53 -36.73
N HIS A 136 2.00 -19.12 -37.93
CA HIS A 136 2.99 -18.88 -38.97
C HIS A 136 2.92 -17.42 -39.48
N SER A 137 4.05 -16.82 -39.84
CA SER A 137 4.10 -15.42 -40.30
C SER A 137 3.23 -15.14 -41.54
N SER A 138 2.93 -16.16 -42.35
CA SER A 138 2.05 -16.04 -43.51
C SER A 138 0.54 -16.08 -43.20
N VAL A 139 0.12 -16.21 -41.93
CA VAL A 139 -1.29 -16.14 -41.54
C VAL A 139 -1.61 -14.98 -40.58
N GLN A 140 -0.60 -14.45 -39.89
CA GLN A 140 -0.71 -13.27 -39.00
C GLN A 140 -1.23 -12.03 -39.75
N THR A 141 -1.89 -11.12 -39.03
CA THR A 141 -2.32 -9.81 -39.55
C THR A 141 -1.47 -8.66 -38.98
N ASP A 142 -1.76 -7.43 -39.39
CA ASP A 142 -1.13 -6.22 -38.84
C ASP A 142 -1.28 -6.12 -37.31
N VAL A 143 -2.32 -6.74 -36.72
CA VAL A 143 -2.53 -6.79 -35.26
C VAL A 143 -1.36 -7.48 -34.54
N ALA A 144 -0.80 -8.55 -35.11
CA ALA A 144 0.36 -9.27 -34.55
C ALA A 144 1.68 -8.47 -34.59
N THR A 145 1.72 -7.38 -35.35
CA THR A 145 2.84 -6.41 -35.39
C THR A 145 2.48 -5.06 -34.79
N SER A 146 1.28 -4.92 -34.21
CA SER A 146 0.80 -3.68 -33.60
C SER A 146 1.66 -3.24 -32.41
N LYS A 147 1.68 -1.93 -32.15
CA LYS A 147 2.39 -1.35 -31.00
C LYS A 147 1.93 -1.97 -29.67
N ASN A 148 0.66 -2.34 -29.56
CA ASN A 148 0.09 -2.89 -28.33
C ASN A 148 0.49 -4.36 -28.14
N GLU A 149 0.40 -5.20 -29.18
CA GLU A 149 0.87 -6.61 -29.14
C GLU A 149 2.37 -6.66 -28.76
N LEU A 150 3.19 -5.81 -29.40
CA LEU A 150 4.62 -5.71 -29.11
C LEU A 150 4.91 -5.17 -27.70
N ARG A 151 4.10 -4.25 -27.17
CA ARG A 151 4.25 -3.75 -25.80
C ARG A 151 3.85 -4.81 -24.76
N TYR A 152 2.77 -5.55 -24.96
CA TYR A 152 2.42 -6.70 -24.10
C TYR A 152 3.50 -7.78 -24.13
N LYS A 153 4.07 -8.07 -25.32
CA LYS A 153 5.20 -8.99 -25.45
C LYS A 153 6.45 -8.52 -24.70
N LYS A 154 6.82 -7.23 -24.80
CA LYS A 154 7.93 -6.64 -24.03
C LYS A 154 7.66 -6.69 -22.52
N LEU A 155 6.43 -6.38 -22.12
CA LEU A 155 5.99 -6.34 -20.73
C LEU A 155 6.02 -7.72 -20.07
N LEU A 156 5.52 -8.77 -20.72
CA LEU A 156 5.64 -10.13 -20.18
C LEU A 156 7.10 -10.60 -20.16
N ALA A 157 7.90 -10.21 -21.16
CA ALA A 157 9.33 -10.53 -21.23
C ALA A 157 10.19 -9.79 -20.18
N SER A 158 9.66 -8.77 -19.47
CA SER A 158 10.36 -8.18 -18.32
C SER A 158 10.17 -8.98 -17.02
N VAL A 159 9.30 -9.99 -17.01
CA VAL A 159 9.26 -11.00 -15.94
C VAL A 159 10.40 -11.99 -16.15
N ASP A 160 11.56 -11.66 -15.58
CA ASP A 160 12.78 -12.45 -15.68
C ASP A 160 12.64 -13.82 -14.97
N LEU A 161 12.25 -14.84 -15.74
CA LEU A 161 12.11 -16.22 -15.26
C LEU A 161 13.42 -16.84 -14.74
N THR A 162 14.60 -16.23 -14.96
CA THR A 162 15.86 -16.74 -14.42
C THR A 162 16.08 -16.35 -12.96
N LYS A 163 15.40 -15.31 -12.49
CA LYS A 163 15.52 -14.78 -11.12
C LYS A 163 14.46 -15.38 -10.22
N ASP A 164 14.90 -16.05 -9.16
CA ASP A 164 14.07 -16.54 -8.04
C ASP A 164 12.92 -17.51 -8.36
N PHE A 165 12.81 -18.00 -9.60
CA PHE A 165 11.91 -19.09 -9.99
C PHE A 165 12.60 -20.47 -9.96
N PHE A 166 11.94 -21.45 -9.36
CA PHE A 166 12.42 -22.82 -9.26
C PHE A 166 11.28 -23.85 -9.32
N TYR A 167 11.62 -25.10 -9.64
CA TYR A 167 10.68 -26.20 -9.79
C TYR A 167 11.35 -27.58 -9.60
N SER A 168 10.53 -28.63 -9.57
CA SER A 168 10.95 -30.02 -9.74
C SER A 168 9.91 -30.77 -10.59
N TYR A 169 10.32 -31.84 -11.27
CA TYR A 169 9.42 -32.71 -12.04
C TYR A 169 8.70 -33.73 -11.16
N THR A 170 9.32 -34.11 -10.03
CA THR A 170 8.90 -35.28 -9.23
C THR A 170 8.63 -34.96 -7.75
N TYR A 171 8.83 -33.72 -7.31
CA TYR A 171 8.54 -33.28 -5.95
C TYR A 171 7.63 -32.05 -5.98
N PRO A 172 6.45 -32.07 -5.31
CA PRO A 172 5.57 -30.91 -5.20
C PRO A 172 6.18 -29.82 -4.30
N ILE A 173 7.16 -29.06 -4.81
CA ILE A 173 7.89 -28.04 -4.05
C ILE A 173 7.02 -26.84 -3.64
N MET A 174 5.83 -26.70 -4.22
CA MET A 174 4.78 -25.76 -3.79
C MET A 174 4.07 -26.18 -2.49
N GLN A 175 4.30 -27.40 -1.99
CA GLN A 175 3.83 -27.85 -0.68
C GLN A 175 4.99 -27.93 0.33
N SER A 176 4.65 -27.87 1.62
CA SER A 176 5.60 -28.17 2.71
C SER A 176 5.97 -29.66 2.74
N LEU A 177 7.12 -30.01 3.31
CA LEU A 177 7.53 -31.41 3.48
C LEU A 177 6.51 -32.20 4.32
N GLN A 178 5.92 -31.57 5.34
CA GLN A 178 4.86 -32.20 6.13
C GLN A 178 3.67 -32.61 5.25
N GLN A 179 3.17 -31.69 4.41
CA GLN A 179 2.05 -31.95 3.50
C GLN A 179 2.41 -33.01 2.44
N ASN A 180 3.62 -32.95 1.87
CA ASN A 180 4.09 -33.94 0.90
C ASN A 180 4.16 -35.36 1.50
N VAL A 181 4.62 -35.51 2.75
CA VAL A 181 4.66 -36.82 3.42
C VAL A 181 3.26 -37.29 3.85
N THR A 182 2.38 -36.42 4.33
CA THR A 182 1.00 -36.83 4.68
C THR A 182 0.10 -37.11 3.48
N SER A 183 0.44 -36.56 2.31
CA SER A 183 -0.35 -36.69 1.07
C SER A 183 0.24 -37.70 0.08
N ALA A 184 1.18 -38.53 0.52
CA ALA A 184 1.89 -39.54 -0.28
C ALA A 184 0.92 -40.60 -0.83
N GLY A 185 0.36 -40.32 -2.01
CA GLY A 185 -0.72 -41.08 -2.64
C GLY A 185 -1.42 -40.30 -3.75
N LEU A 186 -1.40 -38.96 -3.72
CA LEU A 186 -1.74 -38.13 -4.87
C LEU A 186 -0.66 -38.27 -5.96
N LYS A 187 -1.03 -38.77 -7.15
CA LYS A 187 -0.09 -38.96 -8.27
C LYS A 187 0.20 -37.69 -9.07
N GLU A 188 -0.64 -36.67 -8.97
CA GLU A 188 -0.59 -35.48 -9.84
C GLU A 188 -0.03 -34.24 -9.12
N MET A 189 0.67 -33.39 -9.88
CA MET A 189 1.23 -32.14 -9.36
C MET A 189 0.12 -31.12 -9.07
N PRO A 190 0.06 -30.49 -7.88
CA PRO A 190 -1.06 -29.65 -7.45
C PRO A 190 -0.94 -28.23 -8.02
N TYR A 191 -1.19 -28.06 -9.32
CA TYR A 191 -1.06 -26.78 -10.05
C TYR A 191 -1.94 -25.63 -9.54
N GLU A 192 -3.06 -25.92 -8.86
CA GLU A 192 -3.95 -24.88 -8.34
C GLU A 192 -3.47 -24.25 -7.01
N ASN A 193 -2.45 -24.84 -6.39
CA ASN A 193 -1.81 -24.35 -5.16
C ASN A 193 -1.38 -22.88 -5.31
N LEU A 194 -1.59 -22.09 -4.24
CA LEU A 194 -1.31 -20.65 -4.19
C LEU A 194 0.15 -20.24 -4.51
N PHE A 195 1.10 -21.16 -4.48
CA PHE A 195 2.52 -20.90 -4.74
C PHE A 195 2.97 -21.27 -6.16
N VAL A 196 2.09 -21.87 -6.99
CA VAL A 196 2.36 -22.12 -8.41
C VAL A 196 2.07 -20.86 -9.21
N TRP A 197 3.11 -20.12 -9.58
CA TRP A 197 2.94 -18.79 -10.17
C TRP A 197 2.36 -18.82 -11.58
N ASN A 198 2.76 -19.81 -12.38
CA ASN A 198 2.38 -19.91 -13.79
C ASN A 198 1.12 -20.78 -14.05
N THR A 199 0.22 -20.94 -13.06
CA THR A 199 -1.05 -21.68 -13.24
C THR A 199 -1.85 -21.12 -14.43
N PHE A 200 -2.02 -19.78 -14.50
CA PHE A 200 -2.71 -19.13 -15.61
C PHE A 200 -2.04 -19.42 -16.97
N LEU A 201 -0.71 -19.28 -17.04
CA LEU A 201 0.03 -19.49 -18.29
C LEU A 201 0.07 -20.97 -18.71
N THR A 202 0.00 -21.92 -17.79
CA THR A 202 0.03 -23.36 -18.13
C THR A 202 -1.34 -23.92 -18.47
N GLU A 203 -2.42 -23.26 -18.04
CA GLU A 203 -3.79 -23.76 -18.23
C GLU A 203 -4.24 -23.96 -19.69
N PRO A 204 -3.91 -23.08 -20.66
CA PRO A 204 -4.26 -23.32 -22.07
C PRO A 204 -3.67 -24.62 -22.65
N VAL A 205 -2.58 -25.13 -22.09
CA VAL A 205 -1.97 -26.43 -22.45
C VAL A 205 -2.58 -27.56 -21.63
N ARG A 206 -2.65 -27.41 -20.30
CA ARG A 206 -3.21 -28.42 -19.37
C ARG A 206 -4.63 -28.84 -19.75
N SER A 207 -5.52 -27.87 -19.98
CA SER A 207 -6.92 -28.10 -20.39
C SER A 207 -7.05 -28.92 -21.67
N ARG A 208 -6.14 -28.72 -22.64
CA ARG A 208 -6.16 -29.39 -23.96
C ARG A 208 -5.55 -30.77 -23.93
N CYS A 209 -4.42 -30.94 -23.25
CA CYS A 209 -3.75 -32.24 -23.11
C CYS A 209 -4.42 -33.13 -22.04
N ARG A 210 -5.21 -32.54 -21.13
CA ARG A 210 -5.80 -33.19 -19.93
C ARG A 210 -4.76 -33.89 -19.05
N ASN A 211 -3.53 -33.40 -19.08
CA ASN A 211 -2.39 -33.89 -18.30
C ASN A 211 -1.41 -32.74 -17.98
N THR A 212 -0.42 -33.01 -17.12
CA THR A 212 0.62 -32.04 -16.74
C THR A 212 2.02 -32.42 -17.22
N LEU A 213 2.17 -33.37 -18.15
CA LEU A 213 3.46 -33.96 -18.55
C LEU A 213 4.36 -32.96 -19.31
N TRP A 214 3.74 -31.99 -19.99
CA TRP A 214 4.43 -31.02 -20.85
C TRP A 214 4.80 -29.71 -20.14
N THR A 215 4.15 -29.42 -19.01
CA THR A 215 4.22 -28.14 -18.31
C THR A 215 5.09 -28.23 -17.05
N LEU A 216 5.64 -27.08 -16.64
CA LEU A 216 6.39 -26.95 -15.39
C LEU A 216 5.55 -26.17 -14.36
N ALA A 217 5.48 -26.63 -13.11
CA ALA A 217 4.88 -25.88 -12.02
C ALA A 217 5.96 -24.99 -11.37
N LEU A 218 5.99 -23.70 -11.73
CA LEU A 218 7.01 -22.76 -11.28
C LEU A 218 6.63 -22.12 -9.95
N VAL A 219 7.56 -22.14 -8.98
CA VAL A 219 7.43 -21.47 -7.69
C VAL A 219 8.39 -20.28 -7.65
N HIS A 220 7.89 -19.13 -7.21
CA HIS A 220 8.65 -17.88 -7.05
C HIS A 220 8.99 -17.69 -5.57
N GLY A 221 10.24 -17.36 -5.23
CA GLY A 221 10.64 -17.09 -3.84
C GLY A 221 12.13 -17.18 -3.63
N HIS A 222 12.62 -18.18 -2.90
CA HIS A 222 14.06 -18.44 -2.77
C HIS A 222 14.29 -19.90 -2.36
N PHE A 223 15.38 -20.50 -2.84
CA PHE A 223 15.82 -21.83 -2.44
C PHE A 223 17.31 -21.82 -2.14
N LYS A 224 17.71 -22.30 -0.96
CA LYS A 224 19.11 -22.50 -0.58
C LYS A 224 19.28 -23.81 0.18
N GLN A 225 20.28 -24.60 -0.22
CA GLN A 225 20.70 -25.80 0.48
C GLN A 225 22.16 -25.64 0.93
N VAL A 226 22.45 -26.09 2.15
CA VAL A 226 23.79 -26.08 2.75
C VAL A 226 24.00 -27.42 3.45
N LYS A 227 25.16 -28.05 3.22
CA LYS A 227 25.61 -29.21 4.01
C LYS A 227 26.33 -28.74 5.26
N LEU A 228 25.92 -29.25 6.42
CA LEU A 228 26.58 -29.02 7.70
C LEU A 228 27.14 -30.36 8.22
N SER A 229 28.40 -30.37 8.65
CA SER A 229 28.96 -31.50 9.40
C SER A 229 28.91 -31.18 10.89
N ILE A 230 28.19 -32.00 11.66
CA ILE A 230 27.96 -31.79 13.10
C ILE A 230 28.29 -33.10 13.82
N PHE A 231 29.32 -33.08 14.67
CA PHE A 231 29.88 -34.26 15.35
C PHE A 231 30.13 -35.46 14.42
N GLY A 232 30.60 -35.19 13.20
CA GLY A 232 30.92 -36.21 12.19
C GLY A 232 29.72 -36.74 11.39
N ARG A 233 28.50 -36.23 11.61
CA ARG A 233 27.34 -36.51 10.72
C ARG A 233 27.14 -35.38 9.73
N GLU A 234 26.98 -35.72 8.46
CA GLU A 234 26.52 -34.76 7.44
C GLU A 234 25.00 -34.61 7.50
N LEU A 235 24.53 -33.36 7.47
CA LEU A 235 23.12 -33.00 7.41
C LEU A 235 22.92 -31.97 6.31
N ASN A 236 21.89 -32.15 5.49
CA ASN A 236 21.43 -31.12 4.57
C ASN A 236 20.46 -30.20 5.33
N VAL A 237 20.77 -28.92 5.43
CA VAL A 237 19.80 -27.88 5.80
C VAL A 237 19.31 -27.22 4.52
N VAL A 238 17.99 -27.16 4.33
CA VAL A 238 17.35 -26.49 3.20
C VAL A 238 16.47 -25.38 3.74
N LEU A 239 16.63 -24.16 3.21
CA LEU A 239 15.73 -23.04 3.44
C LEU A 239 15.01 -22.75 2.12
N ILE A 240 13.68 -22.80 2.16
CA ILE A 240 12.81 -22.53 1.02
C ILE A 240 11.88 -21.40 1.43
N SER A 241 11.68 -20.42 0.55
CA SER A 241 10.57 -19.47 0.66
C SER A 241 9.71 -19.52 -0.59
N ARG A 242 8.40 -19.39 -0.41
CA ARG A 242 7.38 -19.49 -1.45
C ARG A 242 6.47 -18.26 -1.37
N ARG A 243 6.47 -17.42 -2.41
CA ARG A 243 5.63 -16.22 -2.53
C ARG A 243 4.28 -16.62 -3.11
N SER A 244 3.18 -16.21 -2.49
CA SER A 244 1.84 -16.44 -3.03
C SER A 244 1.65 -15.73 -4.38
N ARG A 245 0.91 -16.36 -5.28
CA ARG A 245 0.39 -15.77 -6.53
C ARG A 245 -0.78 -14.82 -6.30
N HIS A 246 -1.47 -14.94 -5.17
CA HIS A 246 -2.65 -14.13 -4.90
C HIS A 246 -2.28 -12.77 -4.30
N PHE A 247 -2.78 -11.70 -4.91
CA PHE A 247 -2.54 -10.30 -4.51
C PHE A 247 -1.04 -9.96 -4.39
N ALA A 248 -0.23 -10.56 -5.27
CA ALA A 248 1.20 -10.30 -5.38
C ALA A 248 1.47 -8.96 -6.08
N GLY A 249 2.50 -8.24 -5.65
CA GLY A 249 2.92 -7.02 -6.34
C GLY A 249 4.04 -6.23 -5.70
N THR A 250 4.28 -5.03 -6.22
CA THR A 250 5.34 -4.13 -5.79
C THR A 250 5.02 -3.40 -4.47
N ARG A 251 6.07 -2.90 -3.81
CA ARG A 251 6.06 -2.48 -2.39
C ARG A 251 4.99 -1.44 -2.04
N PHE A 252 4.70 -0.52 -2.95
CA PHE A 252 3.79 0.59 -2.67
C PHE A 252 2.46 0.48 -3.41
N LEU A 253 2.38 -0.31 -4.49
CA LEU A 253 1.13 -0.57 -5.20
C LEU A 253 0.29 -1.66 -4.51
N LYS A 254 0.90 -2.74 -3.99
CA LYS A 254 0.17 -3.80 -3.26
C LYS A 254 0.49 -3.82 -1.77
N ARG A 255 -0.50 -3.46 -0.97
CA ARG A 255 -0.54 -3.51 0.50
C ARG A 255 -1.90 -4.02 0.98
N GLY A 256 -2.02 -4.28 2.28
CA GLY A 256 -3.26 -4.73 2.88
C GLY A 256 -3.66 -6.17 2.59
N VAL A 257 -4.98 -6.37 2.53
CA VAL A 257 -5.72 -7.58 2.15
C VAL A 257 -6.78 -7.21 1.11
N ASN A 258 -7.14 -8.15 0.24
CA ASN A 258 -8.32 -7.99 -0.62
C ASN A 258 -9.55 -8.71 -0.04
N ASP A 259 -10.72 -8.52 -0.63
CA ASP A 259 -12.00 -9.07 -0.17
C ASP A 259 -11.99 -10.60 0.00
N HIS A 260 -11.18 -11.29 -0.82
CA HIS A 260 -11.01 -12.75 -0.79
C HIS A 260 -10.08 -13.25 0.34
N GLY A 261 -9.70 -12.38 1.29
CA GLY A 261 -8.81 -12.73 2.40
C GLY A 261 -7.36 -13.01 1.98
N LYS A 262 -6.93 -12.60 0.78
CA LYS A 262 -5.56 -12.80 0.31
C LYS A 262 -4.75 -11.54 0.62
N VAL A 263 -3.70 -11.67 1.42
CA VAL A 263 -2.87 -10.54 1.87
C VAL A 263 -1.76 -10.25 0.87
N ALA A 264 -1.44 -8.97 0.72
CA ALA A 264 -0.42 -8.55 -0.23
C ALA A 264 0.92 -9.20 0.13
N ASN A 265 1.52 -9.88 -0.84
CA ASN A 265 2.82 -10.53 -0.72
C ASN A 265 2.93 -11.51 0.48
N ASP A 266 1.95 -12.41 0.63
CA ASP A 266 2.05 -13.56 1.55
C ASP A 266 3.22 -14.49 1.15
N VAL A 267 4.00 -14.93 2.15
CA VAL A 267 5.16 -15.79 1.98
C VAL A 267 5.18 -16.87 3.04
N GLU A 268 5.27 -18.11 2.58
CA GLU A 268 5.68 -19.24 3.41
C GLU A 268 7.20 -19.36 3.41
N THR A 269 7.79 -19.65 4.57
CA THR A 269 9.21 -19.98 4.73
C THR A 269 9.34 -21.29 5.47
N GLU A 270 9.98 -22.28 4.85
CA GLU A 270 10.20 -23.62 5.40
C GLU A 270 11.69 -23.88 5.58
N GLN A 271 12.05 -24.39 6.76
CA GLN A 271 13.40 -24.84 7.09
C GLN A 271 13.39 -26.35 7.33
N ILE A 272 14.01 -27.08 6.39
CA ILE A 272 14.11 -28.54 6.40
C ILE A 272 15.51 -28.96 6.87
N VAL A 273 15.59 -30.02 7.67
CA VAL A 273 16.83 -30.71 8.03
C VAL A 273 16.69 -32.19 7.63
N LEU A 274 17.61 -32.67 6.79
CA LEU A 274 17.64 -34.06 6.30
C LEU A 274 18.97 -34.74 6.63
N GLU A 275 18.90 -35.91 7.26
CA GLU A 275 20.00 -36.88 7.33
C GLU A 275 19.85 -37.84 6.13
N GLU A 276 20.60 -37.60 5.05
CA GLU A 276 20.54 -38.42 3.83
C GLU A 276 21.38 -39.70 3.99
N GLU A 277 20.73 -40.81 4.34
CA GLU A 277 21.22 -42.14 3.94
C GLU A 277 21.00 -42.31 2.43
N ALA A 278 22.05 -42.68 1.69
CA ALA A 278 22.08 -42.60 0.23
C ALA A 278 20.94 -43.39 -0.44
N GLY A 279 20.02 -42.68 -1.10
CA GLY A 279 18.95 -43.26 -1.93
C GLY A 279 17.72 -43.78 -1.17
N SER A 280 17.52 -43.43 0.11
CA SER A 280 16.44 -43.99 0.93
C SER A 280 15.52 -42.93 1.54
N TRP A 281 14.20 -43.11 1.39
CA TRP A 281 13.16 -42.31 2.06
C TRP A 281 13.12 -42.53 3.59
N LYS A 282 13.91 -43.48 4.13
CA LYS A 282 13.91 -43.85 5.56
C LYS A 282 14.79 -42.93 6.44
N GLY A 283 15.48 -41.95 5.85
CA GLY A 283 16.30 -40.99 6.58
C GLY A 283 15.52 -40.17 7.61
N ARG A 284 16.19 -39.71 8.67
CA ARG A 284 15.60 -38.78 9.63
C ARG A 284 15.42 -37.42 8.96
N MET A 285 14.16 -36.98 8.86
CA MET A 285 13.78 -35.72 8.25
C MET A 285 12.97 -34.87 9.23
N SER A 286 13.18 -33.56 9.21
CA SER A 286 12.46 -32.60 10.01
C SER A 286 12.17 -31.32 9.22
N ALA A 287 11.04 -30.68 9.47
CA ALA A 287 10.71 -29.38 8.88
C ALA A 287 10.01 -28.47 9.89
N ILE A 288 10.16 -27.16 9.68
CA ILE A 288 9.39 -26.12 10.37
C ILE A 288 8.94 -25.07 9.35
N VAL A 289 7.67 -24.69 9.39
CA VAL A 289 7.06 -23.66 8.55
C VAL A 289 6.76 -22.41 9.38
N GLN A 290 7.03 -21.24 8.81
CA GLN A 290 6.67 -19.92 9.35
C GLN A 290 6.20 -18.97 8.23
N MET A 291 5.29 -18.06 8.56
CA MET A 291 4.64 -17.15 7.62
C MET A 291 5.11 -15.70 7.77
N ARG A 292 5.06 -14.95 6.67
CA ARG A 292 5.27 -13.51 6.63
C ARG A 292 4.43 -12.90 5.51
N GLY A 293 3.73 -11.80 5.77
CA GLY A 293 2.98 -11.08 4.74
C GLY A 293 2.63 -9.67 5.15
N SER A 294 1.85 -8.98 4.31
CA SER A 294 1.20 -7.72 4.69
C SER A 294 0.27 -7.89 5.90
N ILE A 295 0.03 -6.79 6.62
CA ILE A 295 -0.98 -6.71 7.68
C ILE A 295 -2.37 -6.90 7.05
N PRO A 296 -3.22 -7.79 7.59
CA PRO A 296 -4.50 -8.18 7.00
C PRO A 296 -5.59 -7.14 7.29
N LEU A 297 -5.48 -5.97 6.68
CA LEU A 297 -6.46 -4.88 6.74
C LEU A 297 -6.53 -4.20 5.36
N PHE A 298 -7.58 -3.46 5.06
CA PHE A 298 -7.65 -2.64 3.84
C PHE A 298 -6.79 -1.37 4.00
N TRP A 299 -5.52 -1.40 3.57
CA TRP A 299 -4.61 -0.24 3.65
C TRP A 299 -3.66 -0.13 2.45
N SER A 300 -3.35 1.11 2.08
CA SER A 300 -2.41 1.48 1.01
C SER A 300 -1.28 2.41 1.50
N GLN A 301 -0.28 2.60 0.65
CA GLN A 301 0.88 3.45 0.93
C GLN A 301 1.42 4.06 -0.39
N GLU A 302 0.59 4.88 -1.06
CA GLU A 302 0.85 5.46 -2.38
C GLU A 302 2.16 6.28 -2.44
N ALA A 303 3.10 5.87 -3.30
CA ALA A 303 4.39 6.54 -3.47
C ALA A 303 4.30 7.76 -4.40
N GLY A 304 4.31 8.97 -3.83
CA GLY A 304 4.46 10.20 -4.60
C GLY A 304 5.90 10.44 -5.05
N ARG A 305 6.11 10.89 -6.30
CA ARG A 305 7.43 11.15 -6.95
C ARG A 305 8.40 12.09 -6.22
N LEU A 306 7.98 12.72 -5.12
CA LEU A 306 8.74 13.65 -4.28
C LEU A 306 8.81 13.25 -2.79
N SER A 307 8.22 12.11 -2.40
CA SER A 307 8.11 11.69 -1.00
C SER A 307 8.92 10.41 -0.72
N PRO A 308 10.13 10.49 -0.14
CA PRO A 308 10.98 9.31 0.09
C PRO A 308 10.43 8.34 1.15
N LYS A 309 9.37 8.74 1.88
CA LYS A 309 8.57 7.87 2.74
C LYS A 309 7.10 8.27 2.61
N PRO A 310 6.29 7.60 1.77
CA PRO A 310 4.85 7.86 1.68
C PRO A 310 4.11 7.63 3.01
N ASP A 311 2.99 8.34 3.17
CA ASP A 311 2.05 8.17 4.29
C ASP A 311 1.18 6.91 4.10
N ILE A 312 0.52 6.48 5.18
CA ILE A 312 -0.22 5.21 5.25
C ILE A 312 -1.70 5.51 5.45
N PHE A 313 -2.55 4.89 4.64
CA PHE A 313 -4.00 5.13 4.64
C PHE A 313 -4.75 3.82 4.83
N VAL A 314 -5.69 3.78 5.79
CA VAL A 314 -6.69 2.71 5.87
C VAL A 314 -7.80 3.09 4.88
N GLN A 315 -7.92 2.33 3.78
CA GLN A 315 -8.75 2.71 2.63
C GLN A 315 -10.24 2.48 2.85
N ARG A 316 -10.58 1.42 3.61
CA ARG A 316 -11.96 0.97 3.85
C ARG A 316 -12.12 0.59 5.30
N TYR A 317 -13.25 0.99 5.88
CA TYR A 317 -13.68 0.49 7.19
C TYR A 317 -14.43 -0.83 7.00
N ASP A 318 -13.95 -1.87 7.65
CA ASP A 318 -14.56 -3.20 7.71
C ASP A 318 -15.02 -3.43 9.16
N PRO A 319 -16.34 -3.33 9.47
CA PRO A 319 -16.85 -3.39 10.84
C PRO A 319 -16.87 -4.81 11.42
N THR A 320 -16.84 -5.83 10.57
CA THR A 320 -16.87 -7.26 10.92
C THR A 320 -15.49 -7.92 10.77
N TYR A 321 -14.53 -7.22 10.19
CA TYR A 321 -13.19 -7.71 9.86
C TYR A 321 -13.24 -8.99 9.01
N GLU A 322 -14.18 -9.06 8.05
CA GLU A 322 -14.46 -10.27 7.26
C GLU A 322 -13.29 -10.72 6.38
N ALA A 323 -12.65 -9.80 5.66
CA ALA A 323 -11.45 -10.11 4.89
C ALA A 323 -10.26 -10.51 5.80
N THR A 324 -10.23 -9.97 7.03
CA THR A 324 -9.25 -10.36 8.06
C THR A 324 -9.53 -11.80 8.54
N LYS A 325 -10.81 -12.14 8.72
CA LYS A 325 -11.27 -13.47 9.14
C LYS A 325 -10.95 -14.52 8.10
N LEU A 326 -11.39 -14.32 6.85
CA LEU A 326 -11.14 -15.23 5.71
C LEU A 326 -9.65 -15.56 5.58
N HIS A 327 -8.80 -14.55 5.78
CA HIS A 327 -7.36 -14.72 5.77
C HIS A 327 -6.82 -15.62 6.91
N PHE A 328 -7.36 -15.50 8.13
CA PHE A 328 -6.95 -16.36 9.24
C PHE A 328 -7.59 -17.76 9.19
N ASP A 329 -8.79 -17.89 8.62
CA ASP A 329 -9.41 -19.18 8.31
C ASP A 329 -8.58 -19.95 7.26
N ASP A 330 -8.06 -19.28 6.23
CA ASP A 330 -7.10 -19.82 5.25
C ASP A 330 -5.79 -20.30 5.90
N LEU A 331 -5.21 -19.50 6.81
CA LEU A 331 -4.01 -19.91 7.56
C LEU A 331 -4.30 -21.09 8.51
N ALA A 332 -5.47 -21.15 9.14
CA ALA A 332 -5.89 -22.26 9.99
C ALA A 332 -6.10 -23.54 9.18
N GLN A 333 -6.64 -23.44 7.96
CA GLN A 333 -6.77 -24.56 7.03
C GLN A 333 -5.41 -25.08 6.56
N ARG A 334 -4.44 -24.18 6.30
CA ARG A 334 -3.09 -24.57 5.83
C ARG A 334 -2.19 -25.16 6.92
N TYR A 335 -2.24 -24.65 8.15
CA TYR A 335 -1.24 -24.95 9.19
C TYR A 335 -1.80 -25.26 10.60
N GLY A 336 -3.11 -25.18 10.80
CA GLY A 336 -3.77 -25.48 12.08
C GLY A 336 -3.69 -24.36 13.14
N HIS A 337 -3.83 -24.75 14.41
CA HIS A 337 -3.83 -23.87 15.59
C HIS A 337 -2.78 -24.31 16.64
N PRO A 338 -2.16 -23.38 17.38
CA PRO A 338 -2.45 -21.94 17.40
C PRO A 338 -1.80 -21.17 16.24
N ILE A 339 -2.48 -20.13 15.77
CA ILE A 339 -1.87 -19.09 14.94
C ILE A 339 -1.32 -18.02 15.88
N ILE A 340 -0.02 -17.75 15.79
CA ILE A 340 0.68 -16.80 16.64
C ILE A 340 1.19 -15.64 15.79
N ILE A 341 0.71 -14.43 16.08
CA ILE A 341 0.98 -13.21 15.33
C ILE A 341 2.10 -12.44 16.05
N LEU A 342 3.28 -12.33 15.43
CA LEU A 342 4.36 -11.47 15.90
C LEU A 342 4.38 -10.15 15.12
N ASN A 343 4.01 -9.06 15.80
CA ASN A 343 3.72 -7.77 15.21
C ASN A 343 4.83 -6.74 15.49
N LEU A 344 5.73 -6.51 14.52
CA LEU A 344 6.99 -5.75 14.63
C LEU A 344 6.86 -4.25 14.27
N ILE A 345 5.66 -3.73 14.46
CA ILE A 345 5.25 -2.34 14.16
C ILE A 345 5.80 -1.40 15.26
N LYS A 346 6.14 -0.15 14.92
CA LYS A 346 6.55 0.84 15.94
C LYS A 346 5.41 1.21 16.91
N THR A 347 5.76 1.42 18.18
CA THR A 347 4.83 1.82 19.25
C THR A 347 4.70 3.33 19.44
N VAL A 348 5.75 4.09 19.09
CA VAL A 348 5.85 5.55 19.24
C VAL A 348 6.57 6.14 18.03
N GLU A 349 5.97 7.13 17.38
CA GLU A 349 6.52 7.82 16.20
C GLU A 349 6.29 9.34 16.25
N LYS A 350 7.23 10.12 15.68
CA LYS A 350 7.07 11.58 15.52
C LYS A 350 5.93 11.98 14.57
N ARG A 351 5.51 11.07 13.68
CA ARG A 351 4.36 11.22 12.77
C ARG A 351 3.63 9.87 12.75
N PRO A 352 2.33 9.79 13.08
CA PRO A 352 1.67 8.52 13.40
C PRO A 352 1.32 7.72 12.14
N ARG A 353 2.26 6.90 11.63
CA ARG A 353 2.08 6.11 10.40
C ARG A 353 1.91 4.64 10.72
N GLU A 354 2.93 4.03 11.31
CA GLU A 354 2.91 2.64 11.75
C GLU A 354 1.88 2.42 12.87
N MET A 355 1.71 3.42 13.75
CA MET A 355 0.84 3.31 14.94
C MET A 355 -0.66 3.13 14.62
N MET A 356 -1.15 3.61 13.48
CA MET A 356 -2.56 3.46 13.09
C MET A 356 -2.89 2.00 12.78
N LEU A 357 -2.10 1.35 11.92
CA LEU A 357 -2.30 -0.05 11.56
C LEU A 357 -2.12 -1.00 12.76
N ARG A 358 -1.21 -0.68 13.69
CA ARG A 358 -1.10 -1.39 14.98
C ARG A 358 -2.43 -1.40 15.74
N ARG A 359 -3.11 -0.24 15.84
CA ARG A 359 -4.36 -0.13 16.60
C ARG A 359 -5.48 -0.91 15.93
N GLU A 360 -5.70 -0.71 14.62
CA GLU A 360 -6.80 -1.38 13.93
C GLU A 360 -6.58 -2.89 13.79
N TYR A 361 -5.33 -3.36 13.67
CA TYR A 361 -5.04 -4.80 13.62
C TYR A 361 -5.25 -5.46 14.99
N PHE A 362 -4.93 -4.75 16.08
CA PHE A 362 -5.26 -5.20 17.43
C PHE A 362 -6.78 -5.23 17.67
N ASN A 363 -7.51 -4.22 17.18
CA ASN A 363 -8.99 -4.19 17.21
C ASN A 363 -9.57 -5.39 16.46
N ALA A 364 -9.09 -5.67 15.24
CA ALA A 364 -9.51 -6.79 14.41
C ALA A 364 -9.30 -8.15 15.12
N VAL A 365 -8.09 -8.40 15.63
CA VAL A 365 -7.79 -9.65 16.34
C VAL A 365 -8.58 -9.76 17.66
N GLY A 366 -8.81 -8.63 18.34
CA GLY A 366 -9.66 -8.55 19.52
C GLY A 366 -11.12 -8.89 19.23
N TYR A 367 -11.66 -8.44 18.10
CA TYR A 367 -13.01 -8.73 17.62
C TYR A 367 -13.17 -10.21 17.23
N LEU A 368 -12.28 -10.73 16.38
CA LEU A 368 -12.33 -12.13 15.91
C LEU A 368 -12.22 -13.13 17.08
N ASN A 369 -11.45 -12.81 18.13
CA ASN A 369 -11.30 -13.67 19.30
C ASN A 369 -12.50 -13.70 20.26
N GLN A 370 -13.57 -12.89 20.06
CA GLN A 370 -14.71 -12.84 20.97
C GLN A 370 -15.51 -14.16 21.01
N ASN A 371 -15.78 -14.73 19.83
CA ASN A 371 -16.70 -15.86 19.64
C ASN A 371 -15.98 -17.16 19.23
N VAL A 372 -14.69 -17.28 19.55
CA VAL A 372 -13.81 -18.38 19.13
C VAL A 372 -13.32 -19.17 20.37
N PRO A 373 -13.34 -20.53 20.36
CA PRO A 373 -12.81 -21.34 21.45
C PRO A 373 -11.33 -21.06 21.76
N GLU A 374 -10.91 -21.16 23.02
CA GLU A 374 -9.57 -20.76 23.49
C GLU A 374 -8.41 -21.41 22.72
N GLU A 375 -8.60 -22.66 22.27
CA GLU A 375 -7.66 -23.42 21.43
C GLU A 375 -7.42 -22.78 20.06
N LYS A 376 -8.47 -22.16 19.48
CA LYS A 376 -8.47 -21.57 18.15
C LYS A 376 -8.14 -20.08 18.12
N LYS A 377 -8.12 -19.40 19.27
CA LYS A 377 -7.87 -17.95 19.36
C LYS A 377 -6.51 -17.56 18.80
N LEU A 378 -6.51 -16.45 18.05
CA LEU A 378 -5.33 -15.83 17.48
C LEU A 378 -4.50 -15.18 18.61
N ARG A 379 -3.24 -15.62 18.77
CA ARG A 379 -2.37 -15.09 19.84
C ARG A 379 -1.56 -13.91 19.33
N PHE A 380 -1.85 -12.70 19.82
CA PHE A 380 -1.22 -11.46 19.36
C PHE A 380 -0.05 -11.03 20.26
N ILE A 381 1.17 -11.14 19.75
CA ILE A 381 2.41 -10.72 20.40
C ILE A 381 2.92 -9.46 19.68
N HIS A 382 3.01 -8.34 20.38
CA HIS A 382 3.47 -7.07 19.82
C HIS A 382 4.82 -6.66 20.40
N TRP A 383 5.77 -6.28 19.54
CA TRP A 383 7.11 -5.92 19.97
C TRP A 383 7.72 -4.81 19.10
N ASP A 384 8.11 -3.69 19.71
CA ASP A 384 8.71 -2.56 19.00
C ASP A 384 10.21 -2.79 18.74
N PHE A 385 10.49 -3.49 17.64
CA PHE A 385 11.86 -3.75 17.17
C PHE A 385 12.72 -2.48 17.14
N HIS A 386 12.18 -1.33 16.68
CA HIS A 386 12.96 -0.10 16.52
C HIS A 386 13.29 0.57 17.86
N LYS A 387 12.41 0.47 18.87
CA LYS A 387 12.70 0.92 20.24
C LYS A 387 13.82 0.08 20.87
N PHE A 388 13.81 -1.24 20.70
CA PHE A 388 14.83 -2.12 21.28
C PHE A 388 16.16 -2.09 20.54
N ALA A 389 16.18 -2.10 19.20
CA ALA A 389 17.41 -2.08 18.40
C ALA A 389 18.27 -0.81 18.56
N LYS A 390 17.73 0.25 19.17
CA LYS A 390 18.47 1.49 19.50
C LYS A 390 19.03 1.54 20.93
N SER A 391 18.78 0.53 21.76
CA SER A 391 19.36 0.45 23.10
C SER A 391 20.75 -0.18 23.05
N LYS A 392 21.76 0.52 23.59
CA LYS A 392 23.16 0.03 23.69
C LYS A 392 23.32 -1.27 24.50
N SER A 393 22.28 -1.73 25.22
CA SER A 393 22.30 -2.91 26.08
C SER A 393 21.33 -4.04 25.66
N ALA A 394 20.58 -3.88 24.58
CA ALA A 394 19.52 -4.84 24.22
C ALA A 394 20.00 -5.93 23.25
N ASN A 395 20.16 -7.17 23.75
CA ASN A 395 20.33 -8.33 22.88
C ASN A 395 19.00 -8.70 22.19
N VAL A 396 18.75 -8.07 21.03
CA VAL A 396 17.59 -8.29 20.15
C VAL A 396 17.37 -9.78 19.84
N LEU A 397 18.43 -10.51 19.49
CA LEU A 397 18.36 -11.94 19.18
C LEU A 397 18.07 -12.80 20.42
N GLY A 398 18.54 -12.39 21.61
CA GLY A 398 18.24 -13.05 22.88
C GLY A 398 16.76 -12.95 23.26
N VAL A 399 16.16 -11.77 23.11
CA VAL A 399 14.72 -11.56 23.37
C VAL A 399 13.87 -12.31 22.34
N LEU A 400 14.18 -12.16 21.05
CA LEU A 400 13.49 -12.88 19.98
C LEU A 400 13.65 -14.41 20.09
N GLY A 401 14.83 -14.90 20.47
CA GLY A 401 15.09 -16.32 20.69
C GLY A 401 14.33 -16.91 21.89
N GLY A 402 14.10 -16.11 22.94
CA GLY A 402 13.21 -16.46 24.04
C GLY A 402 11.76 -16.62 23.57
N VAL A 403 11.22 -15.60 22.91
CA VAL A 403 9.86 -15.61 22.34
C VAL A 403 9.69 -16.76 21.32
N ALA A 404 10.64 -16.95 20.41
CA ALA A 404 10.67 -18.05 19.46
C ALA A 404 10.67 -19.43 20.13
N SER A 405 11.43 -19.59 21.21
CA SER A 405 11.49 -20.85 21.95
C SER A 405 10.10 -21.25 22.48
N GLU A 406 9.35 -20.32 23.07
CA GLU A 406 8.02 -20.61 23.59
C GLU A 406 6.97 -20.79 22.49
N ILE A 407 7.09 -20.06 21.37
CA ILE A 407 6.24 -20.28 20.20
C ILE A 407 6.43 -21.71 19.65
N LEU A 408 7.67 -22.19 19.58
CA LEU A 408 7.99 -23.57 19.17
C LEU A 408 7.55 -24.65 20.18
N ASP A 409 7.29 -24.29 21.44
CA ASP A 409 6.62 -25.18 22.42
C ASP A 409 5.10 -25.26 22.21
N LEU A 410 4.52 -24.32 21.46
CA LEU A 410 3.08 -24.21 21.19
C LEU A 410 2.67 -24.68 19.79
N THR A 411 3.52 -24.48 18.77
CA THR A 411 3.27 -24.85 17.37
C THR A 411 3.80 -26.23 16.99
N GLY A 412 4.81 -26.73 17.73
CA GLY A 412 5.56 -27.92 17.35
C GLY A 412 6.40 -27.74 16.09
N PHE A 413 6.91 -28.84 15.56
CA PHE A 413 7.61 -28.93 14.27
C PHE A 413 7.48 -30.36 13.72
N TYR A 414 7.62 -30.53 12.42
CA TYR A 414 7.56 -31.84 11.78
C TYR A 414 8.85 -32.65 12.04
N TYR A 415 8.73 -33.93 12.38
CA TYR A 415 9.86 -34.87 12.49
C TYR A 415 9.40 -36.31 12.24
N SER A 416 10.06 -37.03 11.33
CA SER A 416 9.68 -38.40 10.96
C SER A 416 9.94 -39.46 12.03
N GLY A 417 10.77 -39.17 13.03
CA GLY A 417 11.18 -40.12 14.07
C GLY A 417 10.45 -39.95 15.41
N LYS A 418 10.60 -40.94 16.30
CA LYS A 418 10.20 -40.84 17.70
C LYS A 418 11.08 -39.82 18.45
N PRO A 419 10.53 -38.80 19.13
CA PRO A 419 11.32 -37.89 19.96
C PRO A 419 11.74 -38.54 21.30
N LYS A 420 12.94 -38.22 21.79
CA LYS A 420 13.37 -38.58 23.16
C LYS A 420 12.66 -37.68 24.20
N VAL A 421 11.44 -38.04 24.59
CA VAL A 421 10.68 -37.31 25.62
C VAL A 421 11.27 -37.54 27.01
N GLN A 422 12.05 -36.59 27.52
CA GLN A 422 12.34 -36.54 28.96
C GLN A 422 11.10 -36.07 29.73
N LYS A 423 10.66 -36.88 30.70
CA LYS A 423 9.72 -36.40 31.73
C LYS A 423 10.41 -35.28 32.51
N LYS A 424 9.84 -34.05 32.49
CA LYS A 424 10.24 -32.98 33.42
C LYS A 424 10.04 -33.50 34.85
N ARG A 425 11.13 -33.86 35.54
CA ARG A 425 11.10 -34.14 36.98
C ARG A 425 10.62 -32.88 37.69
N SER A 426 9.53 -32.99 38.44
CA SER A 426 9.07 -31.93 39.33
C SER A 426 10.07 -31.77 40.47
N THR A 427 10.91 -30.73 40.40
CA THR A 427 11.79 -30.33 41.49
C THR A 427 10.97 -29.80 42.66
N GLN A 428 10.63 -30.69 43.61
CA GLN A 428 10.27 -30.27 44.96
C GLN A 428 11.43 -29.45 45.56
N LEU A 429 11.09 -28.38 46.28
CA LEU A 429 12.09 -27.64 47.06
C LEU A 429 12.43 -28.43 48.33
N SER A 430 13.65 -28.95 48.42
CA SER A 430 14.30 -29.28 49.69
C SER A 430 15.33 -28.20 50.06
N ARG A 431 15.54 -27.98 51.35
CA ARG A 431 16.19 -26.77 51.89
C ARG A 431 17.69 -26.98 52.13
N THR A 432 18.47 -25.93 51.83
CA THR A 432 19.70 -25.48 52.53
C THR A 432 20.75 -26.51 53.00
N SER A 433 21.94 -26.47 52.40
CA SER A 433 23.23 -26.59 53.14
C SER A 433 24.46 -26.08 52.33
N THR A 434 24.95 -24.91 52.73
CA THR A 434 26.36 -24.47 52.82
C THR A 434 27.51 -25.18 52.05
N ALA A 435 28.36 -24.32 51.44
CA ALA A 435 29.84 -24.27 51.52
C ALA A 435 30.75 -24.80 50.38
N ARG A 436 31.59 -23.85 49.91
CA ARG A 436 33.00 -23.91 49.47
C ARG A 436 33.44 -24.56 48.14
N ASP A 437 34.16 -23.72 47.38
CA ASP A 437 35.50 -23.90 46.80
C ASP A 437 35.89 -25.19 46.05
N GLY A 438 36.42 -25.01 44.84
CA GLY A 438 37.07 -26.07 44.04
C GLY A 438 37.36 -25.59 42.62
N SER A 439 38.63 -25.36 42.29
CA SER A 439 39.07 -24.77 41.01
C SER A 439 39.82 -25.76 40.12
N ILE A 440 39.81 -25.49 38.81
CA ILE A 440 40.94 -25.74 37.88
C ILE A 440 41.19 -27.22 37.44
N ASP A 441 40.71 -27.50 36.23
CA ASP A 441 41.48 -27.97 35.05
C ASP A 441 41.77 -29.44 34.66
N VAL A 442 41.87 -29.58 33.32
CA VAL A 442 42.87 -30.37 32.54
C VAL A 442 42.68 -31.88 32.26
N ARG A 443 42.33 -32.13 30.98
CA ARG A 443 42.86 -33.14 30.02
C ARG A 443 42.61 -34.66 30.17
N ALA A 444 41.86 -35.15 29.17
CA ALA A 444 42.35 -35.99 28.04
C ALA A 444 42.28 -37.54 28.07
N SER A 445 41.70 -38.03 26.96
CA SER A 445 42.17 -39.13 26.10
C SER A 445 41.94 -40.60 26.48
N SER A 446 41.46 -41.36 25.48
CA SER A 446 41.50 -42.82 25.31
C SER A 446 40.79 -43.70 26.36
N GLY A 447 40.22 -44.86 26.00
CA GLY A 447 40.05 -45.40 24.65
C GLY A 447 39.42 -46.81 24.63
N ASP A 448 38.91 -47.17 23.46
CA ASP A 448 38.71 -48.53 22.91
C ASP A 448 37.85 -49.64 23.55
N LEU A 449 37.13 -50.31 22.63
CA LEU A 449 36.87 -51.77 22.51
C LEU A 449 36.11 -52.55 23.61
N SER A 450 34.79 -52.61 23.42
CA SER A 450 33.99 -53.84 23.16
C SER A 450 34.33 -55.19 23.83
N ARG A 451 33.31 -55.88 24.39
CA ARG A 451 32.75 -57.18 23.88
C ARG A 451 31.75 -57.86 24.85
N LEU A 452 30.80 -58.61 24.25
CA LEU A 452 30.01 -59.76 24.78
C LEU A 452 29.13 -59.50 26.05
N SER A 453 27.89 -59.98 26.25
CA SER A 453 26.97 -60.99 25.65
C SER A 453 26.68 -62.15 26.62
N SER A 454 25.38 -62.48 26.78
CA SER A 454 24.80 -63.79 27.20
C SER A 454 25.11 -64.33 28.63
N ASN A 455 24.26 -65.11 29.32
CA ASN A 455 22.84 -65.54 29.14
C ASN A 455 22.29 -66.21 30.43
N ALA A 456 20.97 -66.49 30.47
CA ALA A 456 20.26 -67.56 31.22
C ALA A 456 20.21 -67.51 32.78
N ASP A 457 19.16 -67.97 33.49
CA ASP A 457 17.73 -68.27 33.20
C ASP A 457 16.93 -68.05 34.54
N THR A 458 15.99 -68.79 35.17
CA THR A 458 15.17 -70.05 35.07
C THR A 458 13.97 -69.88 36.07
N LEU A 459 12.87 -70.66 36.17
CA LEU A 459 12.14 -71.62 35.31
C LEU A 459 10.76 -71.99 35.97
N GLY A 460 9.64 -71.94 35.23
CA GLY A 460 8.37 -72.66 35.53
C GLY A 460 7.34 -72.00 36.47
N SER A 461 6.05 -72.36 36.49
CA SER A 461 5.22 -73.29 35.67
C SER A 461 3.72 -72.87 35.79
N THR A 462 2.72 -73.25 34.96
CA THR A 462 2.24 -74.60 34.55
C THR A 462 1.39 -74.57 33.23
N ALA A 463 1.06 -75.76 32.68
CA ALA A 463 0.33 -76.05 31.43
C ALA A 463 -1.20 -75.77 31.49
N SER A 464 -2.05 -75.86 30.45
CA SER A 464 -2.14 -76.78 29.26
C SER A 464 -3.02 -76.16 28.13
N GLN A 465 -2.62 -76.19 26.84
CA GLN A 465 -2.94 -77.17 25.75
C GLN A 465 -4.43 -77.26 25.31
N ASP A 466 -4.79 -77.36 24.00
CA ASP A 466 -4.07 -77.22 22.71
C ASP A 466 -5.09 -77.06 21.54
N GLY A 467 -4.72 -76.56 20.34
CA GLY A 467 -5.66 -76.62 19.18
C GLY A 467 -5.56 -75.63 17.98
N ARG A 468 -4.52 -75.74 17.13
CA ARG A 468 -4.47 -75.38 15.69
C ARG A 468 -4.81 -73.94 15.18
N LYS A 469 -3.75 -73.28 14.67
CA LYS A 469 -3.62 -72.53 13.38
C LYS A 469 -4.78 -71.66 12.84
N ASP A 470 -4.46 -70.40 12.51
CA ASP A 470 -3.92 -70.08 11.17
C ASP A 470 -3.00 -68.83 11.17
N ASP A 471 -2.21 -68.64 10.11
CA ASP A 471 -1.13 -67.63 10.06
C ASP A 471 -1.58 -66.22 9.61
N SER A 472 -1.50 -65.23 10.52
CA SER A 472 -1.57 -63.80 10.20
C SER A 472 -0.41 -63.03 10.83
N LYS A 473 0.39 -62.32 10.03
CA LYS A 473 1.59 -61.59 10.48
C LYS A 473 1.22 -60.48 11.49
N GLN A 474 1.70 -60.58 12.73
CA GLN A 474 1.68 -59.47 13.67
C GLN A 474 2.74 -58.43 13.31
N GLU A 475 2.32 -57.18 13.14
CA GLU A 475 3.23 -56.03 12.98
C GLU A 475 3.82 -55.61 14.34
N LEU A 476 5.07 -55.13 14.35
CA LEU A 476 5.73 -54.68 15.59
C LEU A 476 5.19 -53.30 16.03
N PRO A 477 4.92 -53.09 17.33
CA PRO A 477 4.26 -51.88 17.81
C PRO A 477 5.17 -50.64 17.85
N GLY A 478 5.07 -49.84 16.78
CA GLY A 478 5.03 -48.37 16.89
C GLY A 478 6.28 -47.60 16.51
N TYR A 479 6.17 -46.81 15.43
CA TYR A 479 6.97 -45.63 15.13
C TYR A 479 6.00 -44.52 14.74
N ALA A 480 5.82 -43.52 15.61
CA ALA A 480 4.91 -42.40 15.38
C ALA A 480 5.72 -41.10 15.16
N PRO A 481 5.49 -40.36 14.06
CA PRO A 481 6.14 -39.07 13.80
C PRO A 481 5.53 -37.94 14.63
N CYS A 482 6.24 -36.81 14.68
CA CYS A 482 5.73 -35.53 15.18
C CYS A 482 5.28 -34.64 14.03
N TYR A 483 4.23 -33.84 14.29
CA TYR A 483 3.69 -32.86 13.34
C TYR A 483 3.75 -31.45 13.92
N GLN A 484 3.96 -30.45 13.06
CA GLN A 484 3.63 -29.06 13.33
C GLN A 484 2.10 -28.90 13.25
N THR A 485 1.49 -28.32 14.29
CA THR A 485 0.03 -28.18 14.40
C THR A 485 -0.46 -26.74 14.37
N GLY A 486 0.45 -25.75 14.42
CA GLY A 486 0.15 -24.32 14.34
C GLY A 486 1.31 -23.54 13.72
N VAL A 487 1.19 -22.21 13.58
CA VAL A 487 2.16 -21.40 12.82
C VAL A 487 2.46 -20.02 13.42
N LEU A 488 3.71 -19.60 13.30
CA LEU A 488 4.14 -18.23 13.54
C LEU A 488 3.94 -17.39 12.27
N ARG A 489 3.23 -16.27 12.39
CA ARG A 489 3.16 -15.23 11.36
C ARG A 489 3.85 -13.95 11.82
N THR A 490 4.89 -13.54 11.10
CA THR A 490 5.57 -12.25 11.33
C THR A 490 4.96 -11.15 10.46
N ASN A 491 4.76 -9.94 11.01
CA ASN A 491 4.22 -8.79 10.29
C ASN A 491 5.06 -7.52 10.56
N CYS A 492 5.34 -6.76 9.50
CA CYS A 492 6.01 -5.46 9.54
C CYS A 492 5.57 -4.61 8.33
N ILE A 493 5.68 -3.28 8.45
CA ILE A 493 5.28 -2.34 7.41
C ILE A 493 6.42 -2.05 6.43
N ASP A 494 7.58 -1.60 6.93
CA ASP A 494 8.58 -0.93 6.09
C ASP A 494 9.94 -1.62 5.97
N CYS A 495 10.17 -2.73 6.69
CA CYS A 495 11.48 -3.37 6.77
C CYS A 495 11.38 -4.88 6.64
N LEU A 496 11.82 -5.43 5.50
CA LEU A 496 12.05 -6.86 5.37
C LEU A 496 13.13 -7.34 6.35
N ASP A 497 14.15 -6.53 6.60
CA ASP A 497 15.18 -6.72 7.65
C ASP A 497 14.57 -7.06 9.03
N ARG A 498 13.61 -6.25 9.54
CA ARG A 498 12.92 -6.51 10.81
C ARG A 498 12.27 -7.90 10.87
N THR A 499 11.61 -8.31 9.78
CA THR A 499 10.96 -9.64 9.71
C THR A 499 11.99 -10.75 9.53
N ASN A 500 13.03 -10.54 8.71
CA ASN A 500 14.05 -11.54 8.44
C ASN A 500 14.89 -11.87 9.69
N VAL A 501 15.23 -10.86 10.50
CA VAL A 501 15.87 -11.05 11.81
C VAL A 501 14.98 -11.86 12.78
N ALA A 502 13.66 -11.64 12.77
CA ALA A 502 12.72 -12.41 13.57
C ALA A 502 12.54 -13.86 13.04
N GLN A 503 12.48 -14.04 11.71
CA GLN A 503 12.39 -15.36 11.08
C GLN A 503 13.66 -16.17 11.29
N TYR A 504 14.85 -15.54 11.26
CA TYR A 504 16.13 -16.16 11.61
C TYR A 504 16.18 -16.57 13.09
N ALA A 505 15.75 -15.70 14.01
CA ALA A 505 15.69 -16.04 15.44
C ALA A 505 14.76 -17.25 15.72
N TYR A 506 13.65 -17.35 14.97
CA TYR A 506 12.77 -18.53 14.99
C TYR A 506 13.45 -19.77 14.38
N GLY A 507 14.07 -19.62 13.21
CA GLY A 507 14.81 -20.70 12.54
C GLY A 507 15.96 -21.27 13.36
N LEU A 508 16.72 -20.43 14.07
CA LEU A 508 17.82 -20.84 14.94
C LEU A 508 17.32 -21.60 16.18
N ALA A 509 16.24 -21.11 16.80
CA ALA A 509 15.59 -21.79 17.92
C ALA A 509 14.96 -23.13 17.48
N ALA A 510 14.45 -23.21 16.25
CA ALA A 510 13.95 -24.44 15.66
C ALA A 510 15.10 -25.42 15.37
N LEU A 511 16.18 -24.98 14.72
CA LEU A 511 17.30 -25.85 14.33
C LEU A 511 17.90 -26.58 15.55
N GLY A 512 18.02 -25.91 16.70
CA GLY A 512 18.45 -26.56 17.95
C GLY A 512 17.52 -27.68 18.41
N ARG A 513 16.19 -27.51 18.25
CA ARG A 513 15.19 -28.55 18.55
C ARG A 513 15.21 -29.68 17.52
N GLN A 514 15.39 -29.36 16.24
CA GLN A 514 15.48 -30.32 15.14
C GLN A 514 16.70 -31.25 15.33
N LEU A 515 17.91 -30.68 15.54
CA LEU A 515 19.13 -31.45 15.80
C LEU A 515 19.03 -32.32 17.06
N HIS A 516 18.40 -31.81 18.13
CA HIS A 516 18.17 -32.57 19.35
C HIS A 516 17.17 -33.73 19.15
N ALA A 517 16.07 -33.51 18.43
CA ALA A 517 15.11 -34.57 18.11
C ALA A 517 15.70 -35.67 17.20
N MET A 518 16.56 -35.28 16.25
CA MET A 518 17.34 -36.19 15.42
C MET A 518 18.45 -36.93 16.20
N GLY A 519 18.73 -36.54 17.44
CA GLY A 519 19.79 -37.15 18.25
C GLY A 519 21.19 -36.85 17.70
N VAL A 520 21.40 -35.61 17.25
CA VAL A 520 22.69 -35.05 16.81
C VAL A 520 23.31 -34.20 17.92
N THR A 521 22.48 -33.53 18.74
CA THR A 521 22.91 -32.74 19.91
C THR A 521 22.16 -33.16 21.17
N ASP A 522 22.84 -33.23 22.32
CA ASP A 522 22.19 -33.48 23.62
C ASP A 522 21.52 -32.22 24.22
N VAL A 523 21.67 -31.07 23.56
CA VAL A 523 21.09 -29.78 23.96
C VAL A 523 20.23 -29.24 22.82
N SER A 524 19.03 -28.74 23.15
CA SER A 524 18.05 -28.20 22.20
C SER A 524 18.24 -26.72 21.84
N LYS A 525 19.38 -26.12 22.23
CA LYS A 525 19.75 -24.73 21.99
C LYS A 525 21.11 -24.66 21.32
N ILE A 526 21.20 -23.86 20.25
CA ILE A 526 22.43 -23.57 19.54
C ILE A 526 23.00 -22.26 20.09
N HIS A 527 24.32 -22.20 20.30
CA HIS A 527 24.96 -20.93 20.69
C HIS A 527 24.90 -19.96 19.49
N PRO A 528 24.43 -18.70 19.66
CA PRO A 528 24.26 -17.78 18.54
C PRO A 528 25.52 -17.56 17.71
N ASP A 529 26.70 -17.61 18.32
CA ASP A 529 28.00 -17.35 17.67
C ASP A 529 28.70 -18.64 17.17
N SER A 530 27.96 -19.75 17.03
CA SER A 530 28.47 -20.99 16.44
C SER A 530 28.47 -20.94 14.90
N SER A 531 29.36 -21.72 14.27
CA SER A 531 29.43 -21.84 12.80
C SER A 531 28.11 -22.26 12.15
N ILE A 532 27.36 -23.16 12.82
CA ILE A 532 26.01 -23.59 12.43
C ILE A 532 25.04 -22.40 12.40
N ALA A 533 25.11 -21.53 13.42
CA ALA A 533 24.26 -20.34 13.50
C ALA A 533 24.63 -19.29 12.44
N SER A 534 25.93 -19.13 12.12
CA SER A 534 26.40 -18.24 11.04
C SER A 534 25.98 -18.76 9.65
N ALA A 535 26.14 -20.05 9.37
CA ALA A 535 25.69 -20.64 8.10
C ALA A 535 24.18 -20.49 7.91
N LEU A 536 23.39 -20.69 8.98
CA LEU A 536 21.95 -20.43 8.94
C LEU A 536 21.65 -18.93 8.72
N MET A 537 22.42 -18.03 9.35
CA MET A 537 22.28 -16.58 9.21
C MET A 537 22.48 -16.12 7.75
N GLU A 538 23.47 -16.69 7.06
CA GLU A 538 23.72 -16.45 5.63
C GLU A 538 22.58 -16.97 4.74
N MET A 539 21.99 -18.13 5.05
CA MET A 539 20.81 -18.64 4.32
C MET A 539 19.62 -17.68 4.46
N TYR A 540 19.30 -17.24 5.69
CA TYR A 540 18.23 -16.26 5.91
C TYR A 540 18.57 -14.89 5.30
N GLN A 541 19.81 -14.44 5.33
CA GLN A 541 20.22 -13.18 4.68
C GLN A 541 20.00 -13.25 3.16
N SER A 542 20.47 -14.31 2.50
CA SER A 542 20.29 -14.52 1.06
C SER A 542 18.80 -14.59 0.67
N MET A 543 17.99 -15.28 1.46
CA MET A 543 16.53 -15.31 1.31
C MET A 543 15.91 -13.91 1.47
N GLY A 544 16.40 -13.12 2.42
CA GLY A 544 15.97 -11.74 2.64
C GLY A 544 16.31 -10.82 1.47
N ASP A 545 17.51 -10.93 0.90
CA ASP A 545 17.94 -10.08 -0.22
C ASP A 545 17.15 -10.40 -1.50
N ALA A 546 16.99 -11.68 -1.85
CA ALA A 546 16.14 -12.12 -2.97
C ALA A 546 14.70 -11.59 -2.86
N LEU A 547 14.06 -11.83 -1.72
CA LEU A 547 12.70 -11.35 -1.46
C LEU A 547 12.62 -9.81 -1.43
N ALA A 548 13.69 -9.09 -1.10
CA ALA A 548 13.70 -7.62 -1.17
C ALA A 548 13.68 -7.09 -2.62
N HIS A 549 14.45 -7.72 -3.52
CA HIS A 549 14.43 -7.41 -4.95
C HIS A 549 13.04 -7.65 -5.55
N GLN A 550 12.38 -8.76 -5.18
CA GLN A 550 11.04 -9.16 -5.64
C GLN A 550 9.89 -8.21 -5.27
N TYR A 551 10.06 -7.33 -4.28
CA TYR A 551 9.05 -6.34 -3.87
C TYR A 551 9.42 -4.90 -4.20
N GLY A 552 10.71 -4.53 -4.18
CA GLY A 552 11.14 -3.13 -4.25
C GLY A 552 12.50 -2.92 -4.89
N GLY A 553 12.87 -3.78 -5.84
CA GLY A 553 13.97 -3.60 -6.79
C GLY A 553 15.40 -3.62 -6.25
N SER A 554 15.60 -3.76 -4.94
CA SER A 554 16.93 -3.80 -4.33
C SER A 554 16.99 -4.68 -3.10
N ALA A 555 18.21 -5.13 -2.76
CA ALA A 555 18.55 -5.93 -1.58
C ALA A 555 18.05 -5.32 -0.25
N ALA A 556 17.95 -6.14 0.79
CA ALA A 556 17.45 -5.71 2.08
C ALA A 556 18.43 -4.74 2.76
N HIS A 557 17.87 -3.87 3.62
CA HIS A 557 18.66 -3.01 4.51
C HIS A 557 19.17 -3.83 5.70
N ASN A 558 20.04 -4.81 5.43
CA ASN A 558 20.58 -5.76 6.40
C ASN A 558 21.51 -5.01 7.36
N THR A 559 20.96 -4.47 8.45
CA THR A 559 21.74 -3.71 9.43
C THR A 559 22.30 -4.60 10.53
N VAL A 560 21.51 -5.58 10.99
CA VAL A 560 21.85 -6.45 12.13
C VAL A 560 22.88 -7.53 11.77
N PHE A 561 22.88 -8.03 10.53
CA PHE A 561 23.77 -9.11 10.12
C PHE A 561 25.24 -8.66 9.90
N PRO A 562 25.55 -7.55 9.21
CA PRO A 562 26.94 -7.13 8.99
C PRO A 562 27.64 -6.60 10.25
N GLU A 563 26.93 -5.88 11.15
CA GLU A 563 27.49 -5.49 12.46
C GLU A 563 27.93 -6.72 13.26
N ARG A 564 27.26 -7.86 13.09
CA ARG A 564 27.55 -9.12 13.76
C ARG A 564 28.62 -9.97 13.08
N GLN A 565 28.85 -9.76 11.78
CA GLN A 565 30.00 -10.30 11.03
C GLN A 565 31.28 -9.45 11.23
N GLY A 566 31.23 -8.35 11.99
CA GLY A 566 32.37 -7.48 12.24
C GLY A 566 32.77 -6.57 11.08
N LYS A 567 31.93 -6.44 10.04
CA LYS A 567 32.25 -5.59 8.87
C LYS A 567 32.27 -4.11 9.25
N TRP A 568 33.18 -3.34 8.64
CA TRP A 568 33.42 -1.93 8.96
C TRP A 568 32.16 -1.06 8.83
N LYS A 569 31.94 -0.18 9.82
CA LYS A 569 30.73 0.66 9.90
C LYS A 569 30.62 1.70 8.79
N ALA A 570 31.74 2.29 8.36
CA ALA A 570 31.76 3.26 7.26
C ALA A 570 31.33 2.60 5.93
N THR A 571 31.96 1.48 5.57
CA THR A 571 31.65 0.67 4.38
C THR A 571 30.20 0.15 4.38
N THR A 572 29.63 -0.09 5.57
CA THR A 572 28.22 -0.46 5.72
C THR A 572 27.30 0.73 5.42
N GLN A 573 27.58 1.92 5.96
CA GLN A 573 26.74 3.11 5.77
C GLN A 573 26.64 3.57 4.31
N SER A 574 27.74 3.53 3.55
CA SER A 574 27.75 3.91 2.12
C SER A 574 26.92 2.94 1.27
N ARG A 575 27.05 1.62 1.49
CA ARG A 575 26.24 0.58 0.81
C ARG A 575 24.75 0.76 1.11
N GLU A 576 24.37 1.10 2.35
CA GLU A 576 22.98 1.34 2.73
C GLU A 576 22.37 2.63 2.14
N PHE A 577 23.18 3.67 1.93
CA PHE A 577 22.77 4.86 1.19
C PHE A 577 22.48 4.55 -0.28
N LEU A 578 23.38 3.83 -0.97
CA LEU A 578 23.19 3.42 -2.37
C LEU A 578 21.96 2.50 -2.56
N LYS A 579 21.73 1.54 -1.64
CA LYS A 579 20.50 0.73 -1.62
C LYS A 579 19.24 1.58 -1.49
N SER A 580 19.29 2.67 -0.71
CA SER A 580 18.18 3.60 -0.54
C SER A 580 17.86 4.36 -1.84
N ILE A 581 18.88 4.75 -2.61
CA ILE A 581 18.72 5.39 -3.92
C ILE A 581 18.18 4.40 -4.97
N LYS A 582 18.79 3.22 -5.15
CA LYS A 582 18.27 2.20 -6.10
C LYS A 582 16.81 1.83 -5.77
N ARG A 583 16.46 1.76 -4.49
CA ARG A 583 15.07 1.56 -4.02
C ARG A 583 14.16 2.72 -4.42
N TYR A 584 14.54 3.97 -4.11
CA TYR A 584 13.76 5.17 -4.47
C TYR A 584 13.46 5.23 -5.97
N TYR A 585 14.48 5.01 -6.81
CA TYR A 585 14.35 4.97 -8.26
C TYR A 585 13.39 3.84 -8.72
N SER A 586 13.53 2.62 -8.17
CA SER A 586 12.63 1.51 -8.48
C SER A 586 11.16 1.90 -8.23
N ASN A 587 10.87 2.37 -7.00
CA ASN A 587 9.54 2.74 -6.55
C ASN A 587 8.89 3.87 -7.38
N ALA A 588 9.70 4.80 -7.89
CA ALA A 588 9.21 6.02 -8.56
C ALA A 588 9.01 5.85 -10.08
N TYR A 589 9.80 4.97 -10.72
CA TYR A 589 9.84 4.87 -12.20
C TYR A 589 9.56 3.46 -12.73
N THR A 590 9.93 2.39 -12.01
CA THR A 590 9.85 1.02 -12.56
C THR A 590 8.78 0.13 -11.93
N ASP A 591 8.33 0.46 -10.71
CA ASP A 591 7.41 -0.38 -9.94
C ASP A 591 5.99 -0.45 -10.55
N GLY A 592 5.64 0.49 -11.44
CA GLY A 592 4.43 0.44 -12.27
C GLY A 592 4.49 -0.63 -13.35
N GLU A 593 5.45 -0.54 -14.30
CA GLU A 593 5.61 -1.55 -15.35
C GLU A 593 5.85 -2.96 -14.77
N LYS A 594 6.55 -3.07 -13.62
CA LYS A 594 6.69 -4.34 -12.88
C LYS A 594 5.35 -4.90 -12.38
N GLN A 595 4.44 -4.04 -11.93
CA GLN A 595 3.11 -4.47 -11.49
C GLN A 595 2.24 -4.90 -12.67
N ASP A 596 2.27 -4.15 -13.78
CA ASP A 596 1.56 -4.52 -15.01
C ASP A 596 2.05 -5.86 -15.57
N ALA A 597 3.36 -6.10 -15.54
CA ALA A 597 3.96 -7.37 -15.92
C ALA A 597 3.50 -8.54 -15.01
N ILE A 598 3.40 -8.31 -13.70
CA ILE A 598 2.84 -9.29 -12.74
C ILE A 598 1.35 -9.55 -13.01
N ASN A 599 0.56 -8.50 -13.28
CA ASN A 599 -0.88 -8.60 -13.55
C ASN A 599 -1.17 -9.38 -14.83
N LEU A 600 -0.35 -9.20 -15.87
CA LEU A 600 -0.41 -9.95 -17.13
C LEU A 600 0.07 -11.41 -16.96
N PHE A 601 1.17 -11.63 -16.25
CA PHE A 601 1.71 -12.98 -15.99
C PHE A 601 0.74 -13.86 -15.19
N LEU A 602 0.04 -13.28 -14.22
CA LEU A 602 -0.89 -13.98 -13.33
C LEU A 602 -2.33 -14.05 -13.87
N GLY A 603 -2.63 -13.38 -15.00
CA GLY A 603 -3.95 -13.40 -15.64
C GLY A 603 -5.00 -12.48 -15.03
N TYR A 604 -4.61 -11.57 -14.13
CA TYR A 604 -5.48 -10.52 -13.59
C TYR A 604 -5.91 -9.52 -14.66
N PHE A 605 -5.04 -9.27 -15.65
CA PHE A 605 -5.40 -8.58 -16.88
C PHE A 605 -5.15 -9.50 -18.08
N GLN A 606 -6.14 -9.58 -18.97
CA GLN A 606 -6.06 -10.32 -20.22
C GLN A 606 -6.37 -9.35 -21.36
N PRO A 607 -5.42 -9.07 -22.28
CA PRO A 607 -5.65 -8.15 -23.39
C PRO A 607 -6.84 -8.59 -24.26
N GLN A 608 -7.64 -7.62 -24.68
CA GLN A 608 -8.78 -7.82 -25.57
C GLN A 608 -8.82 -6.66 -26.55
N ASP A 609 -9.07 -6.94 -27.84
CA ASP A 609 -9.20 -5.90 -28.85
C ASP A 609 -10.44 -5.03 -28.58
N GLY A 610 -10.34 -3.75 -28.93
CA GLY A 610 -11.38 -2.74 -28.65
C GLY A 610 -11.58 -2.36 -27.17
N LYS A 611 -10.78 -2.87 -26.23
CA LYS A 611 -10.77 -2.43 -24.81
C LYS A 611 -9.52 -1.61 -24.47
N PRO A 612 -9.56 -0.74 -23.44
CA PRO A 612 -8.39 -0.01 -22.97
C PRO A 612 -7.22 -0.95 -22.64
N ALA A 613 -6.00 -0.53 -22.95
CA ALA A 613 -4.82 -1.30 -22.61
C ALA A 613 -4.47 -1.19 -21.12
N LEU A 614 -3.65 -2.11 -20.62
CA LEU A 614 -3.28 -2.16 -19.18
C LEU A 614 -2.64 -0.85 -18.68
N TRP A 615 -1.77 -0.24 -19.49
CA TRP A 615 -1.12 1.05 -19.22
C TRP A 615 -2.01 2.29 -19.49
N GLU A 616 -3.27 2.09 -19.88
CA GLU A 616 -4.29 3.13 -20.04
C GLU A 616 -5.28 3.16 -18.87
N LEU A 617 -5.11 2.27 -17.87
CA LEU A 617 -5.90 2.25 -16.64
C LEU A 617 -5.31 3.21 -15.59
N ASP A 618 -6.14 4.10 -15.03
CA ASP A 618 -5.73 5.01 -13.94
C ASP A 618 -5.22 4.28 -12.68
N THR A 619 -5.69 3.05 -12.46
CA THR A 619 -5.27 2.19 -11.36
C THR A 619 -5.61 0.72 -11.64
N ASP A 620 -4.74 -0.18 -11.20
CA ASP A 620 -4.96 -1.63 -11.24
C ASP A 620 -5.81 -2.15 -10.05
N TYR A 621 -6.31 -1.26 -9.19
CA TYR A 621 -7.15 -1.58 -8.02
C TYR A 621 -8.33 -2.50 -8.37
N TYR A 622 -9.04 -2.18 -9.47
CA TYR A 622 -10.21 -2.92 -9.96
C TYR A 622 -9.91 -4.37 -10.38
N LEU A 623 -8.64 -4.72 -10.63
CA LEU A 623 -8.25 -6.09 -10.99
C LEU A 623 -8.18 -7.06 -9.79
N HIS A 624 -8.36 -6.57 -8.56
CA HIS A 624 -8.20 -7.37 -7.34
C HIS A 624 -9.25 -7.12 -6.24
N VAL A 625 -10.14 -6.15 -6.43
CA VAL A 625 -11.24 -5.76 -5.55
C VAL A 625 -12.54 -5.86 -6.33
N THR A 626 -13.43 -6.76 -5.91
CA THR A 626 -14.76 -6.95 -6.52
C THR A 626 -15.68 -5.79 -6.19
N THR A 627 -16.44 -5.35 -7.18
CA THR A 627 -17.52 -4.37 -6.99
C THR A 627 -18.87 -5.08 -6.99
N SER A 628 -19.87 -4.54 -6.29
CA SER A 628 -21.21 -5.15 -6.21
C SER A 628 -22.02 -5.12 -7.51
N ALA A 629 -21.37 -4.83 -8.66
CA ALA A 629 -21.93 -4.99 -9.99
C ALA A 629 -21.52 -6.35 -10.64
N ASP A 630 -20.43 -6.97 -10.17
CA ASP A 630 -19.83 -8.16 -10.80
C ASP A 630 -20.69 -9.43 -10.60
N ASP A 631 -21.49 -9.49 -9.53
CA ASP A 631 -22.48 -10.55 -9.23
C ASP A 631 -23.56 -10.73 -10.33
N LEU A 632 -23.68 -9.80 -11.29
CA LEU A 632 -24.60 -9.92 -12.43
C LEU A 632 -23.93 -10.43 -13.72
N THR A 633 -22.64 -10.80 -13.68
CA THR A 633 -21.94 -11.40 -14.83
C THR A 633 -21.09 -12.63 -14.50
N SER A 634 -20.84 -12.92 -13.21
CA SER A 634 -20.01 -14.06 -12.76
C SER A 634 -20.71 -15.44 -12.80
N ASP A 635 -21.66 -15.65 -13.72
CA ASP A 635 -22.44 -16.91 -13.83
C ASP A 635 -21.93 -17.84 -14.95
N SER A 636 -20.61 -17.85 -15.14
CA SER A 636 -19.89 -18.83 -15.96
C SER A 636 -18.54 -19.17 -15.33
N TYR A 637 -18.03 -20.37 -15.61
CA TYR A 637 -16.75 -20.91 -15.11
C TYR A 637 -16.67 -21.34 -13.63
N HIS A 638 -17.59 -22.21 -13.19
CA HIS A 638 -17.25 -23.19 -12.16
C HIS A 638 -17.33 -24.64 -12.67
N MET A 639 -16.17 -25.30 -12.62
CA MET A 639 -15.88 -26.73 -12.77
C MET A 639 -17.07 -27.71 -12.90
N THR A 640 -17.23 -28.29 -14.10
CA THR A 640 -17.95 -29.56 -14.27
C THR A 640 -17.07 -30.73 -13.82
N SER A 641 -17.23 -31.22 -12.60
CA SER A 641 -16.65 -32.49 -12.15
C SER A 641 -17.65 -33.64 -12.33
N SER A 642 -17.22 -34.75 -12.92
CA SER A 642 -18.10 -35.87 -13.30
C SER A 642 -17.86 -37.12 -12.44
N THR A 643 -18.76 -37.40 -11.50
CA THR A 643 -18.98 -38.74 -10.92
C THR A 643 -20.48 -39.01 -10.85
N GLY A 644 -20.89 -40.25 -11.12
CA GLY A 644 -22.28 -40.58 -11.43
C GLY A 644 -23.06 -41.28 -10.32
N ASN A 645 -24.38 -41.02 -10.31
CA ASN A 645 -25.49 -41.85 -9.84
C ASN A 645 -25.31 -42.77 -8.61
N SER A 646 -25.99 -42.43 -7.53
CA SER A 646 -26.75 -43.37 -6.69
C SER A 646 -27.98 -42.64 -6.12
N ALA A 647 -29.06 -43.36 -5.83
CA ALA A 647 -30.42 -42.78 -5.87
C ALA A 647 -31.18 -42.78 -4.52
N ALA A 648 -32.27 -42.00 -4.52
CA ALA A 648 -33.40 -41.97 -3.56
C ALA A 648 -33.16 -41.33 -2.17
N GLY A 649 -34.15 -40.52 -1.74
CA GLY A 649 -34.19 -39.92 -0.39
C GLY A 649 -34.90 -38.56 -0.33
N GLU A 650 -36.23 -38.52 -0.51
CA GLU A 650 -37.01 -37.30 -0.25
C GLU A 650 -37.17 -37.04 1.26
N ALA A 651 -36.73 -35.86 1.74
CA ALA A 651 -37.16 -35.30 3.01
C ALA A 651 -36.94 -33.77 3.01
N GLY A 652 -38.00 -33.00 2.79
CA GLY A 652 -37.92 -31.53 2.76
C GLY A 652 -37.85 -30.92 4.16
N VAL A 653 -36.87 -30.04 4.39
CA VAL A 653 -36.87 -29.10 5.52
C VAL A 653 -36.71 -27.68 4.96
N ALA A 654 -37.82 -26.94 4.92
CA ALA A 654 -37.81 -25.55 4.46
C ALA A 654 -37.14 -24.65 5.50
N LEU A 655 -36.03 -24.01 5.11
CA LEU A 655 -35.43 -22.92 5.89
C LEU A 655 -36.06 -21.58 5.50
N SER A 656 -36.51 -20.84 6.50
CA SER A 656 -37.22 -19.56 6.36
C SER A 656 -36.35 -18.45 5.73
N PRO A 657 -36.97 -17.45 5.07
CA PRO A 657 -36.27 -16.21 4.71
C PRO A 657 -35.55 -15.62 5.92
N ARG A 658 -34.25 -15.37 5.79
CA ARG A 658 -33.39 -14.93 6.90
C ARG A 658 -33.78 -13.49 7.26
N ALA A 659 -34.25 -13.27 8.49
CA ALA A 659 -34.88 -12.03 8.90
C ALA A 659 -33.96 -10.80 8.70
N THR A 660 -34.53 -9.74 8.12
CA THR A 660 -33.87 -8.45 7.92
C THR A 660 -33.58 -7.77 9.25
N LEU A 661 -32.35 -7.91 9.76
CA LEU A 661 -31.95 -7.30 11.02
C LEU A 661 -31.73 -5.80 10.85
N SER A 662 -32.64 -5.00 11.41
CA SER A 662 -32.51 -3.55 11.49
C SER A 662 -31.25 -3.14 12.28
N PRO A 663 -30.60 -2.02 11.95
CA PRO A 663 -29.42 -1.56 12.67
C PRO A 663 -29.78 -1.17 14.11
N VAL A 664 -29.28 -1.93 15.09
CA VAL A 664 -29.33 -1.56 16.50
C VAL A 664 -28.36 -0.39 16.71
N PRO A 665 -28.79 0.77 17.25
CA PRO A 665 -27.90 1.89 17.51
C PRO A 665 -26.82 1.50 18.52
N ALA A 666 -25.54 1.76 18.19
CA ALA A 666 -24.45 1.63 19.15
C ALA A 666 -24.69 2.59 20.32
N CYS A 667 -24.84 2.05 21.54
CA CYS A 667 -25.21 2.85 22.70
C CYS A 667 -24.10 3.85 23.04
N LYS A 668 -24.48 5.12 23.31
CA LYS A 668 -23.55 6.19 23.68
C LYS A 668 -22.83 5.95 25.02
N GLU A 669 -23.33 5.04 25.86
CA GLU A 669 -22.92 4.92 27.26
C GLU A 669 -21.57 4.22 27.47
N ASP A 670 -21.17 3.31 26.57
CA ASP A 670 -19.91 2.55 26.68
C ASP A 670 -18.66 3.45 26.67
N PHE A 671 -18.72 4.58 25.95
CA PHE A 671 -17.61 5.53 25.84
C PHE A 671 -17.30 6.28 27.14
N SER A 672 -18.18 6.22 28.14
CA SER A 672 -17.98 6.93 29.42
C SER A 672 -17.19 6.16 30.48
N ARG A 673 -16.92 4.86 30.28
CA ARG A 673 -16.40 3.97 31.34
C ARG A 673 -14.95 3.49 31.17
N MET A 674 -14.29 3.76 30.04
CA MET A 674 -12.88 3.41 29.85
C MET A 674 -11.92 4.38 30.56
N LYS A 675 -11.78 4.23 31.88
CA LYS A 675 -10.52 4.59 32.56
C LYS A 675 -9.37 3.72 32.00
N LEU A 676 -8.12 4.19 32.15
CA LEU A 676 -6.94 3.34 31.93
C LEU A 676 -7.03 2.05 32.80
N THR A 677 -6.22 1.04 32.46
CA THR A 677 -6.09 -0.31 33.08
C THR A 677 -6.86 -1.49 32.43
N SER A 678 -7.07 -1.50 31.12
CA SER A 678 -7.36 -2.73 30.35
C SER A 678 -6.16 -3.25 29.57
N PHE A 679 -5.44 -2.35 28.88
CA PHE A 679 -4.28 -2.63 28.03
C PHE A 679 -3.18 -3.41 28.78
N ASP A 680 -2.71 -2.88 29.91
CA ASP A 680 -1.64 -3.49 30.70
C ASP A 680 -2.06 -4.82 31.32
N LYS A 681 -3.34 -4.96 31.72
CA LYS A 681 -3.89 -6.23 32.23
C LYS A 681 -3.98 -7.30 31.15
N LEU A 682 -4.19 -6.94 29.88
CA LEU A 682 -4.16 -7.89 28.77
C LEU A 682 -2.73 -8.27 28.39
N ILE A 683 -1.80 -7.32 28.37
CA ILE A 683 -0.37 -7.63 28.21
C ILE A 683 0.10 -8.53 29.35
N GLN A 684 -0.27 -8.22 30.60
CA GLN A 684 0.07 -9.03 31.77
C GLN A 684 -0.60 -10.42 31.72
N ARG A 685 -1.86 -10.56 31.26
CA ARG A 685 -2.45 -11.89 31.01
C ARG A 685 -1.67 -12.67 29.95
N THR A 686 -1.49 -12.11 28.76
CA THR A 686 -0.81 -12.79 27.63
C THR A 686 0.65 -13.12 27.96
N CYS A 687 1.36 -12.24 28.67
CA CYS A 687 2.76 -12.44 29.05
C CYS A 687 2.96 -13.17 30.40
N SER A 688 1.96 -13.31 31.27
CA SER A 688 2.09 -14.15 32.50
C SER A 688 2.13 -15.64 32.19
N LEU A 689 1.65 -16.04 31.01
CA LEU A 689 1.84 -17.38 30.44
C LEU A 689 3.28 -17.58 29.93
N ILE A 690 4.00 -16.48 29.61
CA ILE A 690 5.36 -16.46 29.07
C ILE A 690 6.38 -16.53 30.20
N ARG A 691 6.56 -17.75 30.75
CA ARG A 691 7.45 -18.03 31.89
C ARG A 691 8.93 -17.98 31.52
N ASN A 692 9.44 -16.77 31.24
CA ASN A 692 10.79 -16.29 31.60
C ASN A 692 11.05 -14.82 31.21
N VAL A 693 10.11 -14.13 30.54
CA VAL A 693 10.28 -12.71 30.18
C VAL A 693 10.01 -11.81 31.40
N ARG A 694 11.05 -11.57 32.21
CA ARG A 694 11.05 -10.49 33.21
C ARG A 694 11.01 -9.13 32.51
N LEU A 695 9.81 -8.56 32.37
CA LEU A 695 9.67 -7.11 32.24
C LEU A 695 10.06 -6.48 33.59
N HIS A 696 10.97 -5.51 33.57
CA HIS A 696 11.67 -5.05 34.78
C HIS A 696 10.85 -4.00 35.55
N CYS A 697 9.75 -4.43 36.17
CA CYS A 697 8.92 -3.61 37.05
C CYS A 697 8.55 -4.40 38.31
N ASP A 698 9.10 -4.00 39.45
CA ASP A 698 8.53 -4.23 40.79
C ASP A 698 9.18 -3.23 41.77
N ALA A 699 8.48 -2.89 42.85
CA ALA A 699 8.92 -1.91 43.84
C ALA A 699 8.75 -2.47 45.26
N ASP A 700 9.81 -2.42 46.07
CA ASP A 700 9.79 -2.89 47.46
C ASP A 700 9.11 -1.87 48.39
N LEU A 701 7.98 -2.28 48.97
CA LEU A 701 7.30 -1.55 50.04
C LEU A 701 7.84 -1.96 51.41
N LYS A 702 8.08 -0.98 52.28
CA LYS A 702 8.09 -1.19 53.74
C LYS A 702 7.10 -0.26 54.43
N GLN A 703 6.48 -0.79 55.48
CA GLN A 703 5.33 -0.19 56.15
C GLN A 703 5.74 0.64 57.37
N SER A 704 5.19 1.83 57.49
CA SER A 704 4.72 2.43 58.74
C SER A 704 3.60 3.40 58.38
N GLY A 705 2.59 3.56 59.24
CA GLY A 705 1.34 4.23 58.86
C GLY A 705 0.97 5.41 59.75
N THR A 706 0.05 6.24 59.26
CA THR A 706 -1.11 6.82 59.98
C THR A 706 -2.09 7.36 58.92
N VAL A 707 -3.38 7.49 59.26
CA VAL A 707 -4.48 7.81 58.31
C VAL A 707 -4.66 9.31 58.09
N GLY A 708 -4.83 9.78 56.85
CA GLY A 708 -5.27 11.15 56.58
C GLY A 708 -5.31 11.59 55.11
N THR A 709 -6.51 11.53 54.47
CA THR A 709 -6.87 12.16 53.18
C THR A 709 -6.12 11.73 51.90
N SER A 710 -6.76 11.89 50.74
CA SER A 710 -6.33 11.32 49.45
C SER A 710 -5.53 12.29 48.57
N GLY A 711 -4.23 12.04 48.41
CA GLY A 711 -3.35 12.75 47.48
C GLY A 711 -3.22 12.08 46.10
N MET A 712 -2.67 12.83 45.13
CA MET A 712 -2.31 12.33 43.78
C MET A 712 -1.08 11.42 43.80
N ALA A 713 -0.88 10.66 42.72
CA ALA A 713 0.22 9.68 42.59
C ALA A 713 1.62 10.35 42.44
N PRO A 714 2.72 9.67 42.82
CA PRO A 714 4.02 10.32 43.06
C PRO A 714 4.85 10.70 41.82
N ASP A 715 4.39 10.37 40.62
CA ASP A 715 5.20 10.38 39.39
C ASP A 715 5.54 11.80 38.86
N ALA A 716 5.02 12.85 39.50
CA ALA A 716 5.18 14.24 39.09
C ALA A 716 6.46 14.94 39.60
N ALA A 717 7.22 14.33 40.52
CA ALA A 717 8.31 15.01 41.23
C ALA A 717 9.70 14.94 40.54
N TYR A 718 9.94 13.98 39.64
CA TYR A 718 11.29 13.66 39.16
C TYR A 718 11.74 14.42 37.89
N LEU A 719 11.04 15.50 37.50
CA LEU A 719 11.40 16.36 36.37
C LEU A 719 11.68 17.83 36.77
N ALA A 720 11.80 18.11 38.07
CA ALA A 720 12.01 19.46 38.60
C ALA A 720 13.48 19.82 38.93
N PHE A 721 14.44 18.91 38.74
CA PHE A 721 15.81 19.07 39.26
C PHE A 721 16.95 18.72 38.29
N THR A 722 16.78 18.98 36.98
CA THR A 722 17.92 19.08 36.03
C THR A 722 17.70 20.18 34.99
N THR A 723 17.57 21.43 35.44
CA THR A 723 17.52 22.63 34.56
C THR A 723 18.35 23.78 35.13
N ALA A 724 19.68 23.63 35.07
CA ALA A 724 20.65 24.74 35.12
C ALA A 724 21.95 24.29 34.42
N ASP A 725 22.60 25.24 33.75
CA ASP A 725 24.02 25.30 33.39
C ASP A 725 24.72 24.04 32.80
N VAL A 726 24.59 23.87 31.48
CA VAL A 726 25.78 23.80 30.60
C VAL A 726 25.51 24.58 29.31
N GLU A 727 26.14 25.73 29.14
CA GLU A 727 26.22 26.42 27.85
C GLU A 727 27.31 25.81 26.95
N ASN A 728 27.18 26.02 25.63
CA ASN A 728 28.15 25.68 24.57
C ASN A 728 28.32 24.19 24.22
N GLY A 729 27.88 23.79 23.02
CA GLY A 729 28.00 22.38 22.57
C GLY A 729 27.47 22.03 21.16
N TRP A 730 27.94 22.70 20.10
CA TRP A 730 28.10 22.02 18.79
C TRP A 730 29.25 20.99 18.93
N TYR A 731 29.36 19.89 18.19
CA TYR A 731 29.01 19.56 16.78
C TYR A 731 28.19 18.24 16.73
N GLY A 732 27.72 17.69 15.60
CA GLY A 732 27.80 18.01 14.17
C GLY A 732 27.74 16.69 13.36
N GLY A 733 27.49 16.68 12.04
CA GLY A 733 27.32 17.81 11.14
C GLY A 733 26.44 17.48 9.93
N THR A 734 26.54 18.33 8.90
CA THR A 734 25.55 18.48 7.81
C THR A 734 26.25 18.37 6.45
N LEU A 735 25.57 17.85 5.43
CA LEU A 735 25.94 18.15 4.04
C LEU A 735 25.39 19.53 3.67
N ILE A 736 26.28 20.46 3.39
CA ILE A 736 25.98 21.85 3.01
C ILE A 736 26.17 21.99 1.50
N TYR A 737 25.20 22.61 0.82
CA TYR A 737 25.40 23.18 -0.50
C TYR A 737 25.95 24.61 -0.34
N ASP A 738 26.98 24.95 -1.10
CA ASP A 738 27.67 26.24 -1.03
C ASP A 738 26.86 27.38 -1.68
N GLN A 739 27.13 28.62 -1.30
CA GLN A 739 26.37 29.82 -1.70
C GLN A 739 27.17 30.75 -2.63
N ASP A 740 27.59 30.25 -3.80
CA ASP A 740 28.16 31.08 -4.88
C ASP A 740 27.23 31.14 -6.10
N GLU A 741 26.53 32.28 -6.24
CA GLU A 741 25.62 32.55 -7.36
C GLU A 741 26.32 32.71 -8.72
N ASN A 742 27.65 32.92 -8.72
CA ASN A 742 28.43 32.98 -9.96
C ASN A 742 28.94 31.61 -10.44
N SER A 743 28.79 30.57 -9.62
CA SER A 743 29.18 29.20 -10.00
C SER A 743 28.38 28.69 -11.22
N GLY A 744 29.04 27.93 -12.10
CA GLY A 744 28.37 27.33 -13.26
C GLY A 744 27.26 26.36 -12.87
N ALA A 745 27.39 25.71 -11.70
CA ALA A 745 26.35 24.84 -11.14
C ALA A 745 25.08 25.63 -10.77
N TYR A 746 25.21 26.81 -10.14
CA TYR A 746 24.04 27.64 -9.81
C TYR A 746 23.38 28.24 -11.05
N LYS A 747 24.14 28.56 -12.10
CA LYS A 747 23.59 29.03 -13.37
C LYS A 747 22.79 27.94 -14.09
N HIS A 748 23.34 26.73 -14.25
CA HIS A 748 22.57 25.63 -14.82
C HIS A 748 21.37 25.21 -13.95
N TYR A 749 21.48 25.31 -12.63
CA TYR A 749 20.35 25.07 -11.73
C TYR A 749 19.25 26.15 -11.86
N SER A 750 19.61 27.42 -12.07
CA SER A 750 18.62 28.49 -12.28
C SER A 750 17.99 28.45 -13.67
N GLU A 751 18.73 28.05 -14.70
CA GLU A 751 18.21 27.74 -16.04
C GLU A 751 17.20 26.57 -15.98
N PHE A 752 17.56 25.47 -15.30
CA PHE A 752 16.69 24.31 -15.09
C PHE A 752 15.40 24.67 -14.33
N CYS A 753 15.47 25.59 -13.36
CA CYS A 753 14.31 26.04 -12.58
C CYS A 753 13.46 27.12 -13.28
N GLN A 754 13.85 27.63 -14.45
CA GLN A 754 13.09 28.65 -15.21
C GLN A 754 12.40 28.08 -16.47
N GLY A 755 12.69 26.83 -16.84
CA GLY A 755 11.95 26.11 -17.88
C GLY A 755 10.53 25.73 -17.43
N SER A 756 9.61 25.61 -18.38
CA SER A 756 8.35 24.88 -18.17
C SER A 756 8.66 23.42 -17.85
N VAL A 757 7.82 22.77 -17.03
CA VAL A 757 7.98 21.37 -16.62
C VAL A 757 7.90 20.44 -17.85
N MET A 758 9.07 20.08 -18.37
CA MET A 758 9.31 19.01 -19.33
C MET A 758 9.82 17.78 -18.59
N ASP A 759 9.65 16.59 -19.15
CA ASP A 759 10.40 15.42 -18.68
C ASP A 759 11.90 15.61 -19.03
N PRO A 760 12.85 15.40 -18.09
CA PRO A 760 14.29 15.60 -18.37
C PRO A 760 14.84 14.72 -19.50
N PHE A 761 14.11 13.68 -19.95
CA PHE A 761 14.46 12.86 -21.10
C PHE A 761 13.42 12.87 -22.23
N GLU A 762 12.46 13.81 -22.22
CA GLU A 762 11.30 13.81 -23.15
C GLU A 762 11.67 13.74 -24.64
N HIS A 763 12.89 14.17 -25.00
CA HIS A 763 13.44 14.15 -26.36
C HIS A 763 14.81 13.45 -26.44
N ASP A 764 15.25 12.75 -25.39
CA ASP A 764 16.58 12.10 -25.32
C ASP A 764 16.53 10.69 -24.70
N SER A 765 16.08 9.75 -25.51
CA SER A 765 16.05 8.32 -25.17
C SER A 765 17.44 7.65 -25.12
N GLU A 766 18.52 8.33 -25.52
CA GLU A 766 19.89 7.79 -25.38
C GLU A 766 20.46 8.10 -24.00
N ASN A 767 20.27 9.31 -23.47
CA ASN A 767 20.61 9.59 -22.07
C ASN A 767 19.70 8.83 -21.08
N GLU A 768 18.41 8.67 -21.37
CA GLU A 768 17.53 7.81 -20.54
C GLU A 768 18.11 6.38 -20.44
N ARG A 769 18.49 5.79 -21.58
CA ARG A 769 19.17 4.49 -21.63
C ARG A 769 20.51 4.51 -20.93
N HIS A 770 21.34 5.53 -21.13
CA HIS A 770 22.66 5.61 -20.53
C HIS A 770 22.59 5.62 -18.99
N TYR A 771 21.68 6.42 -18.41
CA TYR A 771 21.47 6.43 -16.96
C TYR A 771 20.76 5.16 -16.46
N ALA A 772 19.85 4.58 -17.23
CA ALA A 772 19.25 3.29 -16.91
C ALA A 772 20.30 2.16 -16.91
N GLU A 773 21.18 2.10 -17.90
CA GLU A 773 22.28 1.13 -18.00
C GLU A 773 23.31 1.35 -16.88
N ALA A 774 23.71 2.59 -16.59
CA ALA A 774 24.61 2.91 -15.47
C ALA A 774 24.04 2.51 -14.10
N LEU A 775 22.71 2.55 -13.92
CA LEU A 775 22.02 2.06 -12.71
C LEU A 775 21.72 0.56 -12.75
N SER A 776 21.62 -0.04 -13.94
CA SER A 776 21.41 -1.47 -14.19
C SER A 776 22.70 -2.28 -14.28
N LEU A 777 23.87 -1.63 -14.21
CA LEU A 777 25.12 -2.30 -13.89
C LEU A 777 24.96 -3.03 -12.55
N ASP A 778 24.92 -4.35 -12.64
CA ASP A 778 25.17 -5.25 -11.53
C ASP A 778 26.65 -5.12 -11.16
N ILE A 779 26.92 -4.22 -10.22
CA ILE A 779 28.20 -4.15 -9.47
C ILE A 779 28.22 -5.34 -8.51
N ASP A 780 28.23 -6.54 -9.09
CA ASP A 780 28.21 -7.79 -8.38
C ASP A 780 29.66 -8.21 -8.11
N ILE A 781 29.97 -8.42 -6.83
CA ILE A 781 31.25 -8.96 -6.36
C ILE A 781 32.49 -8.22 -6.91
N THR A 782 32.61 -6.91 -6.62
CA THR A 782 33.95 -6.38 -6.35
C THR A 782 34.53 -7.17 -5.18
N ASP A 783 35.65 -7.85 -5.40
CA ASP A 783 36.39 -8.57 -4.36
C ASP A 783 36.63 -7.63 -3.17
N ASP A 784 36.03 -7.96 -2.00
CA ASP A 784 36.14 -7.12 -0.78
C ASP A 784 37.63 -6.86 -0.45
N SER A 785 38.54 -7.83 -0.73
CA SER A 785 39.98 -7.67 -0.50
C SER A 785 40.67 -6.71 -1.47
N ARG A 786 40.18 -6.58 -2.70
CA ARG A 786 40.74 -5.65 -3.70
C ARG A 786 40.30 -4.21 -3.45
N VAL A 787 39.09 -4.02 -2.92
CA VAL A 787 38.62 -2.70 -2.46
C VAL A 787 39.36 -2.27 -1.19
N GLU A 788 39.65 -3.21 -0.28
CA GLU A 788 40.50 -2.94 0.89
C GLU A 788 41.96 -2.62 0.47
N ALA A 789 42.52 -3.31 -0.53
CA ALA A 789 43.84 -3.00 -1.07
C ALA A 789 43.89 -1.64 -1.79
N GLU A 790 42.97 -1.35 -2.72
CA GLU A 790 42.89 -0.06 -3.43
C GLU A 790 42.71 1.12 -2.45
N MET A 791 42.06 0.91 -1.31
CA MET A 791 41.89 1.92 -0.27
C MET A 791 43.10 2.02 0.69
N GLN A 792 43.89 0.96 0.85
CA GLN A 792 45.16 0.98 1.60
C GLN A 792 46.26 1.67 0.78
N ASP A 793 46.42 1.33 -0.50
CA ASP A 793 47.36 2.00 -1.42
C ASP A 793 47.09 3.52 -1.45
N ALA A 794 45.82 3.93 -1.51
CA ALA A 794 45.42 5.34 -1.49
C ALA A 794 45.70 6.06 -0.15
N LEU A 795 45.81 5.33 0.96
CA LEU A 795 46.24 5.88 2.26
C LEU A 795 47.76 6.00 2.34
N ASP A 796 48.50 5.05 1.76
CA ASP A 796 49.96 5.06 1.78
C ASP A 796 50.55 6.07 0.79
N ASP A 797 49.93 6.27 -0.39
CA ASP A 797 50.18 7.45 -1.25
C ASP A 797 49.97 8.77 -0.48
N TYR A 798 48.94 8.84 0.36
CA TYR A 798 48.67 10.01 1.20
C TYR A 798 49.74 10.20 2.31
N GLN A 799 50.35 9.13 2.81
CA GLN A 799 51.50 9.22 3.71
C GLN A 799 52.74 9.75 2.98
N ILE A 800 53.02 9.26 1.76
CA ILE A 800 54.15 9.71 0.93
C ILE A 800 54.03 11.22 0.63
N ILE A 801 52.87 11.67 0.17
CA ILE A 801 52.56 13.09 -0.07
C ILE A 801 52.69 13.91 1.23
N GLY A 802 52.28 13.36 2.37
CA GLY A 802 52.46 13.98 3.69
C GLY A 802 53.94 14.17 4.08
N SER A 803 54.78 13.18 3.83
CA SER A 803 56.22 13.26 4.09
C SER A 803 56.95 14.24 3.17
N ASP A 804 56.65 14.25 1.87
CA ASP A 804 57.26 15.18 0.91
C ASP A 804 56.93 16.65 1.23
N LEU A 805 55.76 16.91 1.81
CA LEU A 805 55.33 18.24 2.23
C LEU A 805 55.84 18.66 3.63
N SER A 806 56.57 17.78 4.34
CA SER A 806 57.19 18.06 5.65
C SER A 806 56.22 18.55 6.74
N ILE A 807 55.02 17.95 6.82
CA ILE A 807 54.02 18.20 7.89
C ILE A 807 53.86 16.92 8.72
N ILE A 808 53.94 17.04 10.05
CA ILE A 808 54.22 15.94 11.00
C ILE A 808 53.20 15.99 12.17
N PRO A 809 52.76 14.89 12.83
CA PRO A 809 53.02 13.44 12.60
C PRO A 809 51.78 12.54 12.37
N SER A 810 52.05 11.27 12.03
CA SER A 810 51.24 10.03 12.16
C SER A 810 49.70 10.09 12.27
N CYS A 811 49.03 9.42 11.32
CA CYS A 811 47.57 9.44 11.10
C CYS A 811 46.70 8.76 12.20
N GLY A 812 47.28 8.19 13.25
CA GLY A 812 46.54 7.40 14.25
C GLY A 812 45.44 8.16 15.01
N LEU A 813 45.58 9.49 15.16
CA LEU A 813 44.61 10.34 15.87
C LEU A 813 43.43 10.80 15.01
N LEU A 814 43.51 10.73 13.68
CA LEU A 814 42.43 11.16 12.78
C LEU A 814 41.30 10.13 12.65
N ALA A 815 41.53 8.88 13.08
CA ALA A 815 40.52 7.82 13.09
C ALA A 815 39.49 7.96 14.21
N GLU A 816 39.79 8.72 15.28
CA GLU A 816 38.92 8.84 16.47
C GLU A 816 37.98 10.06 16.44
N ASP A 817 38.38 11.17 15.80
CA ASP A 817 37.57 12.39 15.69
C ASP A 817 37.67 13.06 14.29
N PRO A 818 36.70 12.82 13.39
CA PRO A 818 36.66 13.46 12.07
C PRO A 818 36.49 15.00 12.08
N SER A 819 36.16 15.63 13.21
CA SER A 819 35.87 17.07 13.26
C SER A 819 37.11 17.97 13.10
N GLN A 820 38.32 17.42 13.30
CA GLN A 820 39.57 18.18 13.16
C GLN A 820 39.86 18.56 11.70
N LEU A 821 39.48 17.71 10.73
CA LEU A 821 39.65 17.98 9.30
C LEU A 821 38.97 19.29 8.87
N THR A 822 37.84 19.65 9.48
CA THR A 822 37.10 20.88 9.17
C THR A 822 37.79 22.15 9.67
N ARG A 823 38.81 22.05 10.54
CA ARG A 823 39.54 23.21 11.09
C ARG A 823 40.73 23.63 10.24
N LEU A 824 41.44 22.69 9.61
CA LEU A 824 42.65 22.98 8.83
C LEU A 824 42.36 23.84 7.58
N HIS A 825 41.20 23.67 6.95
CA HIS A 825 40.86 24.36 5.69
C HIS A 825 40.61 25.88 5.79
N ARG A 826 40.66 26.49 6.99
CA ARG A 826 40.30 27.91 7.17
C ARG A 826 41.37 28.94 6.75
N HIS A 827 42.58 28.54 6.34
CA HIS A 827 43.62 29.49 5.93
C HIS A 827 44.31 29.13 4.60
N LYS A 828 44.27 30.12 3.68
CA LYS A 828 44.85 30.19 2.32
C LYS A 828 44.15 29.34 1.24
N PRO A 829 43.62 29.96 0.16
CA PRO A 829 43.17 29.24 -1.03
C PRO A 829 44.34 28.93 -1.97
N CYS A 830 44.36 27.72 -2.54
CA CYS A 830 45.21 27.40 -3.69
C CYS A 830 44.37 26.69 -4.76
N LYS A 831 44.44 27.13 -6.02
CA LYS A 831 43.64 26.58 -7.12
C LYS A 831 44.38 25.43 -7.79
N ILE A 832 44.14 24.18 -7.35
CA ILE A 832 44.21 22.91 -8.10
C ILE A 832 43.68 21.82 -7.17
N THR A 833 42.49 21.26 -7.43
CA THR A 833 42.01 19.90 -7.07
C THR A 833 40.50 19.79 -7.32
N GLN A 834 40.11 19.27 -8.49
CA GLN A 834 38.71 18.91 -8.78
C GLN A 834 38.53 17.74 -9.76
N PRO A 835 39.44 17.47 -10.72
CA PRO A 835 39.29 16.30 -11.62
C PRO A 835 39.58 14.93 -11.00
N VAL A 836 40.35 14.88 -9.89
CA VAL A 836 40.91 13.63 -9.37
C VAL A 836 39.85 12.78 -8.66
N PHE A 837 39.02 13.39 -7.82
CA PHE A 837 38.10 12.68 -6.92
C PHE A 837 37.02 11.85 -7.65
N LEU A 838 36.58 12.31 -8.83
CA LEU A 838 35.60 11.59 -9.65
C LEU A 838 36.23 10.45 -10.47
N SER A 839 37.55 10.49 -10.71
CA SER A 839 38.26 9.44 -11.46
C SER A 839 38.44 8.15 -10.66
N ILE A 840 38.60 8.28 -9.33
CA ILE A 840 38.81 7.15 -8.41
C ILE A 840 37.50 6.36 -8.20
N LEU A 841 36.35 7.05 -8.15
CA LEU A 841 35.04 6.44 -7.89
C LEU A 841 34.44 5.61 -9.03
N LEU A 842 35.05 5.59 -10.23
CA LEU A 842 34.45 5.02 -11.45
C LEU A 842 35.26 3.91 -12.14
N GLY A 843 36.41 3.50 -11.59
CA GLY A 843 37.07 2.21 -11.93
C GLY A 843 37.39 1.94 -13.40
N ALA A 844 37.57 2.97 -14.24
CA ALA A 844 37.71 2.83 -15.69
C ALA A 844 39.17 2.61 -16.14
N ASN A 845 39.44 1.44 -16.72
CA ASN A 845 40.76 1.07 -17.27
C ASN A 845 41.24 2.05 -18.37
N ARG A 846 42.52 2.46 -18.32
CA ARG A 846 43.14 3.37 -19.31
C ARG A 846 44.10 2.66 -20.27
N HIS A 847 43.62 2.32 -21.47
CA HIS A 847 44.42 2.13 -22.69
C HIS A 847 43.48 2.19 -23.91
N CYS A 848 43.85 2.67 -25.10
CA CYS A 848 44.98 3.50 -25.54
C CYS A 848 44.69 3.98 -26.99
N TRP A 849 45.18 5.17 -27.39
CA TRP A 849 45.86 5.51 -28.67
C TRP A 849 45.73 7.02 -29.00
N SER A 850 46.53 7.48 -29.96
CA SER A 850 46.80 8.90 -30.23
C SER A 850 46.79 9.23 -31.74
N LEU A 851 47.15 10.47 -32.10
CA LEU A 851 47.17 11.07 -33.46
C LEU A 851 45.76 11.44 -34.00
N GLY A 852 45.56 12.53 -34.75
CA GLY A 852 46.47 13.65 -35.04
C GLY A 852 46.07 14.39 -36.34
N GLY A 853 45.91 15.72 -36.30
CA GLY A 853 45.69 16.53 -37.52
C GLY A 853 44.83 17.79 -37.36
N LYS A 854 45.15 18.82 -38.15
CA LYS A 854 44.43 20.09 -38.42
C LYS A 854 44.72 20.44 -39.90
N PRO A 855 44.22 21.56 -40.47
CA PRO A 855 42.85 22.10 -40.64
C PRO A 855 42.60 22.19 -42.19
N PRO A 856 42.03 23.23 -42.88
CA PRO A 856 41.21 24.40 -42.47
C PRO A 856 40.00 24.79 -43.39
N PHE A 857 39.26 25.82 -42.94
CA PHE A 857 38.39 26.75 -43.71
C PHE A 857 37.06 26.18 -44.30
N HIS A 858 36.02 26.99 -44.59
CA HIS A 858 35.93 28.47 -44.73
C HIS A 858 34.51 29.04 -44.42
N SER A 859 34.43 30.33 -44.00
CA SER A 859 33.35 31.36 -44.25
C SER A 859 31.84 31.06 -44.00
N MET A 860 30.89 32.00 -43.80
CA MET A 860 30.79 33.44 -43.45
C MET A 860 29.30 33.65 -43.02
N SER A 861 28.94 34.11 -41.83
CA SER A 861 28.89 35.50 -41.28
C SER A 861 27.81 36.45 -41.86
N ILE A 862 27.26 37.33 -40.99
CA ILE A 862 26.35 38.50 -41.22
C ILE A 862 24.84 38.15 -41.12
N SER A 863 24.05 38.61 -40.12
CA SER A 863 23.52 39.96 -39.74
C SER A 863 22.30 40.43 -40.58
N SER A 864 21.32 41.23 -40.10
CA SER A 864 20.93 41.68 -38.74
C SER A 864 19.57 42.42 -38.73
N ALA A 865 19.01 42.66 -37.53
CA ALA A 865 18.12 43.78 -37.13
C ALA A 865 16.72 44.03 -37.78
N SER A 866 15.67 43.67 -37.02
CA SER A 866 14.59 44.56 -36.51
C SER A 866 13.96 45.68 -37.38
N ARG A 867 12.61 45.67 -37.55
CA ARG A 867 11.68 46.68 -36.97
C ARG A 867 10.16 46.48 -37.21
N ARG A 868 9.40 46.77 -36.14
CA ARG A 868 8.01 47.27 -35.97
C ARG A 868 7.04 47.42 -37.18
N ALA A 869 5.85 46.81 -36.98
CA ALA A 869 4.48 47.41 -36.94
C ALA A 869 3.82 48.10 -38.17
N GLY A 870 2.50 47.87 -38.30
CA GLY A 870 1.56 48.55 -39.21
C GLY A 870 0.34 47.65 -39.48
N GLY A 871 -0.89 48.16 -39.45
CA GLY A 871 -2.10 47.31 -39.53
C GLY A 871 -3.23 47.85 -40.42
N LEU A 872 -4.40 47.22 -40.30
CA LEU A 872 -5.74 47.67 -40.76
C LEU A 872 -6.07 47.56 -42.27
N LEU A 873 -7.08 46.75 -42.65
CA LEU A 873 -8.34 47.20 -43.32
C LEU A 873 -9.37 46.07 -43.56
N ARG A 874 -10.45 46.37 -44.33
CA ARG A 874 -11.80 45.74 -44.25
C ARG A 874 -12.33 45.12 -45.57
N ARG A 875 -12.96 43.95 -45.45
CA ARG A 875 -14.37 43.57 -45.86
C ARG A 875 -14.95 44.00 -47.23
N ILE A 876 -15.49 43.02 -48.00
CA ILE A 876 -16.67 43.06 -48.93
C ILE A 876 -16.75 41.70 -49.68
N VAL A 877 -17.84 41.10 -50.18
CA VAL A 877 -19.31 40.97 -49.93
C VAL A 877 -19.90 40.17 -51.12
N GLY A 878 -20.93 39.31 -50.92
CA GLY A 878 -21.78 38.71 -51.98
C GLY A 878 -21.79 37.16 -52.03
N GLY A 879 -22.92 36.45 -52.23
CA GLY A 879 -24.33 36.88 -52.31
C GLY A 879 -25.33 35.71 -52.48
N ALA A 880 -26.63 35.99 -52.31
CA ALA A 880 -27.88 35.45 -52.94
C ALA A 880 -27.90 34.07 -53.69
N LEU A 881 -28.99 33.27 -53.75
CA LEU A 881 -30.44 33.46 -53.41
C LEU A 881 -31.21 32.09 -53.25
N ARG A 882 -32.53 32.16 -52.96
CA ARG A 882 -33.47 31.15 -52.38
C ARG A 882 -34.10 30.05 -53.30
N ARG A 883 -34.46 28.90 -52.68
CA ARG A 883 -35.76 28.09 -52.78
C ARG A 883 -36.11 27.32 -54.09
N PRO A 884 -37.20 26.46 -54.15
CA PRO A 884 -38.09 25.81 -53.13
C PRO A 884 -38.39 24.28 -53.37
N PHE A 885 -39.47 23.75 -52.71
CA PHE A 885 -40.18 22.43 -52.83
C PHE A 885 -39.61 21.22 -52.05
N SER A 886 -40.39 20.28 -51.48
CA SER A 886 -41.79 20.26 -50.92
C SER A 886 -42.13 18.89 -50.27
N SER A 887 -42.98 18.87 -49.21
CA SER A 887 -43.99 17.83 -48.77
C SER A 887 -43.77 16.31 -49.04
N GLU A 888 -44.15 15.33 -48.20
CA GLU A 888 -44.79 15.16 -46.86
C GLU A 888 -44.76 13.61 -46.55
N PRO A 889 -45.46 13.02 -45.54
CA PRO A 889 -45.37 13.18 -44.09
C PRO A 889 -45.11 11.82 -43.36
N ASP A 890 -45.47 11.72 -42.07
CA ASP A 890 -45.70 10.49 -41.27
C ASP A 890 -44.52 9.55 -40.91
N ALA A 891 -44.45 8.94 -39.71
CA ALA A 891 -45.22 9.13 -38.48
C ALA A 891 -44.43 8.70 -37.23
N ALA A 892 -44.54 9.41 -36.11
CA ALA A 892 -44.18 8.94 -34.75
C ALA A 892 -44.60 9.93 -33.61
N ALA A 893 -45.89 10.26 -33.48
CA ALA A 893 -46.38 11.12 -32.39
C ALA A 893 -47.24 10.35 -31.36
N SER A 894 -46.61 9.55 -30.48
CA SER A 894 -47.33 8.85 -29.40
C SER A 894 -46.42 8.45 -28.21
N ALA A 895 -45.93 9.44 -27.46
CA ALA A 895 -45.28 9.21 -26.15
C ALA A 895 -45.50 10.37 -25.16
N ALA A 896 -46.62 11.11 -25.27
CA ALA A 896 -46.97 12.20 -24.35
C ALA A 896 -47.56 11.66 -23.03
N ALA A 897 -46.80 10.83 -22.32
CA ALA A 897 -47.14 10.36 -20.97
C ALA A 897 -46.91 11.49 -19.96
N GLY A 898 -47.97 12.26 -19.67
CA GLY A 898 -47.90 13.43 -18.79
C GLY A 898 -47.75 13.08 -17.32
N TYR A 899 -46.53 13.08 -16.81
CA TYR A 899 -46.28 13.17 -15.36
C TYR A 899 -46.48 14.61 -14.91
N HIS A 900 -47.68 14.91 -14.39
CA HIS A 900 -47.92 16.09 -13.57
C HIS A 900 -47.21 15.90 -12.22
N VAL A 901 -46.44 16.91 -11.78
CA VAL A 901 -46.23 17.14 -10.35
C VAL A 901 -47.62 17.44 -9.77
N ALA A 902 -48.16 16.53 -8.97
CA ALA A 902 -49.56 16.55 -8.55
C ALA A 902 -49.85 17.76 -7.64
N GLY A 903 -50.39 18.83 -8.23
CA GLY A 903 -50.73 20.09 -7.55
C GLY A 903 -49.63 21.17 -7.53
N GLY A 904 -48.50 20.96 -8.21
CA GLY A 904 -47.42 21.95 -8.26
C GLY A 904 -47.69 23.15 -9.19
N PRO A 905 -47.18 24.36 -8.89
CA PRO A 905 -47.27 25.51 -9.79
C PRO A 905 -46.41 25.32 -11.05
N SER A 906 -46.84 25.87 -12.18
CA SER A 906 -46.14 25.72 -13.48
C SER A 906 -44.97 26.70 -13.70
N PHE A 907 -44.87 27.71 -12.84
CA PHE A 907 -43.85 28.76 -12.87
C PHE A 907 -43.39 29.06 -11.43
N MET A 908 -42.27 29.75 -11.30
CA MET A 908 -41.71 30.21 -10.02
C MET A 908 -41.03 31.58 -10.16
N ARG A 909 -40.80 32.28 -9.06
CA ARG A 909 -40.03 33.53 -9.02
C ARG A 909 -38.57 33.28 -8.61
N GLY A 910 -37.65 34.08 -9.15
CA GLY A 910 -36.22 34.07 -8.80
C GLY A 910 -35.58 35.45 -8.93
N ALA A 911 -34.63 35.78 -8.04
CA ALA A 911 -33.91 37.05 -8.04
C ALA A 911 -32.67 36.97 -8.94
N VAL A 912 -32.70 37.71 -10.05
CA VAL A 912 -31.71 37.67 -11.12
C VAL A 912 -30.71 38.82 -11.01
N PHE A 913 -29.43 38.45 -10.98
CA PHE A 913 -28.31 39.34 -11.20
C PHE A 913 -28.01 39.42 -12.70
N TRP A 914 -27.99 40.62 -13.27
CA TRP A 914 -27.77 40.85 -14.71
C TRP A 914 -26.31 41.20 -15.02
N GLU A 915 -25.79 42.23 -14.38
CA GLU A 915 -24.42 42.74 -14.53
C GLU A 915 -24.05 43.60 -13.29
N PRO A 916 -22.75 43.74 -12.97
CA PRO A 916 -22.30 44.54 -11.82
C PRO A 916 -22.85 45.97 -11.81
N GLY A 917 -23.22 46.44 -10.63
CA GLY A 917 -23.78 47.79 -10.45
C GLY A 917 -25.27 47.94 -10.77
N ARG A 918 -25.98 46.85 -11.11
CA ARG A 918 -27.45 46.80 -11.13
C ARG A 918 -28.01 46.05 -9.91
N PRO A 919 -29.17 46.45 -9.37
CA PRO A 919 -29.88 45.65 -8.36
C PRO A 919 -30.41 44.35 -8.96
N LEU A 920 -30.69 43.37 -8.09
CA LEU A 920 -31.41 42.15 -8.43
C LEU A 920 -32.84 42.48 -8.87
N THR A 921 -33.32 41.88 -9.96
CA THR A 921 -34.74 41.93 -10.36
C THR A 921 -35.41 40.58 -10.08
N VAL A 922 -36.68 40.60 -9.66
CA VAL A 922 -37.46 39.36 -9.47
C VAL A 922 -38.12 38.99 -10.79
N GLU A 923 -37.64 37.90 -11.41
CA GLU A 923 -38.11 37.40 -12.69
C GLU A 923 -38.93 36.12 -12.52
N GLU A 924 -39.82 35.84 -13.47
CA GLU A 924 -40.52 34.56 -13.55
C GLU A 924 -39.77 33.53 -14.39
N PHE A 925 -39.66 32.31 -13.86
CA PHE A 925 -39.05 31.15 -14.46
C PHE A 925 -40.09 30.06 -14.77
N ARG A 926 -39.81 29.26 -15.80
CA ARG A 926 -40.46 27.95 -15.96
C ARG A 926 -40.04 27.06 -14.78
N MET A 927 -40.95 26.25 -14.24
CA MET A 927 -40.62 25.32 -13.16
C MET A 927 -39.43 24.42 -13.58
N PRO A 928 -38.26 24.51 -12.90
CA PRO A 928 -37.09 23.74 -13.28
C PRO A 928 -37.32 22.25 -13.03
N ARG A 929 -36.70 21.40 -13.86
CA ARG A 929 -36.84 19.94 -13.79
C ARG A 929 -35.50 19.29 -13.46
N PRO A 930 -35.42 18.43 -12.42
CA PRO A 930 -34.19 17.72 -12.10
C PRO A 930 -33.88 16.61 -13.13
N LYS A 931 -32.60 16.33 -13.36
CA LYS A 931 -32.09 15.15 -14.10
C LYS A 931 -31.55 14.09 -13.11
N ALA A 932 -31.18 12.91 -13.60
CA ALA A 932 -30.74 11.79 -12.75
C ALA A 932 -29.70 12.19 -11.68
N GLY A 933 -30.00 11.96 -10.40
CA GLY A 933 -29.13 12.32 -9.27
C GLY A 933 -29.28 13.76 -8.77
N GLU A 934 -30.16 14.56 -9.39
CA GLU A 934 -30.56 15.89 -8.95
C GLU A 934 -31.93 15.83 -8.26
N LEU A 935 -32.15 16.70 -7.28
CA LEU A 935 -33.44 16.89 -6.60
C LEU A 935 -33.97 18.29 -6.87
N LEU A 936 -35.28 18.43 -7.01
CA LEU A 936 -35.97 19.72 -6.97
C LEU A 936 -36.28 20.05 -5.51
N ILE A 937 -35.72 21.16 -5.03
CA ILE A 937 -35.93 21.66 -3.68
C ILE A 937 -36.83 22.89 -3.75
N LYS A 938 -37.89 22.91 -2.96
CA LYS A 938 -38.70 24.10 -2.69
C LYS A 938 -38.01 24.91 -1.60
N THR A 939 -37.46 26.07 -1.96
CA THR A 939 -36.63 26.86 -1.06
C THR A 939 -37.50 27.53 0.00
N LYS A 940 -37.13 27.34 1.27
CA LYS A 940 -37.77 28.01 2.41
C LYS A 940 -36.97 29.23 2.84
N ALA A 941 -35.65 29.09 2.94
CA ALA A 941 -34.76 30.20 3.26
C ALA A 941 -33.42 30.11 2.52
N CYS A 942 -32.80 31.28 2.29
CA CYS A 942 -31.45 31.40 1.76
C CYS A 942 -30.63 32.40 2.60
N GLY A 943 -29.45 31.99 3.07
CA GLY A 943 -28.52 32.90 3.74
C GLY A 943 -27.94 33.97 2.81
N VAL A 944 -27.58 35.12 3.37
CA VAL A 944 -27.00 36.29 2.66
C VAL A 944 -25.51 36.37 2.95
N CYS A 945 -24.67 36.15 1.93
CA CYS A 945 -23.24 35.96 2.13
C CYS A 945 -22.36 36.93 1.31
N HIS A 946 -21.17 37.26 1.84
CA HIS A 946 -20.17 38.05 1.13
C HIS A 946 -19.74 37.38 -0.19
N SER A 947 -19.74 36.05 -0.24
CA SER A 947 -19.45 35.29 -1.46
C SER A 947 -20.47 35.53 -2.58
N ASP A 948 -21.73 35.91 -2.30
CA ASP A 948 -22.63 36.40 -3.36
C ASP A 948 -22.33 37.87 -3.68
N LEU A 949 -22.11 38.71 -2.66
CA LEU A 949 -21.82 40.14 -2.83
C LEU A 949 -20.59 40.41 -3.71
N HIS A 950 -19.52 39.60 -3.61
CA HIS A 950 -18.36 39.69 -4.51
C HIS A 950 -18.73 39.46 -5.99
N VAL A 951 -19.76 38.65 -6.29
CA VAL A 951 -20.29 38.48 -7.65
C VAL A 951 -21.16 39.67 -8.04
N LEU A 952 -22.03 40.14 -7.15
CA LEU A 952 -22.90 41.32 -7.40
C LEU A 952 -22.08 42.59 -7.71
N LYS A 953 -20.90 42.73 -7.10
CA LYS A 953 -19.93 43.81 -7.38
C LYS A 953 -19.03 43.57 -8.60
N GLY A 954 -18.97 42.34 -9.12
CA GLY A 954 -18.01 41.95 -10.16
C GLY A 954 -16.56 41.78 -9.67
N GLU A 955 -16.32 41.78 -8.36
CA GLU A 955 -15.01 41.49 -7.75
C GLU A 955 -14.58 40.03 -7.97
N LEU A 956 -15.57 39.12 -8.07
CA LEU A 956 -15.40 37.74 -8.51
C LEU A 956 -16.14 37.53 -9.84
N PRO A 957 -15.43 37.35 -10.97
CA PRO A 957 -16.05 37.10 -12.27
C PRO A 957 -16.89 35.82 -12.29
N PHE A 958 -18.10 35.92 -12.85
CA PHE A 958 -19.04 34.80 -12.98
C PHE A 958 -19.93 34.95 -14.22
N SER A 959 -20.54 33.86 -14.68
CA SER A 959 -21.45 33.86 -15.83
C SER A 959 -22.77 34.55 -15.47
N SER A 960 -23.05 35.70 -16.10
CA SER A 960 -24.33 36.43 -15.95
C SER A 960 -25.15 36.41 -17.25
N PRO A 961 -26.50 36.59 -17.21
CA PRO A 961 -27.32 36.73 -16.00
C PRO A 961 -27.38 35.44 -15.19
N CYS A 962 -27.44 35.54 -13.86
CA CYS A 962 -27.55 34.39 -12.96
C CYS A 962 -28.52 34.62 -11.80
N VAL A 963 -28.99 33.55 -11.17
CA VAL A 963 -29.59 33.61 -9.82
C VAL A 963 -28.49 33.31 -8.81
N VAL A 964 -28.43 34.12 -7.74
CA VAL A 964 -27.45 34.01 -6.65
C VAL A 964 -28.04 33.34 -5.40
N GLY A 965 -27.25 33.20 -4.34
CA GLY A 965 -27.64 32.50 -3.12
C GLY A 965 -27.16 31.04 -3.11
N HIS A 966 -26.46 30.65 -2.05
CA HIS A 966 -25.79 29.35 -1.94
C HIS A 966 -25.89 28.71 -0.54
N GLU A 967 -26.79 29.23 0.30
CA GLU A 967 -27.01 28.84 1.69
C GLU A 967 -28.48 28.44 1.88
N ILE A 968 -28.94 27.40 1.17
CA ILE A 968 -30.37 27.06 1.13
C ILE A 968 -30.77 26.04 2.20
N THR A 969 -32.00 26.22 2.68
CA THR A 969 -32.82 25.15 3.27
C THR A 969 -34.17 25.07 2.57
N GLY A 970 -34.76 23.89 2.56
CA GLY A 970 -36.03 23.66 1.85
C GLY A 970 -36.54 22.23 1.92
N GLU A 971 -37.55 21.96 1.11
CA GLU A 971 -38.31 20.71 1.07
C GLU A 971 -38.06 20.01 -0.27
N VAL A 972 -37.72 18.71 -0.26
CA VAL A 972 -37.60 17.90 -1.50
C VAL A 972 -38.99 17.70 -2.10
N VAL A 973 -39.22 18.19 -3.32
CA VAL A 973 -40.55 18.10 -3.98
C VAL A 973 -40.58 17.25 -5.24
N ASP A 974 -39.43 16.97 -5.88
CA ASP A 974 -39.33 16.08 -7.04
C ASP A 974 -37.92 15.47 -7.18
N HIS A 975 -37.82 14.32 -7.85
CA HIS A 975 -36.58 13.58 -8.12
C HIS A 975 -36.34 13.50 -9.62
N GLY A 976 -35.10 13.70 -10.08
CA GLY A 976 -34.81 13.58 -11.50
C GLY A 976 -35.05 12.16 -12.02
N THR A 977 -35.47 12.05 -13.29
CA THR A 977 -35.73 10.74 -13.92
C THR A 977 -34.49 9.85 -13.85
N HIS A 978 -34.67 8.57 -13.49
CA HIS A 978 -33.59 7.60 -13.23
C HIS A 978 -32.64 7.93 -12.06
N THR A 979 -33.06 8.76 -11.11
CA THR A 979 -32.32 8.91 -9.83
C THR A 979 -32.27 7.57 -9.07
N PRO A 980 -31.08 7.12 -8.63
CA PRO A 980 -30.93 5.85 -7.90
C PRO A 980 -31.81 5.73 -6.65
N ALA A 981 -32.31 4.52 -6.38
CA ALA A 981 -33.19 4.23 -5.24
C ALA A 981 -32.57 4.61 -3.88
N GLU A 982 -31.25 4.50 -3.73
CA GLU A 982 -30.54 4.93 -2.51
C GLU A 982 -30.70 6.43 -2.24
N ILE A 983 -30.68 7.26 -3.28
CA ILE A 983 -30.86 8.71 -3.18
C ILE A 983 -32.32 9.04 -2.86
N ILE A 984 -33.27 8.34 -3.49
CA ILE A 984 -34.71 8.48 -3.20
C ILE A 984 -35.00 8.08 -1.74
N ASN A 985 -34.42 6.97 -1.26
CA ASN A 985 -34.59 6.49 0.11
C ASN A 985 -33.90 7.38 1.16
N ARG A 986 -32.79 8.04 0.81
CA ARG A 986 -32.11 9.04 1.66
C ARG A 986 -32.87 10.38 1.71
N PHE A 987 -33.59 10.72 0.64
CA PHE A 987 -34.31 11.99 0.50
C PHE A 987 -35.71 11.79 -0.12
N PRO A 988 -36.69 11.14 0.55
CA PRO A 988 -38.06 11.05 0.04
C PRO A 988 -38.71 12.42 -0.22
N VAL A 989 -39.73 12.48 -1.07
CA VAL A 989 -40.54 13.71 -1.25
C VAL A 989 -41.14 14.12 0.09
N GLY A 990 -41.12 15.41 0.41
CA GLY A 990 -41.42 15.97 1.73
C GLY A 990 -40.24 16.02 2.70
N SER A 991 -39.04 15.55 2.32
CA SER A 991 -37.86 15.63 3.18
C SER A 991 -37.39 17.08 3.34
N HIS A 992 -37.28 17.51 4.59
CA HIS A 992 -36.58 18.74 4.96
C HIS A 992 -35.07 18.58 4.72
N VAL A 993 -34.43 19.53 4.05
CA VAL A 993 -33.00 19.48 3.70
C VAL A 993 -32.28 20.81 3.87
N VAL A 994 -30.95 20.72 3.99
CA VAL A 994 -29.99 21.83 3.90
C VAL A 994 -28.90 21.47 2.88
N GLY A 995 -28.43 22.44 2.11
CA GLY A 995 -27.38 22.24 1.09
C GLY A 995 -26.03 22.86 1.45
N ALA A 996 -24.94 22.13 1.23
CA ALA A 996 -23.58 22.68 1.26
C ALA A 996 -23.27 23.41 -0.05
N PHE A 997 -22.71 24.62 0.04
CA PHE A 997 -22.45 25.47 -1.13
C PHE A 997 -21.50 24.84 -2.17
N ILE A 998 -20.58 23.98 -1.70
CA ILE A 998 -19.80 23.08 -2.53
C ILE A 998 -20.67 21.87 -2.83
N MET A 999 -21.04 21.72 -4.10
CA MET A 999 -21.81 20.58 -4.59
C MET A 999 -20.82 19.57 -5.19
N PRO A 1000 -20.49 18.44 -4.52
CA PRO A 1000 -19.59 17.46 -5.11
C PRO A 1000 -20.34 16.56 -6.11
N CYS A 1001 -19.67 16.16 -7.19
CA CYS A 1001 -20.19 15.11 -8.09
C CYS A 1001 -20.15 13.72 -7.45
N GLY A 1002 -19.20 13.49 -6.52
CA GLY A 1002 -19.07 12.23 -5.78
C GLY A 1002 -18.20 11.17 -6.47
N ASN A 1003 -17.75 11.40 -7.71
CA ASN A 1003 -17.03 10.43 -8.55
C ASN A 1003 -15.69 10.93 -9.15
N CYS A 1004 -15.38 12.23 -9.11
CA CYS A 1004 -14.09 12.75 -9.60
C CYS A 1004 -12.93 12.43 -8.64
N PHE A 1005 -11.67 12.64 -9.06
CA PHE A 1005 -10.45 12.24 -8.31
C PHE A 1005 -10.49 12.67 -6.84
N TYR A 1006 -10.76 13.96 -6.61
CA TYR A 1006 -10.86 14.53 -5.26
C TYR A 1006 -12.06 13.98 -4.48
N CYS A 1007 -13.22 13.80 -5.12
CA CYS A 1007 -14.40 13.23 -4.45
C CYS A 1007 -14.20 11.78 -4.00
N VAL A 1008 -13.53 10.96 -4.81
CA VAL A 1008 -13.21 9.56 -4.46
C VAL A 1008 -12.17 9.49 -3.34
N LYS A 1009 -11.19 10.40 -3.30
CA LYS A 1009 -10.26 10.55 -2.17
C LYS A 1009 -10.87 11.26 -0.95
N GLY A 1010 -12.18 11.55 -0.94
CA GLY A 1010 -12.89 12.19 0.17
C GLY A 1010 -12.55 13.67 0.39
N GLN A 1011 -11.89 14.32 -0.59
CA GLN A 1011 -11.58 15.75 -0.64
C GLN A 1011 -12.66 16.48 -1.44
N GLU A 1012 -13.92 16.31 -1.02
CA GLU A 1012 -15.10 16.84 -1.72
C GLU A 1012 -15.10 18.37 -1.85
N ASP A 1013 -14.37 19.06 -0.97
CA ASP A 1013 -14.05 20.48 -0.99
C ASP A 1013 -13.24 20.94 -2.23
N LEU A 1014 -12.60 20.00 -2.94
CA LEU A 1014 -11.79 20.22 -4.14
C LEU A 1014 -12.42 19.62 -5.42
N CYS A 1015 -13.74 19.39 -5.43
CA CYS A 1015 -14.44 18.71 -6.52
C CYS A 1015 -14.24 19.37 -7.92
N GLU A 1016 -13.54 18.68 -8.83
CA GLU A 1016 -13.30 19.13 -10.21
C GLU A 1016 -14.59 19.53 -10.95
N SER A 1017 -15.63 18.69 -10.92
CA SER A 1017 -16.90 18.95 -11.62
C SER A 1017 -17.63 20.19 -11.09
N PHE A 1018 -17.51 20.48 -9.79
CA PHE A 1018 -18.07 21.70 -9.18
C PHE A 1018 -17.37 22.93 -9.74
N PHE A 1019 -16.03 22.94 -9.75
CA PHE A 1019 -15.26 24.07 -10.25
C PHE A 1019 -15.39 24.25 -11.78
N ALA A 1020 -15.32 23.16 -12.55
CA ALA A 1020 -15.30 23.20 -14.02
C ALA A 1020 -16.66 23.46 -14.69
N TYR A 1021 -17.78 23.25 -13.99
CA TYR A 1021 -19.13 23.50 -14.51
C TYR A 1021 -19.84 24.59 -13.71
N ASN A 1022 -20.06 24.38 -12.41
CA ASN A 1022 -20.83 25.34 -11.64
C ASN A 1022 -20.05 26.63 -11.36
N ARG A 1023 -18.83 26.55 -10.81
CA ARG A 1023 -18.05 27.74 -10.45
C ARG A 1023 -17.57 28.53 -11.67
N ALA A 1024 -17.22 27.86 -12.77
CA ALA A 1024 -16.68 28.49 -13.98
C ALA A 1024 -17.73 28.87 -15.04
N LYS A 1025 -18.92 28.24 -15.05
CA LYS A 1025 -19.94 28.42 -16.12
C LYS A 1025 -21.37 28.62 -15.59
N GLY A 1026 -21.61 28.45 -14.29
CA GLY A 1026 -22.93 28.52 -13.69
C GLY A 1026 -23.93 27.49 -14.20
N THR A 1027 -23.46 26.28 -14.48
CA THR A 1027 -24.26 25.13 -14.93
C THR A 1027 -24.16 23.96 -13.96
N LEU A 1028 -25.00 22.93 -14.15
CA LEU A 1028 -24.79 21.62 -13.53
C LEU A 1028 -23.83 20.77 -14.40
N TYR A 1029 -23.53 19.53 -13.97
CA TYR A 1029 -22.41 18.75 -14.51
C TYR A 1029 -22.61 18.25 -15.95
N ASP A 1030 -23.82 18.36 -16.50
CA ASP A 1030 -24.13 18.12 -17.92
C ASP A 1030 -23.85 19.34 -18.83
N GLY A 1031 -23.42 20.47 -18.25
CA GLY A 1031 -23.16 21.71 -18.98
C GLY A 1031 -24.39 22.57 -19.23
N GLU A 1032 -25.56 22.23 -18.67
CA GLU A 1032 -26.79 23.01 -18.79
C GLU A 1032 -27.18 23.70 -17.47
N THR A 1033 -27.91 24.81 -17.58
CA THR A 1033 -28.69 25.35 -16.45
C THR A 1033 -30.01 24.58 -16.32
N ARG A 1034 -30.72 24.80 -15.21
CA ARG A 1034 -32.13 24.40 -15.03
C ARG A 1034 -33.09 25.59 -15.10
N LEU A 1035 -32.57 26.82 -15.08
CA LEU A 1035 -33.33 28.06 -15.01
C LEU A 1035 -33.53 28.69 -16.40
N PHE A 1036 -34.80 28.80 -16.83
CA PHE A 1036 -35.20 29.42 -18.10
C PHE A 1036 -36.33 30.41 -17.89
N LEU A 1037 -36.15 31.65 -18.36
CA LEU A 1037 -37.12 32.74 -18.18
C LEU A 1037 -38.47 32.40 -18.84
N ARG A 1038 -39.57 32.66 -18.12
CA ARG A 1038 -40.95 32.45 -18.60
C ARG A 1038 -41.22 33.25 -19.87
N SER A 1039 -40.78 34.52 -19.89
CA SER A 1039 -41.11 35.53 -20.90
C SER A 1039 -40.53 35.26 -22.30
N ASN A 1040 -39.37 34.62 -22.39
CA ASN A 1040 -38.63 34.46 -23.66
C ASN A 1040 -37.85 33.14 -23.78
N GLY A 1041 -37.85 32.28 -22.77
CA GLY A 1041 -37.15 30.99 -22.77
C GLY A 1041 -35.62 31.07 -22.71
N LYS A 1042 -35.01 32.25 -22.50
CA LYS A 1042 -33.56 32.38 -22.38
C LYS A 1042 -33.06 31.69 -21.09
N PRO A 1043 -31.87 31.05 -21.14
CA PRO A 1043 -31.22 30.50 -19.95
C PRO A 1043 -30.75 31.62 -19.01
N VAL A 1044 -30.73 31.31 -17.72
CA VAL A 1044 -30.09 32.09 -16.65
C VAL A 1044 -29.20 31.14 -15.87
N TYR A 1045 -28.00 31.55 -15.51
CA TYR A 1045 -27.01 30.68 -14.86
C TYR A 1045 -27.28 30.53 -13.35
N MET A 1046 -26.69 29.50 -12.74
CA MET A 1046 -26.88 29.14 -11.33
C MET A 1046 -25.57 29.35 -10.56
N TYR A 1047 -25.52 30.33 -9.67
CA TYR A 1047 -24.37 30.53 -8.77
C TYR A 1047 -24.50 29.58 -7.57
N SER A 1048 -23.65 28.54 -7.51
CA SER A 1048 -23.94 27.35 -6.70
C SER A 1048 -25.34 26.83 -7.05
N MET A 1049 -26.28 26.82 -6.10
CA MET A 1049 -27.64 26.32 -6.26
C MET A 1049 -28.60 27.33 -6.92
N GLY A 1050 -28.27 28.63 -6.95
CA GLY A 1050 -29.22 29.68 -7.35
C GLY A 1050 -30.38 29.81 -6.34
N GLY A 1051 -30.03 29.90 -5.06
CA GLY A 1051 -30.93 29.78 -3.91
C GLY A 1051 -31.91 30.94 -3.67
N LEU A 1052 -31.73 32.10 -4.30
CA LEU A 1052 -32.73 33.17 -4.27
C LEU A 1052 -33.83 32.92 -5.32
N ALA A 1053 -34.44 31.75 -5.27
CA ALA A 1053 -35.61 31.37 -6.05
C ALA A 1053 -36.52 30.43 -5.25
N GLU A 1054 -37.82 30.48 -5.52
CA GLU A 1054 -38.83 29.68 -4.80
C GLU A 1054 -38.59 28.16 -4.92
N TYR A 1055 -37.92 27.73 -6.00
CA TYR A 1055 -37.39 26.37 -6.14
C TYR A 1055 -35.99 26.43 -6.76
N CYS A 1056 -35.13 25.47 -6.39
CA CYS A 1056 -33.81 25.27 -6.99
C CYS A 1056 -33.57 23.78 -7.26
N VAL A 1057 -32.68 23.46 -8.20
CA VAL A 1057 -32.29 22.07 -8.52
C VAL A 1057 -30.87 21.83 -8.04
N VAL A 1058 -30.68 20.81 -7.21
CA VAL A 1058 -29.43 20.56 -6.49
C VAL A 1058 -28.99 19.10 -6.65
N PRO A 1059 -27.73 18.80 -7.01
CA PRO A 1059 -27.20 17.45 -6.98
C PRO A 1059 -27.28 16.84 -5.57
N ALA A 1060 -27.85 15.66 -5.42
CA ALA A 1060 -28.19 15.08 -4.10
C ALA A 1060 -26.98 14.89 -3.16
N ASN A 1061 -25.77 14.79 -3.72
CA ASN A 1061 -24.52 14.72 -2.96
C ASN A 1061 -24.18 16.01 -2.18
N ALA A 1062 -24.80 17.15 -2.51
CA ALA A 1062 -24.62 18.42 -1.78
C ALA A 1062 -25.51 18.55 -0.54
N LEU A 1063 -26.51 17.67 -0.37
CA LEU A 1063 -27.58 17.83 0.60
C LEU A 1063 -27.35 17.00 1.88
N ALA A 1064 -27.91 17.49 2.99
CA ALA A 1064 -28.14 16.72 4.21
C ALA A 1064 -29.61 16.87 4.65
N VAL A 1065 -30.16 15.83 5.27
CA VAL A 1065 -31.50 15.89 5.88
C VAL A 1065 -31.45 16.84 7.07
N LEU A 1066 -32.38 17.80 7.12
CA LEU A 1066 -32.57 18.72 8.22
C LEU A 1066 -33.70 18.18 9.11
N PRO A 1067 -33.47 17.86 10.39
CA PRO A 1067 -34.52 17.35 11.27
C PRO A 1067 -35.53 18.45 11.61
N ASN A 1068 -36.80 18.07 11.83
CA ASN A 1068 -37.90 18.98 12.17
C ASN A 1068 -37.71 19.74 13.51
N SER A 1069 -36.71 19.36 14.29
CA SER A 1069 -36.21 20.07 15.49
C SER A 1069 -35.52 21.39 15.16
N LEU A 1070 -35.01 21.55 13.94
CA LEU A 1070 -34.28 22.73 13.48
C LEU A 1070 -35.12 23.56 12.49
N PRO A 1071 -35.32 24.88 12.73
CA PRO A 1071 -36.13 25.72 11.83
C PRO A 1071 -35.37 26.04 10.54
N TYR A 1072 -36.12 26.13 9.44
CA TYR A 1072 -35.57 26.37 8.10
C TYR A 1072 -34.70 27.64 8.03
N THR A 1073 -35.21 28.79 8.49
CA THR A 1073 -34.52 30.08 8.37
C THR A 1073 -33.18 30.08 9.10
N GLU A 1074 -33.15 29.68 10.37
CA GLU A 1074 -31.92 29.69 11.14
C GLU A 1074 -30.91 28.61 10.68
N SER A 1075 -31.37 27.57 9.99
CA SER A 1075 -30.52 26.49 9.48
C SER A 1075 -29.87 26.79 8.11
N ALA A 1076 -30.30 27.84 7.40
CA ALA A 1076 -29.74 28.27 6.12
C ALA A 1076 -28.19 28.43 6.17
N ILE A 1077 -27.71 29.03 7.26
CA ILE A 1077 -26.27 29.33 7.45
C ILE A 1077 -25.40 28.09 7.69
N LEU A 1078 -26.01 26.92 7.95
CA LEU A 1078 -25.27 25.66 8.09
C LEU A 1078 -24.56 25.26 6.79
N GLY A 1079 -25.10 25.66 5.63
CA GLY A 1079 -24.61 25.31 4.30
C GLY A 1079 -23.31 25.99 3.84
N CYS A 1080 -22.91 27.09 4.47
CA CYS A 1080 -21.67 27.80 4.15
C CYS A 1080 -20.97 28.34 5.41
N ALA A 1081 -21.60 29.23 6.18
CA ALA A 1081 -20.93 29.89 7.31
C ALA A 1081 -20.40 28.89 8.36
N VAL A 1082 -21.23 27.93 8.78
CA VAL A 1082 -20.82 26.88 9.73
C VAL A 1082 -20.02 25.78 9.02
N PHE A 1083 -20.33 25.47 7.76
CA PHE A 1083 -19.63 24.47 6.94
C PHE A 1083 -18.15 24.81 6.74
N THR A 1084 -17.85 26.04 6.31
CA THR A 1084 -16.47 26.51 6.11
C THR A 1084 -15.73 26.68 7.44
N ALA A 1085 -16.40 27.16 8.50
CA ALA A 1085 -15.80 27.21 9.83
C ALA A 1085 -15.43 25.80 10.37
N TYR A 1086 -16.28 24.80 10.09
CA TYR A 1086 -15.99 23.40 10.44
C TYR A 1086 -14.80 22.88 9.63
N GLY A 1087 -14.76 23.09 8.31
CA GLY A 1087 -13.63 22.67 7.48
C GLY A 1087 -12.30 23.31 7.90
N ALA A 1088 -12.34 24.61 8.22
CA ALA A 1088 -11.17 25.35 8.67
C ALA A 1088 -10.61 24.82 9.99
N LEU A 1089 -11.45 24.55 11.00
CA LEU A 1089 -10.99 24.09 12.31
C LEU A 1089 -10.77 22.57 12.38
N ARG A 1090 -11.55 21.78 11.66
CA ARG A 1090 -11.47 20.31 11.65
C ARG A 1090 -10.35 19.78 10.75
N HIS A 1091 -10.25 20.29 9.52
CA HIS A 1091 -9.38 19.72 8.49
C HIS A 1091 -8.12 20.55 8.23
N ALA A 1092 -8.22 21.88 8.11
CA ALA A 1092 -7.05 22.73 7.88
C ALA A 1092 -6.23 22.94 9.18
N ALA A 1093 -6.90 23.34 10.27
CA ALA A 1093 -6.26 23.49 11.58
C ALA A 1093 -5.93 22.13 12.24
N GLU A 1094 -6.63 21.03 11.92
CA GLU A 1094 -6.54 19.76 12.67
C GLU A 1094 -6.66 19.98 14.20
N MET A 1095 -7.52 20.92 14.61
CA MET A 1095 -7.49 21.52 15.95
C MET A 1095 -7.82 20.50 17.06
N ARG A 1096 -7.16 20.66 18.20
CA ARG A 1096 -7.20 19.76 19.35
C ARG A 1096 -7.84 20.44 20.55
N ALA A 1097 -8.43 19.64 21.42
CA ALA A 1097 -8.81 20.12 22.75
C ALA A 1097 -7.56 20.58 23.51
N GLY A 1098 -7.62 21.78 24.09
CA GLY A 1098 -6.50 22.47 24.72
C GLY A 1098 -5.74 23.46 23.83
N ASP A 1099 -5.91 23.42 22.50
CA ASP A 1099 -5.30 24.42 21.61
C ASP A 1099 -5.88 25.83 21.89
N SER A 1100 -5.03 26.86 21.82
CA SER A 1100 -5.42 28.27 21.87
C SER A 1100 -5.72 28.80 20.47
N VAL A 1101 -6.80 29.59 20.33
CA VAL A 1101 -7.37 29.98 19.03
C VAL A 1101 -7.58 31.49 18.97
N ALA A 1102 -7.14 32.14 17.88
CA ALA A 1102 -7.55 33.50 17.53
C ALA A 1102 -8.38 33.50 16.23
N VAL A 1103 -9.45 34.31 16.18
CA VAL A 1103 -10.29 34.49 14.99
C VAL A 1103 -10.33 35.97 14.62
N ILE A 1104 -9.79 36.30 13.43
CA ILE A 1104 -9.65 37.65 12.91
C ILE A 1104 -10.76 37.93 11.90
N GLY A 1105 -11.67 38.83 12.29
CA GLY A 1105 -12.92 39.15 11.60
C GLY A 1105 -14.08 38.31 12.12
N VAL A 1106 -14.91 38.87 12.98
CA VAL A 1106 -16.07 38.17 13.59
C VAL A 1106 -17.34 38.39 12.76
N GLY A 1107 -17.19 38.26 11.44
CA GLY A 1107 -18.33 38.14 10.51
C GLY A 1107 -18.96 36.75 10.58
N GLY A 1108 -19.85 36.44 9.64
CA GLY A 1108 -20.63 35.19 9.66
C GLY A 1108 -19.83 33.88 9.77
N VAL A 1109 -18.67 33.78 9.10
CA VAL A 1109 -17.79 32.61 9.23
C VAL A 1109 -17.02 32.68 10.55
N GLY A 1110 -16.45 33.84 10.90
CA GLY A 1110 -15.69 34.02 12.14
C GLY A 1110 -16.50 33.72 13.42
N SER A 1111 -17.75 34.19 13.49
CA SER A 1111 -18.66 33.88 14.60
C SER A 1111 -19.07 32.40 14.65
N SER A 1112 -19.00 31.69 13.52
CA SER A 1112 -19.12 30.22 13.47
C SER A 1112 -17.83 29.53 13.94
N CYS A 1113 -16.65 30.08 13.60
CA CYS A 1113 -15.35 29.58 14.07
C CYS A 1113 -15.22 29.68 15.61
N LEU A 1114 -15.70 30.77 16.24
CA LEU A 1114 -15.70 30.90 17.71
C LEU A 1114 -16.50 29.76 18.37
N GLN A 1115 -17.69 29.47 17.86
CA GLN A 1115 -18.57 28.41 18.37
C GLN A 1115 -17.94 27.03 18.19
N ILE A 1116 -17.34 26.74 17.02
CA ILE A 1116 -16.68 25.46 16.74
C ILE A 1116 -15.39 25.29 17.55
N ALA A 1117 -14.60 26.36 17.73
CA ALA A 1117 -13.39 26.33 18.55
C ALA A 1117 -13.73 25.95 20.00
N LYS A 1118 -14.75 26.60 20.58
CA LYS A 1118 -15.29 26.27 21.90
C LYS A 1118 -15.86 24.84 21.96
N ALA A 1119 -16.61 24.41 20.94
CA ALA A 1119 -17.19 23.07 20.88
C ALA A 1119 -16.16 21.94 20.79
N PHE A 1120 -15.01 22.19 20.16
CA PHE A 1120 -13.87 21.26 20.08
C PHE A 1120 -12.96 21.32 21.32
N GLY A 1121 -13.25 22.19 22.29
CA GLY A 1121 -12.53 22.29 23.55
C GLY A 1121 -11.24 23.10 23.48
N ALA A 1122 -11.19 24.17 22.67
CA ALA A 1122 -10.10 25.15 22.74
C ALA A 1122 -9.93 25.70 24.17
N SER A 1123 -8.68 25.92 24.58
CA SER A 1123 -8.37 26.49 25.91
C SER A 1123 -8.67 27.98 25.98
N GLU A 1124 -8.31 28.70 24.91
CA GLU A 1124 -8.55 30.13 24.73
C GLU A 1124 -9.18 30.39 23.36
N VAL A 1125 -10.14 31.30 23.30
CA VAL A 1125 -10.87 31.68 22.09
C VAL A 1125 -10.89 33.21 22.00
N ILE A 1126 -9.93 33.77 21.27
CA ILE A 1126 -9.69 35.20 21.13
C ILE A 1126 -10.40 35.73 19.88
N ALA A 1127 -11.39 36.60 20.07
CA ALA A 1127 -12.09 37.28 18.98
C ALA A 1127 -11.42 38.62 18.65
N VAL A 1128 -11.12 38.87 17.37
CA VAL A 1128 -10.54 40.13 16.89
C VAL A 1128 -11.45 40.75 15.82
N ASP A 1129 -11.88 41.98 16.04
CA ASP A 1129 -12.67 42.78 15.10
C ASP A 1129 -12.35 44.28 15.31
N VAL A 1130 -13.06 45.18 14.65
CA VAL A 1130 -12.95 46.64 14.84
C VAL A 1130 -14.19 47.26 15.48
N LEU A 1131 -15.34 46.56 15.45
CA LEU A 1131 -16.60 47.02 16.04
C LEU A 1131 -16.83 46.38 17.41
N ASP A 1132 -16.99 47.20 18.45
CA ASP A 1132 -17.23 46.72 19.82
C ASP A 1132 -18.51 45.88 19.93
N GLU A 1133 -19.57 46.22 19.18
CA GLU A 1133 -20.83 45.46 19.13
C GLU A 1133 -20.64 44.02 18.62
N LYS A 1134 -19.72 43.82 17.66
CA LYS A 1134 -19.36 42.47 17.17
C LYS A 1134 -18.54 41.70 18.19
N LEU A 1135 -17.66 42.39 18.92
CA LEU A 1135 -16.86 41.80 20.00
C LEU A 1135 -17.72 41.40 21.20
N GLU A 1136 -18.74 42.18 21.57
CA GLU A 1136 -19.67 41.80 22.63
C GLU A 1136 -20.52 40.60 22.22
N SER A 1137 -21.05 40.60 20.98
CA SER A 1137 -21.70 39.42 20.40
C SER A 1137 -20.79 38.18 20.42
N ALA A 1138 -19.50 38.35 20.08
CA ALA A 1138 -18.50 37.29 20.09
C ALA A 1138 -18.37 36.59 21.45
N ARG A 1139 -18.47 37.32 22.57
CA ARG A 1139 -18.46 36.76 23.93
C ARG A 1139 -19.64 35.80 24.14
N THR A 1140 -20.85 36.21 23.72
CA THR A 1140 -22.05 35.36 23.82
C THR A 1140 -21.95 34.09 22.97
N LEU A 1141 -21.21 34.16 21.85
CA LEU A 1141 -20.97 33.04 20.93
C LEU A 1141 -19.73 32.20 21.29
N GLY A 1142 -19.00 32.55 22.36
CA GLY A 1142 -17.99 31.68 22.96
C GLY A 1142 -16.56 32.22 23.05
N ALA A 1143 -16.30 33.47 22.66
CA ALA A 1143 -15.00 34.09 22.87
C ALA A 1143 -14.72 34.29 24.38
N THR A 1144 -13.56 33.84 24.84
CA THR A 1144 -13.03 34.14 26.18
C THR A 1144 -12.50 35.58 26.23
N HIS A 1145 -11.75 35.95 25.19
CA HIS A 1145 -11.09 37.24 25.05
C HIS A 1145 -11.56 37.98 23.79
N THR A 1146 -11.53 39.31 23.85
CA THR A 1146 -11.86 40.21 22.72
C THR A 1146 -10.77 41.24 22.55
N VAL A 1147 -10.44 41.58 21.30
CA VAL A 1147 -9.40 42.54 20.93
C VAL A 1147 -9.95 43.47 19.87
N ASN A 1148 -9.87 44.79 20.07
CA ASN A 1148 -10.33 45.77 19.09
C ASN A 1148 -9.14 46.29 18.25
N ALA A 1149 -8.98 45.75 17.05
CA ALA A 1149 -7.87 46.04 16.14
C ALA A 1149 -7.87 47.48 15.57
N ALA A 1150 -8.84 48.32 15.90
CA ALA A 1150 -8.84 49.76 15.63
C ALA A 1150 -8.37 50.60 16.84
N LYS A 1151 -8.13 49.98 18.01
CA LYS A 1151 -7.72 50.63 19.27
C LYS A 1151 -6.35 50.15 19.79
N GLU A 1152 -5.99 48.90 19.52
CA GLU A 1152 -4.76 48.24 20.00
C GLU A 1152 -4.15 47.35 18.90
N ASP A 1153 -2.84 47.03 18.97
CA ASP A 1153 -2.25 46.06 18.04
C ASP A 1153 -2.71 44.64 18.39
N ALA A 1154 -3.43 44.02 17.46
CA ALA A 1154 -4.02 42.72 17.68
C ALA A 1154 -3.01 41.56 17.81
N VAL A 1155 -1.83 41.68 17.20
CA VAL A 1155 -0.77 40.66 17.28
C VAL A 1155 -0.07 40.73 18.63
N GLU A 1156 0.23 41.94 19.12
CA GLU A 1156 0.80 42.13 20.45
C GLU A 1156 -0.20 41.71 21.53
N ARG A 1157 -1.46 42.14 21.43
CA ARG A 1157 -2.51 41.76 22.39
C ARG A 1157 -2.80 40.26 22.43
N ILE A 1158 -2.80 39.56 21.28
CA ILE A 1158 -2.89 38.09 21.23
C ILE A 1158 -1.70 37.44 21.95
N LYS A 1159 -0.48 37.97 21.78
CA LYS A 1159 0.71 37.45 22.46
C LYS A 1159 0.64 37.67 23.96
N GLU A 1160 0.21 38.84 24.44
CA GLU A 1160 0.00 39.09 25.87
C GLU A 1160 -0.95 38.07 26.51
N ILE A 1161 -2.08 37.78 25.84
CA ILE A 1161 -3.07 36.78 26.29
C ILE A 1161 -2.49 35.35 26.30
N THR A 1162 -1.38 35.10 25.59
CA THR A 1162 -0.75 33.77 25.42
C THR A 1162 0.69 33.70 25.96
N ASP A 1163 0.99 34.46 27.02
CA ASP A 1163 2.31 34.56 27.68
C ASP A 1163 3.48 34.88 26.72
N GLY A 1164 3.24 35.79 25.77
CA GLY A 1164 4.20 36.18 24.74
C GLY A 1164 4.35 35.20 23.57
N ARG A 1165 3.73 34.01 23.63
CA ARG A 1165 3.97 32.93 22.65
C ARG A 1165 3.23 33.13 21.33
N GLY A 1166 2.00 33.64 21.37
CA GLY A 1166 1.03 33.53 20.27
C GLY A 1166 0.20 32.25 20.33
N VAL A 1167 -0.87 32.20 19.54
CA VAL A 1167 -1.86 31.10 19.54
C VAL A 1167 -1.39 29.85 18.78
N ASP A 1168 -1.95 28.68 19.12
CA ASP A 1168 -1.76 27.43 18.38
C ASP A 1168 -2.36 27.52 16.97
N VAL A 1169 -3.56 28.10 16.88
CA VAL A 1169 -4.31 28.31 15.64
C VAL A 1169 -4.76 29.77 15.54
N ALA A 1170 -4.46 30.43 14.42
CA ALA A 1170 -5.10 31.69 14.04
C ALA A 1170 -5.96 31.47 12.80
N VAL A 1171 -7.09 32.15 12.70
CA VAL A 1171 -8.04 32.06 11.58
C VAL A 1171 -8.27 33.46 11.00
N GLU A 1172 -8.12 33.61 9.69
CA GLU A 1172 -8.42 34.83 8.93
C GLU A 1172 -9.74 34.64 8.17
N ALA A 1173 -10.70 35.55 8.36
CA ALA A 1173 -12.03 35.46 7.76
C ALA A 1173 -12.49 36.73 7.01
N LEU A 1174 -11.56 37.55 6.51
CA LEU A 1174 -11.86 38.84 5.84
C LEU A 1174 -11.16 39.06 4.49
N GLY A 1175 -10.12 38.30 4.15
CA GLY A 1175 -9.47 38.34 2.83
C GLY A 1175 -8.65 39.61 2.58
N LYS A 1176 -8.14 40.27 3.63
CA LYS A 1176 -7.34 41.51 3.50
C LYS A 1176 -5.86 41.26 3.80
N ALA A 1177 -4.96 41.92 3.07
CA ALA A 1177 -3.51 41.77 3.24
C ALA A 1177 -3.04 42.04 4.68
N LEU A 1178 -3.63 43.04 5.35
CA LEU A 1178 -3.37 43.37 6.75
C LEU A 1178 -3.74 42.20 7.69
N THR A 1179 -4.97 41.70 7.61
CA THR A 1179 -5.49 40.66 8.50
C THR A 1179 -4.85 39.30 8.23
N PHE A 1180 -4.48 39.01 6.97
CA PHE A 1180 -3.61 37.89 6.61
C PHE A 1180 -2.24 37.98 7.30
N SER A 1181 -1.59 39.15 7.24
CA SER A 1181 -0.28 39.36 7.89
C SER A 1181 -0.38 39.28 9.41
N GLN A 1182 -1.44 39.83 10.01
CA GLN A 1182 -1.74 39.69 11.44
C GLN A 1182 -1.94 38.22 11.82
N CYS A 1183 -2.79 37.47 11.09
CA CYS A 1183 -3.01 36.03 11.31
C CYS A 1183 -1.70 35.23 11.29
N ALA A 1184 -0.85 35.45 10.29
CA ALA A 1184 0.47 34.81 10.20
C ALA A 1184 1.44 35.21 11.33
N LYS A 1185 1.32 36.42 11.88
CA LYS A 1185 2.15 36.95 12.98
C LYS A 1185 1.65 36.56 14.38
N SER A 1186 0.35 36.27 14.53
CA SER A 1186 -0.31 35.94 15.80
C SER A 1186 -0.08 34.52 16.30
N VAL A 1187 0.26 33.57 15.42
CA VAL A 1187 0.53 32.17 15.82
C VAL A 1187 1.90 32.01 16.46
N ARG A 1188 2.05 31.06 17.37
CA ARG A 1188 3.35 30.64 17.94
C ARG A 1188 4.22 29.87 16.95
N ASP A 1189 5.48 29.66 17.32
CA ASP A 1189 6.37 28.71 16.66
C ASP A 1189 5.71 27.32 16.54
N GLY A 1190 5.71 26.75 15.33
CA GLY A 1190 5.02 25.50 14.98
C GLY A 1190 3.49 25.58 14.79
N GLY A 1191 2.89 26.75 15.03
CA GLY A 1191 1.44 27.01 14.93
C GLY A 1191 0.90 27.12 13.50
N LYS A 1192 -0.41 27.25 13.38
CA LYS A 1192 -1.16 27.24 12.11
C LYS A 1192 -2.00 28.50 11.90
N ALA A 1193 -1.69 29.26 10.86
CA ALA A 1193 -2.53 30.34 10.36
C ALA A 1193 -3.41 29.80 9.22
N VAL A 1194 -4.73 29.77 9.44
CA VAL A 1194 -5.72 29.26 8.49
C VAL A 1194 -6.43 30.42 7.81
N MET A 1195 -6.38 30.44 6.48
CA MET A 1195 -6.90 31.53 5.66
C MET A 1195 -8.21 31.09 4.99
N ILE A 1196 -9.31 31.75 5.36
CA ILE A 1196 -10.66 31.51 4.82
C ILE A 1196 -11.11 32.67 3.94
N GLY A 1197 -10.79 33.91 4.33
CA GLY A 1197 -11.30 35.10 3.69
C GLY A 1197 -10.92 35.19 2.21
N LEU A 1198 -11.92 35.38 1.35
CA LEU A 1198 -11.73 35.60 -0.08
C LEU A 1198 -11.39 37.07 -0.34
N ALA A 1199 -10.45 37.29 -1.24
CA ALA A 1199 -10.00 38.62 -1.65
C ALA A 1199 -10.38 38.91 -3.11
N ALA A 1200 -10.38 40.19 -3.49
CA ALA A 1200 -10.40 40.58 -4.89
C ALA A 1200 -9.14 40.05 -5.62
N ALA A 1201 -9.24 39.85 -6.95
CA ALA A 1201 -8.13 39.34 -7.74
C ALA A 1201 -6.85 40.19 -7.59
N ASN A 1202 -5.70 39.52 -7.47
CA ASN A 1202 -4.36 40.10 -7.31
C ASN A 1202 -4.05 40.75 -5.95
N VAL A 1203 -4.90 40.60 -4.93
CA VAL A 1203 -4.53 40.94 -3.54
C VAL A 1203 -3.53 39.91 -3.01
N MET A 1204 -2.38 40.38 -2.51
CA MET A 1204 -1.28 39.55 -2.00
C MET A 1204 -1.14 39.68 -0.48
N GLY A 1205 -0.74 38.60 0.20
CA GLY A 1205 -0.47 38.56 1.64
C GLY A 1205 1.01 38.35 1.94
N GLU A 1206 1.61 39.24 2.74
CA GLU A 1206 3.04 39.19 3.07
C GLU A 1206 3.37 38.23 4.23
N VAL A 1207 4.48 37.50 4.09
CA VAL A 1207 4.98 36.52 5.05
C VAL A 1207 6.49 36.64 5.24
N ASP A 1208 6.95 36.67 6.48
CA ASP A 1208 8.37 36.51 6.80
C ASP A 1208 8.81 35.06 6.51
N ILE A 1209 9.54 34.89 5.40
CA ILE A 1209 10.08 33.60 4.93
C ILE A 1209 11.03 32.98 5.98
N THR A 1210 11.83 33.81 6.65
CA THR A 1210 12.80 33.34 7.66
C THR A 1210 12.07 32.77 8.87
N ARG A 1211 11.03 33.45 9.35
CA ARG A 1211 10.17 32.94 10.43
C ARG A 1211 9.37 31.72 9.98
N LEU A 1212 8.77 31.75 8.78
CA LEU A 1212 8.00 30.62 8.24
C LEU A 1212 8.82 29.33 8.25
N VAL A 1213 10.02 29.37 7.66
CA VAL A 1213 10.92 28.20 7.55
C VAL A 1213 11.55 27.85 8.90
N ARG A 1214 12.20 28.79 9.60
CA ARG A 1214 12.98 28.48 10.81
C ARG A 1214 12.12 28.19 12.03
N ARG A 1215 10.91 28.74 12.12
CA ARG A 1215 9.96 28.53 13.23
C ARG A 1215 8.82 27.58 12.90
N GLN A 1216 8.85 26.92 11.74
CA GLN A 1216 7.89 25.90 11.31
C GLN A 1216 6.41 26.35 11.35
N VAL A 1217 6.18 27.66 11.16
CA VAL A 1217 4.84 28.24 11.04
C VAL A 1217 4.19 27.70 9.76
N LYS A 1218 2.89 27.41 9.82
CA LYS A 1218 2.12 26.89 8.69
C LYS A 1218 1.07 27.90 8.26
N ILE A 1219 0.95 28.15 6.97
CA ILE A 1219 -0.13 28.92 6.36
C ILE A 1219 -0.93 27.96 5.49
N ILE A 1220 -2.25 27.88 5.71
CA ILE A 1220 -3.12 26.84 5.14
C ILE A 1220 -4.41 27.50 4.65
N GLY A 1221 -4.77 27.34 3.38
CA GLY A 1221 -6.08 27.79 2.86
C GLY A 1221 -7.21 26.83 3.26
N SER A 1222 -8.42 27.35 3.47
CA SER A 1222 -9.62 26.52 3.66
C SER A 1222 -10.85 27.17 3.03
N TYR A 1223 -11.49 26.45 2.11
CA TYR A 1223 -12.65 26.95 1.35
C TYR A 1223 -13.99 26.45 1.93
N GLY A 1224 -14.04 25.19 2.35
CA GLY A 1224 -15.23 24.53 2.88
C GLY A 1224 -14.89 23.24 3.64
N ALA A 1225 -15.90 22.41 3.87
CA ALA A 1225 -15.78 21.06 4.40
C ALA A 1225 -16.26 20.02 3.35
N ARG A 1226 -16.42 18.76 3.74
CA ARG A 1226 -16.80 17.66 2.83
C ARG A 1226 -18.31 17.44 2.89
N ALA A 1227 -19.05 17.75 1.82
CA ALA A 1227 -20.51 17.86 1.88
C ALA A 1227 -21.21 16.59 2.37
N ARG A 1228 -20.84 15.40 1.87
CA ARG A 1228 -21.49 14.14 2.25
C ARG A 1228 -21.11 13.64 3.65
N GLN A 1229 -19.94 14.04 4.16
CA GLN A 1229 -19.41 13.56 5.45
C GLN A 1229 -19.70 14.54 6.60
N ASP A 1230 -19.44 15.84 6.39
CA ASP A 1230 -19.40 16.84 7.45
C ASP A 1230 -20.73 17.59 7.62
N LEU A 1231 -21.48 17.87 6.55
CA LEU A 1231 -22.78 18.56 6.67
C LEU A 1231 -23.77 17.79 7.57
N PRO A 1232 -23.90 16.44 7.48
CA PRO A 1232 -24.72 15.68 8.42
C PRO A 1232 -24.19 15.67 9.87
N GLN A 1233 -22.91 15.94 10.09
CA GLN A 1233 -22.34 16.11 11.44
C GLN A 1233 -22.65 17.51 12.00
N ILE A 1234 -22.53 18.55 11.15
CA ILE A 1234 -22.87 19.94 11.48
C ILE A 1234 -24.34 20.07 11.85
N VAL A 1235 -25.25 19.42 11.11
CA VAL A 1235 -26.69 19.37 11.44
C VAL A 1235 -26.92 18.72 12.80
N LYS A 1236 -26.24 17.62 13.13
CA LYS A 1236 -26.34 16.97 14.46
C LYS A 1236 -25.77 17.82 15.58
N LEU A 1237 -24.71 18.60 15.33
CA LEU A 1237 -24.17 19.56 16.29
C LEU A 1237 -25.17 20.71 16.55
N ALA A 1238 -25.79 21.25 15.48
CA ALA A 1238 -26.87 22.23 15.59
C ALA A 1238 -28.06 21.69 16.41
N GLU A 1239 -28.55 20.50 16.09
CA GLU A 1239 -29.66 19.84 16.81
C GLU A 1239 -29.33 19.60 18.29
N SER A 1240 -28.07 19.26 18.61
CA SER A 1240 -27.61 19.12 20.01
C SER A 1240 -27.41 20.46 20.76
N GLY A 1241 -27.75 21.60 20.15
CA GLY A 1241 -27.64 22.93 20.78
C GLY A 1241 -26.21 23.47 20.89
N VAL A 1242 -25.24 22.86 20.20
CA VAL A 1242 -23.84 23.31 20.19
C VAL A 1242 -23.67 24.64 19.41
N PHE A 1243 -24.56 24.90 18.45
CA PHE A 1243 -24.60 26.16 17.71
C PHE A 1243 -25.81 27.01 18.11
N ASN A 1244 -25.56 28.25 18.52
CA ASN A 1244 -26.61 29.23 18.79
C ASN A 1244 -27.01 29.94 17.48
N LEU A 1245 -27.66 29.19 16.59
CA LEU A 1245 -28.07 29.70 15.27
C LEU A 1245 -28.98 30.93 15.39
N LYS A 1246 -29.85 30.95 16.41
CA LYS A 1246 -30.77 32.06 16.69
C LYS A 1246 -30.03 33.37 16.97
N ASN A 1247 -29.04 33.38 17.88
CA ASN A 1247 -28.29 34.61 18.18
C ASN A 1247 -27.23 34.91 17.11
N THR A 1248 -26.85 33.93 16.28
CA THR A 1248 -25.96 34.14 15.14
C THR A 1248 -26.63 34.94 14.02
N ILE A 1249 -27.97 34.97 13.93
CA ILE A 1249 -28.74 35.70 12.92
C ILE A 1249 -29.28 37.01 13.49
N SER A 1250 -28.76 38.13 12.98
CA SER A 1250 -29.12 39.48 13.39
C SER A 1250 -30.17 40.14 12.48
N ARG A 1251 -30.44 39.60 11.28
CA ARG A 1251 -31.50 40.09 10.38
C ARG A 1251 -32.21 38.92 9.69
N LYS A 1252 -33.54 38.89 9.78
CA LYS A 1252 -34.41 38.17 8.85
C LYS A 1252 -35.02 39.18 7.88
N CYS A 1253 -35.25 38.79 6.63
CA CYS A 1253 -35.83 39.63 5.60
C CYS A 1253 -36.63 38.78 4.61
N LYS A 1254 -37.61 39.38 3.93
CA LYS A 1254 -38.45 38.70 2.93
C LYS A 1254 -37.75 38.61 1.59
N PHE A 1255 -38.23 37.72 0.71
CA PHE A 1255 -37.73 37.56 -0.64
C PHE A 1255 -37.60 38.89 -1.42
N GLU A 1256 -38.60 39.77 -1.31
CA GLU A 1256 -38.62 41.08 -1.96
C GLU A 1256 -37.61 42.09 -1.38
N GLU A 1257 -37.06 41.82 -0.19
CA GLU A 1257 -36.10 42.69 0.51
C GLU A 1257 -34.63 42.32 0.24
N ALA A 1258 -34.36 41.32 -0.61
CA ALA A 1258 -33.03 40.76 -0.83
C ALA A 1258 -31.95 41.81 -1.24
N ASN A 1259 -32.31 42.81 -2.05
CA ASN A 1259 -31.39 43.92 -2.38
C ASN A 1259 -30.94 44.67 -1.12
N SER A 1260 -31.88 45.07 -0.26
CA SER A 1260 -31.60 45.76 1.02
C SER A 1260 -30.79 44.89 1.98
N ALA A 1261 -30.89 43.56 1.89
CA ALA A 1261 -30.07 42.65 2.69
C ALA A 1261 -28.59 42.64 2.25
N TYR A 1262 -28.32 42.70 0.94
CA TYR A 1262 -26.96 42.85 0.41
C TYR A 1262 -26.39 44.27 0.61
N GLU A 1263 -27.21 45.31 0.47
CA GLU A 1263 -26.83 46.70 0.75
C GLU A 1263 -26.37 46.88 2.21
N ASP A 1264 -27.12 46.35 3.18
CA ASP A 1264 -26.72 46.43 4.60
C ASP A 1264 -25.51 45.53 4.93
N LEU A 1265 -25.31 44.44 4.19
CA LEU A 1265 -24.13 43.61 4.31
C LEU A 1265 -22.87 44.36 3.83
N ASP A 1266 -22.96 45.05 2.68
CA ASP A 1266 -21.87 45.85 2.11
C ASP A 1266 -21.49 47.04 3.01
N HIS A 1267 -22.49 47.77 3.49
CA HIS A 1267 -22.29 48.84 4.48
C HIS A 1267 -21.93 48.33 5.89
N GLY A 1268 -21.71 47.02 6.07
CA GLY A 1268 -21.22 46.41 7.32
C GLY A 1268 -22.22 46.40 8.49
N LYS A 1269 -23.47 46.82 8.27
CA LYS A 1269 -24.52 46.95 9.31
C LYS A 1269 -25.01 45.60 9.85
N ILE A 1270 -24.75 44.51 9.13
CA ILE A 1270 -25.05 43.16 9.62
C ILE A 1270 -24.00 42.77 10.68
N ILE A 1271 -24.46 42.65 11.93
CA ILE A 1271 -23.62 42.28 13.09
C ILE A 1271 -23.23 40.80 13.00
N GLY A 1272 -24.18 39.89 12.74
CA GLY A 1272 -23.95 38.45 12.62
C GLY A 1272 -24.21 37.93 11.21
N ARG A 1273 -25.36 37.29 11.02
CA ARG A 1273 -25.87 36.79 9.73
C ARG A 1273 -27.19 37.46 9.35
N ALA A 1274 -27.41 37.58 8.04
CA ALA A 1274 -28.71 37.87 7.46
C ALA A 1274 -29.23 36.65 6.67
N VAL A 1275 -30.55 36.45 6.68
CA VAL A 1275 -31.23 35.36 5.95
C VAL A 1275 -32.48 35.90 5.26
N VAL A 1276 -32.68 35.51 4.00
CA VAL A 1276 -33.89 35.75 3.21
C VAL A 1276 -34.86 34.59 3.41
N GLU A 1277 -36.07 34.87 3.88
CA GLU A 1277 -37.18 33.92 3.90
C GLU A 1277 -37.88 33.98 2.53
N ILE A 1278 -37.78 32.88 1.77
CA ILE A 1278 -38.20 32.79 0.36
C ILE A 1278 -39.67 32.41 0.24
N MET A 1279 -40.08 31.39 0.98
CA MET A 1279 -41.47 30.96 1.13
C MET A 1279 -41.72 30.58 2.58
N SER A 1280 -42.83 31.06 3.15
CA SER A 1280 -43.36 30.57 4.43
C SER A 1280 -43.81 29.12 4.35
#